data_AF-A0A494ZVT7-F1
#
_entry.id   AF-A0A494ZVT7-F1
#
_cell.length_a   1.000
_cell.length_b   1.000
_cell.length_c   1.000
_cell.angle_alpha   90.00
_cell.angle_beta   90.00
_cell.angle_gamma   90.00
#
_symmetry.space_group_name_H-M   'P 1'
#
loop_
_entity.id
_entity.type
_entity.pdbx_description
1 polymer ?
#
loop_
_entity_poly.entity_id
_entity_poly.type
_entity_poly.pdbx_seq_one_letter_code
_entity_poly.pdbx_strand_id
1 'polypeptide(L)'
;MKKKNITTKAMTMAVAMSMVAGMCPSTVFAATGSQVAKDGVYTSTKHVVNNPDDENEWTEYDVQVKLTVENGKFSDIVVEPLDGYNAGESASYFSKAYDKSKGIKTKLVGQAATEDTIKSWDTVGSATRTSEAVKAAALEAIQSAEVATAIDASALEQAIASATALNQSDYTADSWQAMQAALTTAQSVLAAKESQEAVNQAAKSLNDAIGALKKTEAAVENEYSYVYVGMTWAEYWANEGIYQAGNTTSSDVQDSHGEYDKGAFDTVTRATTNHGLHRGSFQCAATIYDTEGNSYAISNWNSSTEIVLTDGSKAVFTPSDRKTGEPAKINGITLDHYDVTGLKYVPVKVKTADLSTLKENYAVVENGGTLSGGYAENNLKSYSVTANVTENTYGLKEAEKSADGNTFTFSARKNEGTESGIKDQALKTATGIKPEVKTASGSYGEFLRVDLNGNYGDLGSNMQAVTWTYYGNDSTYTTAIGTYGTKFAADNWMHKSMGIQLGLTDSIRCQLPEGTDGTGYWKLTVRALGYEDYTYEFHATADNIVAKEQDATEEEKAQLQAKVTEAEGLKETDYTASSWSNLQTELKESKDLLTKDKPTESEVKEQIKHLTDAINNLEKATYVLMNIPYDEFYKAETTNNDVKVDAFTSATLNKTRTTGLAGGSYHANEDGSKIDGITYAVKVDSSVDLTKYKEVKDTDKVEITVTNRGQTSTTTLEGKDTLFQNETYAYYPLTETPANYKEVSLDENGNLVFSEVKGQEAKALTGVTAELLTQSSYGDYQLNLDGLPKDEITSSNVNAVVVKTTDGTAYGMRHLENIWRGNELAWSTGYTDAVHGCPTSSEHYKSMMGKTIDSIEYYTTNGVYTIDIEDIYVPVKFAKAEDAVKVADADISAGKTTIDLNLQDDFDPEYIVDGLDVTVEGNVLTYKKATTGRKAASVDPGKYTLTVKDKNGKYADIATSFLLTTADMPAAYDTENKKLVEAEGFEADALSAYIGNISSVNVDGTDYKASGRGAVQIIDKDGKIKTDAAPFKDAEAGKEFQITVTATGYTTPLTFTYKVAGETPAPSVVDTSALEASIAEADGLKEADYTADSWKAYQAALANARSVAEAKESQEAVDQAKATLDAAKAALVKAEQPAEIDTSSLAKAISDAEALKEADYTADSWKALQSALTNAKNALEAKESQTKVDDAANTLNNAIKGLVKKSAQTTQTTNKTNNTTNKTGTTGTTTKASGTKTGDVTSVLGWLGLAVSSLGAGVGGVTWKRRKRK
;
A
#
# COMPACT_ATOMS: atom_id res chain seq x y z
N MET A 1 20.87 -71.87 10.33
CA MET A 1 20.39 -72.52 9.08
C MET A 1 21.04 -71.83 7.88
N LYS A 2 21.53 -72.63 6.90
CA LYS A 2 21.75 -72.41 5.43
C LYS A 2 22.40 -71.12 4.84
N LYS A 3 23.62 -71.34 4.30
CA LYS A 3 24.11 -71.19 2.89
C LYS A 3 24.27 -69.82 2.16
N LYS A 4 25.50 -69.72 1.58
CA LYS A 4 25.94 -69.17 0.24
C LYS A 4 26.06 -67.64 0.15
N ASN A 5 27.12 -66.98 -0.33
CA ASN A 5 28.20 -67.13 -1.35
C ASN A 5 28.12 -65.85 -2.22
N ILE A 6 29.29 -65.33 -2.65
CA ILE A 6 29.64 -64.50 -3.85
C ILE A 6 30.74 -63.52 -3.40
N THR A 7 32.04 -63.81 -3.53
CA THR A 7 32.98 -63.64 -4.67
C THR A 7 33.08 -62.23 -5.28
N THR A 8 34.26 -61.62 -5.13
CA THR A 8 34.78 -60.62 -6.07
C THR A 8 36.25 -60.93 -6.35
N LYS A 9 36.59 -61.13 -7.64
CA LYS A 9 37.95 -61.36 -8.15
C LYS A 9 38.16 -60.46 -9.36
N ALA A 10 39.41 -59.99 -9.47
CA ALA A 10 40.16 -59.62 -10.68
C ALA A 10 39.95 -58.24 -11.34
N MET A 11 41.05 -57.46 -11.39
CA MET A 11 41.72 -57.18 -12.66
C MET A 11 43.21 -56.89 -12.45
N THR A 12 44.02 -57.39 -13.37
CA THR A 12 45.49 -57.37 -13.42
C THR A 12 45.90 -56.75 -14.75
N MET A 13 46.99 -55.96 -14.74
CA MET A 13 47.93 -55.62 -15.84
C MET A 13 47.41 -55.09 -17.19
N ALA A 14 47.96 -53.96 -17.65
CA ALA A 14 49.13 -53.90 -18.56
C ALA A 14 49.26 -52.52 -19.21
N VAL A 15 50.40 -52.34 -19.91
CA VAL A 15 50.74 -51.31 -20.93
C VAL A 15 51.51 -50.10 -20.38
N ALA A 16 52.58 -49.58 -20.99
CA ALA A 16 53.67 -49.98 -21.89
C ALA A 16 54.45 -48.66 -22.16
N MET A 17 55.70 -48.77 -22.60
CA MET A 17 56.57 -47.65 -22.95
C MET A 17 56.08 -46.78 -24.13
N SER A 18 56.52 -45.52 -24.10
CA SER A 18 57.08 -44.71 -25.20
C SER A 18 56.24 -43.58 -25.85
N MET A 19 56.77 -42.37 -25.61
CA MET A 19 57.12 -41.29 -26.56
C MET A 19 56.10 -40.22 -27.03
N VAL A 20 56.48 -38.98 -26.67
CA VAL A 20 56.56 -37.75 -27.49
C VAL A 20 55.32 -36.84 -27.55
N ALA A 21 55.43 -35.66 -26.92
CA ALA A 21 55.47 -34.32 -27.54
C ALA A 21 54.86 -33.23 -26.65
N GLY A 22 55.47 -32.04 -26.64
CA GLY A 22 54.70 -30.79 -26.66
C GLY A 22 54.80 -29.85 -25.46
N MET A 23 55.79 -28.95 -25.52
CA MET A 23 55.70 -27.53 -25.18
C MET A 23 55.27 -27.11 -23.76
N CYS A 24 56.28 -26.78 -22.94
CA CYS A 24 56.56 -25.42 -22.46
C CYS A 24 57.94 -25.45 -21.79
N PRO A 25 58.88 -24.54 -22.08
CA PRO A 25 60.10 -24.46 -21.29
C PRO A 25 59.71 -23.86 -19.94
N SER A 26 59.32 -24.70 -18.98
CA SER A 26 59.44 -24.31 -17.59
C SER A 26 60.92 -24.05 -17.37
N THR A 27 61.27 -22.83 -16.99
CA THR A 27 62.60 -22.49 -16.50
C THR A 27 62.84 -23.33 -15.25
N VAL A 28 63.31 -24.56 -15.44
CA VAL A 28 63.75 -25.44 -14.36
C VAL A 28 65.01 -24.76 -13.83
N PHE A 29 64.88 -24.09 -12.69
CA PHE A 29 66.04 -23.50 -12.04
C PHE A 29 66.95 -24.65 -11.61
N ALA A 30 68.11 -24.73 -12.24
CA ALA A 30 69.23 -25.52 -11.78
C ALA A 30 69.45 -25.33 -10.27
N ALA A 31 69.72 -26.39 -9.53
CA ALA A 31 70.20 -26.29 -8.16
C ALA A 31 71.51 -25.50 -8.17
N THR A 32 71.46 -24.24 -7.71
CA THR A 32 72.62 -23.34 -7.68
C THR A 32 72.92 -22.89 -6.25
N GLY A 33 74.19 -22.59 -5.99
CA GLY A 33 74.66 -22.21 -4.67
C GLY A 33 74.41 -23.28 -3.60
N SER A 34 73.67 -22.90 -2.55
CA SER A 34 73.37 -23.75 -1.39
C SER A 34 72.10 -24.58 -1.54
N GLN A 35 71.39 -24.47 -2.67
CA GLN A 35 70.20 -25.27 -2.94
C GLN A 35 70.57 -26.75 -3.07
N VAL A 36 69.77 -27.60 -2.42
CA VAL A 36 69.96 -29.05 -2.44
C VAL A 36 69.38 -29.61 -3.73
N ALA A 37 70.22 -30.30 -4.50
CA ALA A 37 69.81 -31.01 -5.69
C ALA A 37 68.81 -32.13 -5.33
N LYS A 38 67.81 -32.30 -6.18
CA LYS A 38 66.83 -33.38 -6.13
C LYS A 38 67.55 -34.72 -6.32
N ASP A 39 67.00 -35.75 -5.69
CA ASP A 39 67.53 -37.10 -5.80
C ASP A 39 67.55 -37.56 -7.27
N GLY A 40 68.68 -38.14 -7.68
CA GLY A 40 68.95 -38.44 -9.07
C GLY A 40 70.42 -38.66 -9.36
N VAL A 41 70.72 -38.93 -10.63
CA VAL A 41 72.08 -39.17 -11.13
C VAL A 41 72.38 -38.14 -12.21
N TYR A 42 73.45 -37.37 -12.02
CA TYR A 42 73.82 -36.26 -12.87
C TYR A 42 75.23 -36.45 -13.42
N THR A 43 75.41 -36.27 -14.72
CA THR A 43 76.68 -36.56 -15.39
C THR A 43 77.14 -35.40 -16.27
N SER A 44 78.44 -35.10 -16.25
CA SER A 44 79.06 -34.24 -17.26
C SER A 44 80.49 -34.70 -17.58
N THR A 45 80.96 -34.36 -18.77
CA THR A 45 82.30 -34.70 -19.28
C THR A 45 83.09 -33.42 -19.58
N LYS A 46 84.38 -33.39 -19.19
CA LYS A 46 85.32 -32.30 -19.52
C LYS A 46 86.66 -32.85 -20.00
N HIS A 47 87.32 -32.08 -20.88
CA HIS A 47 88.63 -32.40 -21.42
C HIS A 47 89.75 -31.93 -20.51
N VAL A 48 90.75 -32.78 -20.26
CA VAL A 48 91.95 -32.48 -19.48
C VAL A 48 93.07 -32.07 -20.44
N VAL A 49 93.35 -30.76 -20.50
CA VAL A 49 94.39 -30.19 -21.36
C VAL A 49 95.77 -30.20 -20.70
N ASN A 50 96.80 -30.42 -21.51
CA ASN A 50 98.20 -30.33 -21.15
C ASN A 50 98.64 -28.85 -21.17
N ASN A 51 99.64 -28.51 -20.36
CA ASN A 51 100.21 -27.18 -20.31
C ASN A 51 101.29 -27.04 -21.40
N PRO A 52 101.17 -26.10 -22.35
CA PRO A 52 102.15 -25.94 -23.44
C PRO A 52 103.56 -25.53 -22.96
N ASP A 53 103.69 -25.09 -21.70
CA ASP A 53 104.95 -24.64 -21.09
C ASP A 53 105.62 -25.70 -20.17
N ASP A 54 105.11 -26.94 -20.11
CA ASP A 54 105.68 -28.01 -19.29
C ASP A 54 106.62 -28.91 -20.14
N GLU A 55 107.87 -29.13 -19.72
CA GLU A 55 108.88 -29.91 -20.48
C GLU A 55 108.53 -31.41 -20.58
N ASN A 56 107.52 -31.87 -19.82
CA ASN A 56 107.04 -33.25 -19.85
C ASN A 56 105.75 -33.36 -20.67
N GLU A 57 105.85 -33.70 -21.95
CA GLU A 57 104.69 -34.01 -22.79
C GLU A 57 103.95 -35.28 -22.28
N TRP A 58 102.67 -35.15 -21.95
CA TRP A 58 101.77 -36.25 -21.61
C TRP A 58 100.46 -36.14 -22.40
N THR A 59 99.75 -37.25 -22.53
CA THR A 59 98.58 -37.36 -23.42
C THR A 59 97.32 -36.75 -22.78
N GLU A 60 96.71 -35.74 -23.43
CA GLU A 60 95.41 -35.17 -23.02
C GLU A 60 94.28 -36.21 -23.10
N TYR A 61 93.27 -36.09 -22.23
CA TYR A 61 92.17 -37.05 -22.16
C TYR A 61 90.89 -36.45 -21.60
N ASP A 62 89.76 -37.09 -21.86
CA ASP A 62 88.47 -36.70 -21.28
C ASP A 62 88.21 -37.36 -19.92
N VAL A 63 87.51 -36.64 -19.04
CA VAL A 63 86.99 -37.17 -17.77
C VAL A 63 85.49 -36.95 -17.66
N GLN A 64 84.74 -38.01 -17.40
CA GLN A 64 83.33 -37.95 -17.06
C GLN A 64 83.14 -38.05 -15.56
N VAL A 65 82.33 -37.16 -14.99
CA VAL A 65 81.91 -37.19 -13.59
C VAL A 65 80.43 -37.52 -13.53
N LYS A 66 80.09 -38.47 -12.66
CA LYS A 66 78.73 -38.91 -12.32
C LYS A 66 78.50 -38.67 -10.82
N LEU A 67 77.56 -37.79 -10.51
CA LEU A 67 77.11 -37.47 -9.16
C LEU A 67 75.79 -38.20 -8.90
N THR A 68 75.74 -39.02 -7.86
CA THR A 68 74.49 -39.64 -7.39
C THR A 68 74.04 -38.89 -6.13
N VAL A 69 72.80 -38.40 -6.16
CA VAL A 69 72.16 -37.65 -5.08
C VAL A 69 71.03 -38.49 -4.52
N GLU A 70 71.07 -38.73 -3.21
CA GLU A 70 69.98 -39.39 -2.46
C GLU A 70 69.81 -38.71 -1.11
N ASN A 71 68.56 -38.45 -0.71
CA ASN A 71 68.19 -37.72 0.50
C ASN A 71 68.94 -36.38 0.63
N GLY A 72 69.12 -35.68 -0.49
CA GLY A 72 69.79 -34.38 -0.53
C GLY A 72 71.31 -34.40 -0.26
N LYS A 73 71.96 -35.57 -0.32
CA LYS A 73 73.42 -35.73 -0.15
C LYS A 73 74.05 -36.44 -1.35
N PHE A 74 75.34 -36.21 -1.60
CA PHE A 74 76.09 -37.01 -2.58
C PHE A 74 76.27 -38.43 -2.04
N SER A 75 75.42 -39.38 -2.46
CA SER A 75 75.53 -40.78 -2.04
C SER A 75 76.70 -41.48 -2.73
N ASP A 76 77.03 -41.08 -3.95
CA ASP A 76 78.25 -41.50 -4.64
C ASP A 76 78.74 -40.46 -5.65
N ILE A 77 80.05 -40.46 -5.89
CA ILE A 77 80.69 -39.70 -6.96
C ILE A 77 81.60 -40.66 -7.71
N VAL A 78 81.36 -40.80 -9.01
CA VAL A 78 82.17 -41.63 -9.91
C VAL A 78 82.83 -40.75 -10.94
N VAL A 79 84.15 -40.92 -11.11
CA VAL A 79 84.92 -40.24 -12.15
C VAL A 79 85.53 -41.31 -13.03
N GLU A 80 85.29 -41.22 -14.33
CA GLU A 80 85.76 -42.19 -15.32
C GLU A 80 86.62 -41.46 -16.37
N PRO A 81 87.85 -41.91 -16.64
CA PRO A 81 88.62 -41.39 -17.75
C PRO A 81 88.12 -42.01 -19.06
N LEU A 82 88.04 -41.20 -20.11
CA LEU A 82 87.53 -41.57 -21.43
C LEU A 82 88.64 -41.43 -22.49
N ASP A 83 88.26 -41.08 -23.72
CA ASP A 83 89.13 -41.05 -24.88
C ASP A 83 90.42 -40.25 -24.63
N GLY A 84 91.57 -40.85 -25.03
CA GLY A 84 92.91 -40.28 -24.87
C GLY A 84 93.66 -40.71 -23.61
N TYR A 85 93.00 -41.37 -22.64
CA TYR A 85 93.64 -41.68 -21.36
C TYR A 85 94.74 -42.74 -21.45
N ASN A 86 95.95 -42.36 -21.06
CA ASN A 86 97.09 -43.27 -20.92
C ASN A 86 97.38 -43.57 -19.44
N ALA A 87 97.08 -44.80 -19.01
CA ALA A 87 97.29 -45.22 -17.62
C ALA A 87 98.77 -45.21 -17.18
N GLY A 88 99.73 -45.36 -18.12
CA GLY A 88 101.15 -45.31 -17.82
C GLY A 88 101.63 -43.92 -17.39
N GLU A 89 100.95 -42.87 -17.85
CA GLU A 89 101.32 -41.46 -17.64
C GLU A 89 100.42 -40.82 -16.57
N SER A 90 99.10 -41.02 -16.67
CA SER A 90 98.12 -40.19 -15.97
C SER A 90 97.47 -40.85 -14.74
N ALA A 91 97.70 -42.15 -14.50
CA ALA A 91 96.98 -42.88 -13.44
C ALA A 91 97.22 -42.37 -12.02
N SER A 92 98.44 -41.91 -11.72
CA SER A 92 98.75 -41.31 -10.42
C SER A 92 98.00 -39.99 -10.22
N TYR A 93 97.94 -39.15 -11.26
CA TYR A 93 97.25 -37.86 -11.25
C TYR A 93 95.73 -38.04 -11.18
N PHE A 94 95.18 -38.96 -11.96
CA PHE A 94 93.77 -39.31 -11.94
C PHE A 94 93.29 -39.81 -10.58
N SER A 95 94.00 -40.79 -9.99
CA SER A 95 93.65 -41.32 -8.67
C SER A 95 93.73 -40.24 -7.58
N LYS A 96 94.71 -39.32 -7.65
CA LYS A 96 94.83 -38.21 -6.71
C LYS A 96 93.64 -37.25 -6.77
N ALA A 97 93.11 -36.97 -7.96
CA ALA A 97 91.94 -36.12 -8.16
C ALA A 97 90.62 -36.83 -7.85
N TYR A 98 90.55 -38.15 -8.02
CA TYR A 98 89.32 -38.93 -7.85
C TYR A 98 89.12 -39.47 -6.43
N ASP A 99 89.92 -40.45 -5.99
CA ASP A 99 89.59 -41.35 -4.88
C ASP A 99 90.66 -41.46 -3.78
N LYS A 100 91.82 -40.81 -3.94
CA LYS A 100 92.81 -40.70 -2.85
C LYS A 100 92.32 -39.74 -1.76
N SER A 101 93.15 -39.55 -0.72
CA SER A 101 92.81 -38.78 0.49
C SER A 101 92.36 -37.33 0.25
N LYS A 102 92.70 -36.74 -0.92
CA LYS A 102 92.28 -35.39 -1.33
C LYS A 102 91.35 -35.37 -2.55
N GLY A 103 90.98 -36.53 -3.10
CA GLY A 103 90.14 -36.63 -4.29
C GLY A 103 88.67 -36.28 -4.01
N ILE A 104 87.94 -35.91 -5.06
CA ILE A 104 86.56 -35.40 -4.97
C ILE A 104 85.62 -36.41 -4.31
N LYS A 105 85.73 -37.71 -4.63
CA LYS A 105 84.88 -38.76 -4.07
C LYS A 105 85.06 -38.86 -2.55
N THR A 106 86.32 -38.93 -2.12
CA THR A 106 86.68 -39.07 -0.70
C THR A 106 86.27 -37.86 0.13
N LYS A 107 86.22 -36.66 -0.46
CA LYS A 107 85.90 -35.42 0.25
C LYS A 107 84.41 -35.10 0.29
N LEU A 108 83.68 -35.40 -0.79
CA LEU A 108 82.32 -34.88 -0.96
C LEU A 108 81.22 -35.93 -0.81
N VAL A 109 81.52 -37.23 -0.93
CA VAL A 109 80.51 -38.27 -0.65
C VAL A 109 80.05 -38.17 0.81
N GLY A 110 78.74 -38.17 1.03
CA GLY A 110 78.08 -37.95 2.31
C GLY A 110 77.84 -36.49 2.68
N GLN A 111 78.37 -35.53 1.93
CA GLN A 111 78.07 -34.09 2.10
C GLN A 111 76.79 -33.71 1.36
N ALA A 112 76.25 -32.52 1.67
CA ALA A 112 75.06 -32.00 1.02
C ALA A 112 75.28 -31.88 -0.50
N ALA A 113 74.30 -32.31 -1.29
CA ALA A 113 74.38 -32.31 -2.74
C ALA A 113 74.11 -30.90 -3.30
N THR A 114 75.05 -29.99 -3.10
CA THR A 114 74.92 -28.58 -3.50
C THR A 114 76.10 -28.14 -4.35
N GLU A 115 75.89 -27.11 -5.16
CA GLU A 115 76.95 -26.50 -5.96
C GLU A 115 78.07 -25.93 -5.07
N ASP A 116 77.72 -25.29 -3.95
CA ASP A 116 78.68 -24.75 -2.98
C ASP A 116 79.58 -25.82 -2.37
N THR A 117 79.03 -27.01 -2.12
CA THR A 117 79.80 -28.15 -1.61
C THR A 117 80.88 -28.57 -2.61
N ILE A 118 80.56 -28.62 -3.91
CA ILE A 118 81.55 -28.90 -4.96
C ILE A 118 82.55 -27.76 -5.10
N LYS A 119 82.11 -26.49 -5.03
CA LYS A 119 83.00 -25.31 -5.07
C LYS A 119 84.00 -25.31 -3.92
N SER A 120 83.61 -25.81 -2.75
CA SER A 120 84.46 -25.88 -1.56
C SER A 120 85.60 -26.91 -1.65
N TRP A 121 85.55 -27.85 -2.60
CA TRP A 121 86.62 -28.83 -2.79
C TRP A 121 87.84 -28.21 -3.49
N ASP A 122 88.99 -28.16 -2.81
CA ASP A 122 90.23 -27.64 -3.38
C ASP A 122 90.85 -28.59 -4.42
N THR A 123 91.33 -28.02 -5.54
CA THR A 123 92.05 -28.79 -6.56
C THR A 123 93.37 -29.34 -5.98
N VAL A 124 93.77 -30.53 -6.43
CA VAL A 124 94.92 -31.24 -5.86
C VAL A 124 96.18 -30.77 -6.57
N GLY A 125 97.00 -29.94 -5.90
CA GLY A 125 98.16 -29.27 -6.53
C GLY A 125 99.25 -30.16 -7.16
N SER A 126 99.25 -31.47 -6.92
CA SER A 126 100.13 -32.43 -7.61
C SER A 126 99.42 -33.22 -8.71
N ALA A 127 98.22 -32.79 -9.11
CA ALA A 127 97.33 -33.33 -10.16
C ALA A 127 96.38 -32.22 -10.68
N THR A 128 96.89 -30.99 -10.75
CA THR A 128 96.08 -29.77 -10.88
C THR A 128 95.13 -29.82 -12.06
N ARG A 129 95.62 -30.16 -13.26
CA ARG A 129 94.83 -30.19 -14.51
C ARG A 129 93.67 -31.19 -14.46
N THR A 130 93.95 -32.41 -14.02
CA THR A 130 92.89 -33.42 -13.86
C THR A 130 91.86 -33.00 -12.80
N SER A 131 92.31 -32.45 -11.67
CA SER A 131 91.37 -32.00 -10.63
C SER A 131 90.54 -30.78 -11.04
N GLU A 132 91.08 -29.87 -11.86
CA GLU A 132 90.35 -28.74 -12.44
C GLU A 132 89.23 -29.22 -13.37
N ALA A 133 89.54 -30.14 -14.30
CA ALA A 133 88.56 -30.70 -15.21
C ALA A 133 87.48 -31.53 -14.48
N VAL A 134 87.87 -32.33 -13.49
CA VAL A 134 86.92 -33.09 -12.64
C VAL A 134 86.02 -32.14 -11.85
N LYS A 135 86.55 -31.06 -11.28
CA LYS A 135 85.75 -30.06 -10.57
C LYS A 135 84.77 -29.36 -11.50
N ALA A 136 85.21 -29.00 -12.70
CA ALA A 136 84.36 -28.34 -13.70
C ALA A 136 83.23 -29.27 -14.19
N ALA A 137 83.54 -30.54 -14.47
CA ALA A 137 82.54 -31.54 -14.83
C ALA A 137 81.53 -31.78 -13.68
N ALA A 138 82.02 -31.86 -12.44
CA ALA A 138 81.15 -32.02 -11.27
C ALA A 138 80.21 -30.80 -11.07
N LEU A 139 80.71 -29.57 -11.26
CA LEU A 139 79.89 -28.36 -11.16
C LEU A 139 78.80 -28.31 -12.24
N GLU A 140 79.13 -28.65 -13.48
CA GLU A 140 78.14 -28.66 -14.55
C GLU A 140 77.12 -29.79 -14.37
N ALA A 141 77.56 -30.96 -13.89
CA ALA A 141 76.66 -32.06 -13.57
C ALA A 141 75.66 -31.63 -12.49
N ILE A 142 76.08 -31.03 -11.37
CA ILE A 142 75.14 -30.62 -10.32
C ILE A 142 74.25 -29.45 -10.74
N GLN A 143 74.75 -28.54 -11.58
CA GLN A 143 73.95 -27.45 -12.16
C GLN A 143 72.90 -27.96 -13.16
N SER A 144 72.95 -29.23 -13.59
CA SER A 144 71.86 -29.84 -14.38
C SER A 144 70.71 -30.38 -13.53
N ALA A 145 70.87 -30.44 -12.20
CA ALA A 145 69.89 -31.00 -11.29
C ALA A 145 68.75 -30.03 -10.93
N GLU A 146 67.53 -30.54 -10.75
CA GLU A 146 66.40 -29.78 -10.17
C GLU A 146 66.59 -29.58 -8.65
N VAL A 147 65.84 -28.66 -8.02
CA VAL A 147 65.86 -28.46 -6.54
C VAL A 147 64.90 -29.42 -5.82
N ALA A 148 65.29 -29.95 -4.65
CA ALA A 148 64.46 -30.85 -3.82
C ALA A 148 63.29 -30.13 -3.08
N THR A 149 62.20 -30.85 -2.78
CA THR A 149 61.03 -30.34 -2.02
C THR A 149 61.18 -30.54 -0.49
N ALA A 150 60.57 -29.69 0.34
CA ALA A 150 60.71 -29.72 1.81
C ALA A 150 59.81 -30.77 2.49
N ILE A 151 60.27 -31.37 3.61
CA ILE A 151 59.56 -32.41 4.39
C ILE A 151 58.54 -31.79 5.36
N ASP A 152 57.30 -32.30 5.37
CA ASP A 152 56.19 -31.90 6.27
C ASP A 152 56.13 -32.80 7.52
N ALA A 153 56.24 -32.19 8.71
CA ALA A 153 56.24 -32.90 9.99
C ALA A 153 55.05 -32.60 10.92
N SER A 154 54.05 -31.87 10.42
CA SER A 154 52.92 -31.38 11.21
C SER A 154 52.15 -32.49 11.95
N ALA A 155 51.88 -33.62 11.27
CA ALA A 155 51.19 -34.77 11.87
C ALA A 155 51.99 -35.44 12.99
N LEU A 156 53.32 -35.47 12.88
CA LEU A 156 54.21 -36.06 13.89
C LEU A 156 54.29 -35.16 15.13
N GLU A 157 54.34 -33.84 14.95
CA GLU A 157 54.34 -32.87 16.04
C GLU A 157 53.05 -32.95 16.88
N GLN A 158 51.90 -33.13 16.24
CA GLN A 158 50.60 -33.32 16.92
C GLN A 158 50.54 -34.64 17.72
N ALA A 159 51.05 -35.73 17.16
CA ALA A 159 51.10 -37.02 17.84
C ALA A 159 52.00 -36.97 19.09
N ILE A 160 53.16 -36.29 18.99
CA ILE A 160 54.08 -36.07 20.10
C ILE A 160 53.41 -35.26 21.22
N ALA A 161 52.74 -34.16 20.88
CA ALA A 161 52.03 -33.33 21.86
C ALA A 161 50.96 -34.13 22.62
N SER A 162 50.19 -34.96 21.90
CA SER A 162 49.14 -35.81 22.47
C SER A 162 49.72 -36.84 23.44
N ALA A 163 50.82 -37.51 23.06
CA ALA A 163 51.50 -38.47 23.94
C ALA A 163 52.06 -37.82 25.21
N THR A 164 52.64 -36.62 25.12
CA THR A 164 53.24 -35.92 26.28
C THR A 164 52.22 -35.43 27.30
N ALA A 165 50.95 -35.27 26.92
CA ALA A 165 49.88 -34.81 27.81
C ALA A 165 49.30 -35.92 28.70
N LEU A 166 49.66 -37.18 28.47
CA LEU A 166 49.13 -38.32 29.20
C LEU A 166 49.83 -38.49 30.56
N ASN A 167 49.11 -39.02 31.55
CA ASN A 167 49.66 -39.30 32.89
C ASN A 167 49.97 -40.78 33.07
N GLN A 168 51.20 -41.08 33.52
CA GLN A 168 51.68 -42.44 33.70
C GLN A 168 50.84 -43.28 34.68
N SER A 169 50.28 -42.65 35.71
CA SER A 169 49.48 -43.30 36.77
C SER A 169 48.21 -43.98 36.27
N ASP A 170 47.69 -43.53 35.14
CA ASP A 170 46.36 -43.92 34.68
C ASP A 170 46.39 -45.22 33.89
N TYR A 171 47.59 -45.63 33.45
CA TYR A 171 47.79 -46.75 32.55
C TYR A 171 48.65 -47.85 33.18
N THR A 172 48.41 -49.08 32.78
CA THR A 172 49.23 -50.23 33.15
C THR A 172 50.68 -49.98 32.70
N ALA A 173 51.63 -50.36 33.55
CA ALA A 173 53.06 -50.16 33.33
C ALA A 173 53.51 -50.64 31.94
N ASP A 174 53.04 -51.81 31.50
CA ASP A 174 53.41 -52.42 30.22
C ASP A 174 52.96 -51.56 29.03
N SER A 175 51.72 -51.06 29.06
CA SER A 175 51.17 -50.26 27.96
C SER A 175 51.80 -48.86 27.92
N TRP A 176 52.09 -48.29 29.10
CA TRP A 176 52.76 -46.99 29.22
C TRP A 176 54.18 -47.02 28.65
N GLN A 177 54.94 -48.07 28.98
CA GLN A 177 56.30 -48.24 28.52
C GLN A 177 56.38 -48.36 26.99
N ALA A 178 55.40 -49.04 26.37
CA ALA A 178 55.30 -49.13 24.92
C ALA A 178 55.05 -47.77 24.25
N MET A 179 54.14 -46.95 24.81
CA MET A 179 53.88 -45.58 24.32
C MET A 179 55.11 -44.67 24.47
N GLN A 180 55.78 -44.72 25.63
CA GLN A 180 56.98 -43.90 25.89
C GLN A 180 58.15 -44.24 24.94
N ALA A 181 58.31 -45.51 24.57
CA ALA A 181 59.30 -45.93 23.57
C ALA A 181 58.97 -45.38 22.17
N ALA A 182 57.69 -45.44 21.78
CA ALA A 182 57.23 -44.85 20.52
C ALA A 182 57.41 -43.32 20.50
N LEU A 183 57.15 -42.63 21.62
CA LEU A 183 57.33 -41.19 21.75
C LEU A 183 58.81 -40.79 21.57
N THR A 184 59.72 -41.53 22.20
CA THR A 184 61.16 -41.30 22.08
C THR A 184 61.63 -41.47 20.62
N THR A 185 61.08 -42.46 19.93
CA THR A 185 61.36 -42.71 18.51
C THR A 185 60.82 -41.57 17.63
N ALA A 186 59.58 -41.15 17.87
CA ALA A 186 58.94 -40.05 17.17
C ALA A 186 59.71 -38.72 17.33
N GLN A 187 60.15 -38.39 18.54
CA GLN A 187 60.96 -37.21 18.80
C GLN A 187 62.32 -37.26 18.08
N SER A 188 62.94 -38.44 18.02
CA SER A 188 64.21 -38.63 17.30
C SER A 188 64.03 -38.45 15.79
N VAL A 189 62.94 -38.99 15.21
CA VAL A 189 62.62 -38.82 13.79
C VAL A 189 62.29 -37.36 13.45
N LEU A 190 61.56 -36.65 14.32
CA LEU A 190 61.27 -35.23 14.15
C LEU A 190 62.54 -34.38 14.17
N ALA A 191 63.53 -34.73 14.97
CA ALA A 191 64.82 -34.04 15.00
C ALA A 191 65.67 -34.31 13.75
N ALA A 192 65.68 -35.55 13.26
CA ALA A 192 66.53 -35.97 12.14
C ALA A 192 65.96 -35.59 10.75
N LYS A 193 64.63 -35.63 10.58
CA LYS A 193 63.91 -35.35 9.31
C LYS A 193 64.55 -36.00 8.08
N GLU A 194 64.92 -37.28 8.20
CA GLU A 194 65.70 -37.98 7.16
C GLU A 194 64.90 -38.21 5.87
N SER A 195 63.58 -38.42 5.96
CA SER A 195 62.66 -38.53 4.82
C SER A 195 61.20 -38.33 5.24
N GLN A 196 60.33 -38.02 4.28
CA GLN A 196 58.88 -37.89 4.53
C GLN A 196 58.24 -39.21 5.01
N GLU A 197 58.67 -40.34 4.47
CA GLU A 197 58.16 -41.67 4.86
C GLU A 197 58.47 -41.98 6.32
N ALA A 198 59.68 -41.64 6.79
CA ALA A 198 60.06 -41.82 8.18
C ALA A 198 59.20 -40.98 9.13
N VAL A 199 58.93 -39.73 8.78
CA VAL A 199 58.08 -38.81 9.55
C VAL A 199 56.64 -39.33 9.64
N ASN A 200 56.08 -39.77 8.51
CA ASN A 200 54.72 -40.35 8.46
C ASN A 200 54.61 -41.63 9.30
N GLN A 201 55.59 -42.54 9.16
CA GLN A 201 55.60 -43.80 9.89
C GLN A 201 55.77 -43.60 11.40
N ALA A 202 56.58 -42.64 11.82
CA ALA A 202 56.74 -42.30 13.23
C ALA A 202 55.45 -41.74 13.85
N ALA A 203 54.72 -40.90 13.10
CA ALA A 203 53.44 -40.34 13.56
C ALA A 203 52.40 -41.45 13.74
N LYS A 204 52.30 -42.36 12.76
CA LYS A 204 51.42 -43.51 12.83
C LYS A 204 51.76 -44.43 14.01
N SER A 205 53.02 -44.82 14.16
CA SER A 205 53.46 -45.72 15.23
C SER A 205 53.21 -45.15 16.62
N LEU A 206 53.40 -43.83 16.81
CA LEU A 206 53.09 -43.17 18.09
C LEU A 206 51.58 -43.17 18.36
N ASN A 207 50.75 -42.82 17.39
CA ASN A 207 49.29 -42.84 17.54
C ASN A 207 48.75 -44.25 17.82
N ASP A 208 49.29 -45.28 17.14
CA ASP A 208 48.93 -46.67 17.40
C ASP A 208 49.28 -47.07 18.85
N ALA A 209 50.44 -46.63 19.36
CA ALA A 209 50.87 -46.91 20.74
C ALA A 209 50.03 -46.17 21.79
N ILE A 210 49.60 -44.92 21.52
CA ILE A 210 48.62 -44.20 22.34
C ILE A 210 47.29 -44.99 22.37
N GLY A 211 46.81 -45.46 21.21
CA GLY A 211 45.56 -46.25 21.12
C GLY A 211 45.62 -47.62 21.80
N ALA A 212 46.82 -48.15 22.04
CA ALA A 212 47.04 -49.43 22.72
C ALA A 212 47.22 -49.33 24.24
N LEU A 213 47.16 -48.11 24.80
CA LEU A 213 47.23 -47.89 26.25
C LEU A 213 46.07 -48.58 26.97
N LYS A 214 46.37 -49.25 28.10
CA LYS A 214 45.38 -49.95 28.93
C LYS A 214 45.33 -49.30 30.30
N LYS A 215 44.15 -48.84 30.73
CA LYS A 215 43.97 -48.22 32.06
C LYS A 215 44.14 -49.24 33.20
N THR A 216 44.58 -48.79 34.38
CA THR A 216 44.63 -49.63 35.60
C THR A 216 43.24 -49.82 36.21
N GLU A 217 42.98 -50.88 36.99
CA GLU A 217 41.66 -51.11 37.62
C GLU A 217 41.23 -49.94 38.53
N ALA A 218 42.17 -49.33 39.26
CA ALA A 218 41.92 -48.13 40.06
C ALA A 218 41.63 -46.87 39.22
N ALA A 219 42.12 -46.79 37.98
CA ALA A 219 41.81 -45.69 37.05
C ALA A 219 40.45 -45.88 36.35
N VAL A 220 39.94 -47.11 36.26
CA VAL A 220 38.58 -47.41 35.76
C VAL A 220 37.52 -47.11 36.82
N GLU A 221 37.79 -47.40 38.09
CA GLU A 221 36.88 -47.10 39.21
C GLU A 221 36.71 -45.59 39.50
N ASN A 222 37.68 -44.77 39.05
CA ASN A 222 37.68 -43.31 39.20
C ASN A 222 37.36 -42.57 37.88
N GLU A 223 36.86 -43.27 36.86
CA GLU A 223 36.43 -42.65 35.61
C GLU A 223 35.07 -41.97 35.77
N TYR A 224 34.96 -40.71 35.33
CA TYR A 224 33.73 -39.93 35.41
C TYR A 224 33.06 -39.83 34.04
N SER A 225 31.74 -39.90 34.05
CA SER A 225 30.87 -39.51 32.95
C SER A 225 30.34 -38.11 33.20
N TYR A 226 30.29 -37.32 32.13
CA TYR A 226 29.85 -35.92 32.16
C TYR A 226 28.54 -35.80 31.39
N VAL A 227 27.50 -35.32 32.07
CA VAL A 227 26.13 -35.30 31.55
C VAL A 227 25.37 -34.08 32.09
N TYR A 228 24.25 -33.73 31.47
CA TYR A 228 23.26 -32.86 32.10
C TYR A 228 22.23 -33.69 32.85
N VAL A 229 21.82 -33.22 34.02
CA VAL A 229 20.82 -33.87 34.89
C VAL A 229 19.72 -32.87 35.22
N GLY A 230 18.46 -33.30 35.10
CA GLY A 230 17.32 -32.56 35.63
C GLY A 230 17.23 -32.73 37.14
N MET A 231 17.11 -31.63 37.89
CA MET A 231 17.09 -31.63 39.36
C MET A 231 15.90 -30.84 39.87
N THR A 232 15.27 -31.29 40.96
CA THR A 232 14.28 -30.48 41.67
C THR A 232 14.91 -29.23 42.30
N TRP A 233 14.09 -28.25 42.67
CA TRP A 233 14.55 -27.05 43.37
C TRP A 233 15.36 -27.40 44.63
N ALA A 234 14.84 -28.29 45.48
CA ALA A 234 15.52 -28.70 46.69
C ALA A 234 16.85 -29.42 46.42
N GLU A 235 16.91 -30.34 45.46
CA GLU A 235 18.15 -31.04 45.11
C GLU A 235 19.22 -30.10 44.58
N TYR A 236 18.85 -29.16 43.70
CA TYR A 236 19.79 -28.19 43.16
C TYR A 236 20.41 -27.32 44.27
N TRP A 237 19.55 -26.82 45.17
CA TRP A 237 19.92 -25.87 46.22
C TRP A 237 20.53 -26.50 47.48
N ALA A 238 20.37 -27.81 47.69
CA ALA A 238 20.75 -28.52 48.93
C ALA A 238 22.18 -28.23 49.44
N ASN A 239 23.14 -28.06 48.51
CA ASN A 239 24.55 -27.85 48.85
C ASN A 239 25.11 -26.52 48.31
N GLU A 240 24.25 -25.56 47.93
CA GLU A 240 24.69 -24.26 47.38
C GLU A 240 25.01 -23.21 48.47
N GLY A 241 24.95 -23.58 49.75
CA GLY A 241 25.27 -22.67 50.86
C GLY A 241 24.24 -21.55 51.08
N ILE A 242 22.98 -21.82 50.74
CA ILE A 242 21.87 -20.87 50.89
C ILE A 242 21.04 -21.14 52.15
N TYR A 243 20.24 -20.16 52.56
CA TYR A 243 19.23 -20.31 53.60
C TYR A 243 18.17 -21.33 53.19
N GLN A 244 17.79 -22.22 54.13
CA GLN A 244 16.83 -23.32 53.92
C GLN A 244 17.22 -24.27 52.77
N ALA A 245 18.52 -24.43 52.50
CA ALA A 245 19.02 -25.35 51.48
C ALA A 245 18.39 -26.75 51.61
N GLY A 246 17.82 -27.26 50.52
CA GLY A 246 17.20 -28.59 50.44
C GLY A 246 15.84 -28.73 51.16
N ASN A 247 15.30 -27.68 51.77
CA ASN A 247 14.01 -27.73 52.45
C ASN A 247 12.86 -27.74 51.43
N THR A 248 11.94 -28.71 51.52
CA THR A 248 10.78 -28.89 50.64
C THR A 248 9.43 -28.56 51.30
N THR A 249 9.43 -27.78 52.39
CA THR A 249 8.19 -27.42 53.11
C THR A 249 7.32 -26.51 52.25
N SER A 250 6.11 -26.91 51.91
CA SER A 250 5.12 -26.07 51.21
C SER A 250 4.41 -25.09 52.15
N SER A 251 3.69 -24.13 51.58
CA SER A 251 2.90 -23.15 52.33
C SER A 251 1.49 -23.02 51.75
N ASP A 252 0.47 -23.06 52.61
CA ASP A 252 -0.92 -22.77 52.22
C ASP A 252 -1.22 -21.25 52.20
N VAL A 253 -0.21 -20.41 52.48
CA VAL A 253 -0.35 -18.95 52.48
C VAL A 253 -0.21 -18.43 51.05
N GLN A 254 -1.28 -17.80 50.55
CA GLN A 254 -1.26 -17.11 49.27
C GLN A 254 -0.45 -15.81 49.33
N ASP A 255 0.17 -15.44 48.22
CA ASP A 255 0.65 -14.08 47.99
C ASP A 255 -0.50 -13.11 47.64
N SER A 256 -0.15 -11.84 47.36
CA SER A 256 -1.12 -10.80 46.97
C SER A 256 -1.84 -11.09 45.65
N HIS A 257 -1.37 -12.07 44.88
CA HIS A 257 -1.93 -12.53 43.61
C HIS A 257 -2.73 -13.82 43.74
N GLY A 258 -2.88 -14.35 44.97
CA GLY A 258 -3.62 -15.57 45.23
C GLY A 258 -2.82 -16.85 44.94
N GLU A 259 -1.50 -16.79 44.90
CA GLU A 259 -0.63 -17.92 44.51
C GLU A 259 0.05 -18.57 45.73
N TYR A 260 0.16 -19.89 45.73
CA TYR A 260 0.60 -20.70 46.88
C TYR A 260 2.13 -20.90 46.96
N ASP A 261 2.92 -19.93 46.52
CA ASP A 261 4.37 -20.12 46.32
C ASP A 261 5.27 -19.56 47.45
N LYS A 262 4.71 -19.41 48.65
CA LYS A 262 5.42 -18.94 49.86
C LYS A 262 6.14 -20.04 50.65
N GLY A 263 6.20 -21.25 50.09
CA GLY A 263 6.95 -22.40 50.64
C GLY A 263 8.47 -22.23 50.58
N ALA A 264 9.19 -23.32 50.84
CA ALA A 264 10.63 -23.41 50.70
C ALA A 264 11.02 -23.74 49.24
N PHE A 265 11.81 -24.79 49.01
CA PHE A 265 12.21 -25.30 47.69
C PHE A 265 11.34 -26.48 47.21
N ASP A 266 10.06 -26.44 47.55
CA ASP A 266 8.99 -27.28 47.03
C ASP A 266 8.61 -26.91 45.58
N THR A 267 7.79 -27.76 44.94
CA THR A 267 7.23 -27.50 43.61
C THR A 267 6.46 -26.18 43.58
N VAL A 268 6.63 -25.42 42.52
CA VAL A 268 5.85 -24.21 42.24
C VAL A 268 4.58 -24.63 41.49
N THR A 269 3.40 -24.41 42.06
CA THR A 269 2.11 -24.83 41.47
C THR A 269 1.26 -23.60 41.19
N ARG A 270 0.93 -23.38 39.92
CA ARG A 270 0.30 -22.13 39.44
C ARG A 270 -1.02 -22.42 38.73
N ALA A 271 -2.10 -21.77 39.17
CA ALA A 271 -3.40 -21.85 38.51
C ALA A 271 -3.38 -21.08 37.18
N THR A 272 -3.88 -21.70 36.12
CA THR A 272 -3.81 -21.12 34.76
C THR A 272 -4.95 -20.14 34.44
N THR A 273 -5.94 -20.07 35.33
CA THR A 273 -7.10 -19.16 35.21
C THR A 273 -6.72 -17.69 35.46
N ASN A 274 -5.69 -17.44 36.26
CA ASN A 274 -5.25 -16.09 36.62
C ASN A 274 -4.04 -15.63 35.79
N HIS A 275 -3.16 -16.56 35.39
CA HIS A 275 -1.94 -16.27 34.62
C HIS A 275 -1.71 -17.39 33.58
N GLY A 276 -1.43 -17.03 32.32
CA GLY A 276 -1.00 -18.02 31.32
C GLY A 276 0.33 -18.69 31.70
N LEU A 277 0.79 -19.67 30.93
CA LEU A 277 2.05 -20.37 31.23
C LEU A 277 3.22 -19.38 31.27
N HIS A 278 3.97 -19.36 32.38
CA HIS A 278 5.10 -18.46 32.51
C HIS A 278 6.25 -18.83 31.54
N ARG A 279 6.85 -17.83 30.87
CA ARG A 279 7.90 -18.04 29.84
C ARG A 279 9.14 -18.74 30.40
N GLY A 280 9.47 -18.50 31.66
CA GLY A 280 10.57 -19.18 32.35
C GLY A 280 10.33 -20.68 32.57
N SER A 281 9.08 -21.16 32.54
CA SER A 281 8.76 -22.58 32.70
C SER A 281 9.40 -23.43 31.60
N PHE A 282 9.65 -22.86 30.41
CA PHE A 282 10.34 -23.55 29.32
C PHE A 282 11.86 -23.72 29.54
N GLN A 283 12.45 -23.12 30.57
CA GLN A 283 13.80 -23.43 31.05
C GLN A 283 13.80 -24.49 32.16
N CYS A 284 12.64 -24.76 32.75
CA CYS A 284 12.49 -25.59 33.94
C CYS A 284 11.80 -26.93 33.61
N ALA A 285 11.95 -27.90 34.52
CA ALA A 285 11.22 -29.15 34.47
C ALA A 285 9.77 -28.86 34.90
N ALA A 286 8.90 -28.71 33.90
CA ALA A 286 7.52 -28.27 34.10
C ALA A 286 6.51 -29.19 33.44
N THR A 287 5.34 -29.31 34.07
CA THR A 287 4.24 -30.18 33.64
C THR A 287 2.94 -29.41 33.70
N ILE A 288 2.20 -29.41 32.60
CA ILE A 288 0.86 -28.82 32.52
C ILE A 288 -0.16 -29.90 32.86
N TYR A 289 -1.20 -29.54 33.61
CA TYR A 289 -2.35 -30.38 33.87
C TYR A 289 -3.61 -29.73 33.31
N ASP A 290 -4.45 -30.52 32.66
CA ASP A 290 -5.76 -30.07 32.20
C ASP A 290 -6.88 -30.42 33.19
N THR A 291 -8.06 -29.85 32.95
CA THR A 291 -9.26 -30.06 33.78
C THR A 291 -9.82 -31.49 33.72
N GLU A 292 -9.34 -32.34 32.80
CA GLU A 292 -9.68 -33.77 32.74
C GLU A 292 -8.67 -34.65 33.50
N GLY A 293 -7.59 -34.05 34.03
CA GLY A 293 -6.54 -34.73 34.77
C GLY A 293 -5.42 -35.31 33.89
N ASN A 294 -5.36 -34.95 32.60
CA ASN A 294 -4.23 -35.32 31.75
C ASN A 294 -3.01 -34.44 32.07
N SER A 295 -1.81 -34.99 31.91
CA SER A 295 -0.56 -34.30 32.17
C SER A 295 0.33 -34.22 30.92
N TYR A 296 1.02 -33.08 30.79
CA TYR A 296 1.84 -32.75 29.62
C TYR A 296 3.18 -32.19 30.07
N ALA A 297 4.21 -33.04 30.11
CA ALA A 297 5.57 -32.63 30.48
C ALA A 297 6.22 -31.83 29.33
N ILE A 298 6.59 -30.58 29.59
CA ILE A 298 7.01 -29.65 28.53
C ILE A 298 8.51 -29.73 28.26
N SER A 299 8.88 -29.87 26.98
CA SER A 299 10.27 -29.76 26.52
C SER A 299 10.59 -28.31 26.15
N ASN A 300 9.96 -27.80 25.09
CA ASN A 300 10.22 -26.47 24.54
C ASN A 300 8.99 -25.92 23.80
N TRP A 301 9.08 -24.64 23.45
CA TRP A 301 8.04 -23.93 22.71
C TRP A 301 8.45 -23.82 21.23
N ASN A 302 7.58 -24.23 20.31
CA ASN A 302 7.85 -24.10 18.87
C ASN A 302 7.17 -22.87 18.26
N SER A 303 5.94 -22.58 18.65
CA SER A 303 5.21 -21.37 18.24
C SER A 303 4.15 -21.00 19.28
N SER A 304 3.52 -19.82 19.14
CA SER A 304 2.46 -19.33 20.04
C SER A 304 1.28 -20.30 20.24
N THR A 305 1.17 -21.33 19.38
CA THR A 305 0.09 -22.33 19.41
C THR A 305 0.58 -23.79 19.45
N GLU A 306 1.90 -24.04 19.59
CA GLU A 306 2.45 -25.40 19.55
C GLU A 306 3.54 -25.61 20.61
N ILE A 307 3.27 -26.51 21.57
CA ILE A 307 4.20 -26.97 22.61
C ILE A 307 4.80 -28.31 22.19
N VAL A 308 6.10 -28.48 22.39
CA VAL A 308 6.78 -29.78 22.26
C VAL A 308 6.92 -30.40 23.64
N LEU A 309 6.49 -31.66 23.79
CA LEU A 309 6.56 -32.43 25.02
C LEU A 309 7.89 -33.19 25.13
N THR A 310 8.23 -33.65 26.33
CA THR A 310 9.50 -34.34 26.59
C THR A 310 9.64 -35.69 25.89
N ASP A 311 8.53 -36.30 25.45
CA ASP A 311 8.53 -37.50 24.61
C ASP A 311 8.67 -37.21 23.10
N GLY A 312 8.80 -35.93 22.73
CA GLY A 312 8.90 -35.46 21.35
C GLY A 312 7.57 -35.24 20.64
N SER A 313 6.44 -35.58 21.28
CA SER A 313 5.11 -35.28 20.74
C SER A 313 4.80 -33.78 20.85
N LYS A 314 3.76 -33.34 20.14
CA LYS A 314 3.35 -31.93 20.06
C LYS A 314 1.94 -31.79 20.58
N ALA A 315 1.71 -30.74 21.37
CA ALA A 315 0.39 -30.36 21.86
C ALA A 315 0.00 -28.98 21.29
N VAL A 316 -1.26 -28.85 20.87
CA VAL A 316 -1.83 -27.59 20.41
C VAL A 316 -2.16 -26.75 21.62
N PHE A 317 -1.53 -25.58 21.74
CA PHE A 317 -1.82 -24.62 22.79
C PHE A 317 -2.71 -23.52 22.24
N THR A 318 -3.81 -23.23 22.93
CA THR A 318 -4.65 -22.07 22.66
C THR A 318 -4.48 -21.11 23.84
N PRO A 319 -3.85 -19.95 23.66
CA PRO A 319 -3.75 -18.95 24.71
C PRO A 319 -5.13 -18.53 25.21
N SER A 320 -5.20 -18.09 26.48
CA SER A 320 -6.41 -17.47 27.01
C SER A 320 -6.77 -16.23 26.18
N ASP A 321 -8.04 -16.07 25.84
CA ASP A 321 -8.52 -14.86 25.17
C ASP A 321 -9.05 -13.88 26.21
N ARG A 322 -8.23 -12.87 26.52
CA ARG A 322 -8.57 -11.81 27.48
C ARG A 322 -9.73 -10.91 27.02
N LYS A 323 -10.06 -10.89 25.73
CA LYS A 323 -11.19 -10.10 25.21
C LYS A 323 -12.52 -10.80 25.48
N THR A 324 -12.55 -12.12 25.37
CA THR A 324 -13.78 -12.92 25.55
C THR A 324 -13.88 -13.57 26.94
N GLY A 325 -12.78 -13.65 27.69
CA GLY A 325 -12.71 -14.31 28.99
C GLY A 325 -12.52 -15.84 28.89
N GLU A 326 -12.26 -16.37 27.70
CA GLU A 326 -12.02 -17.79 27.50
C GLU A 326 -10.67 -18.23 28.09
N PRO A 327 -10.61 -19.31 28.90
CA PRO A 327 -9.37 -19.79 29.50
C PRO A 327 -8.45 -20.43 28.47
N ALA A 328 -7.17 -20.54 28.81
CA ALA A 328 -6.20 -21.24 27.96
C ALA A 328 -6.57 -22.72 27.81
N LYS A 329 -6.28 -23.30 26.65
CA LYS A 329 -6.56 -24.71 26.34
C LYS A 329 -5.33 -25.43 25.81
N ILE A 330 -5.20 -26.70 26.13
CA ILE A 330 -4.21 -27.63 25.57
C ILE A 330 -4.97 -28.76 24.90
N ASN A 331 -4.69 -28.99 23.62
CA ASN A 331 -5.45 -29.91 22.76
C ASN A 331 -6.99 -29.68 22.82
N GLY A 332 -7.41 -28.42 22.99
CA GLY A 332 -8.81 -28.03 23.09
C GLY A 332 -9.45 -28.19 24.48
N ILE A 333 -8.72 -28.72 25.47
CA ILE A 333 -9.19 -28.90 26.86
C ILE A 333 -8.65 -27.77 27.73
N THR A 334 -9.49 -27.20 28.59
CA THR A 334 -9.12 -26.13 29.51
C THR A 334 -7.99 -26.56 30.44
N LEU A 335 -6.95 -25.72 30.56
CA LEU A 335 -5.88 -25.93 31.54
C LEU A 335 -6.41 -25.76 32.96
N ASP A 336 -5.88 -26.57 33.88
CA ASP A 336 -6.16 -26.47 35.31
C ASP A 336 -5.02 -25.69 35.99
N HIS A 337 -3.86 -26.33 36.12
CA HIS A 337 -2.63 -25.74 36.67
C HIS A 337 -1.39 -26.22 35.93
N TYR A 338 -0.24 -25.65 36.26
CA TYR A 338 1.05 -26.24 35.89
C TYR A 338 2.00 -26.23 37.08
N ASP A 339 2.88 -27.23 37.08
CA ASP A 339 3.92 -27.40 38.08
C ASP A 339 5.29 -27.06 37.49
N VAL A 340 6.13 -26.39 38.28
CA VAL A 340 7.56 -26.19 38.00
C VAL A 340 8.38 -26.80 39.13
N THR A 341 8.99 -27.94 38.84
CA THR A 341 9.63 -28.79 39.85
C THR A 341 11.12 -28.48 40.07
N GLY A 342 11.78 -27.90 39.07
CA GLY A 342 13.20 -27.55 39.14
C GLY A 342 13.85 -27.29 37.79
N LEU A 343 15.17 -27.50 37.71
CA LEU A 343 15.99 -27.20 36.52
C LEU A 343 16.09 -28.41 35.59
N LYS A 344 16.05 -28.18 34.27
CA LYS A 344 16.19 -29.26 33.27
C LYS A 344 17.61 -29.73 33.06
N TYR A 345 18.57 -28.80 33.06
CA TYR A 345 19.92 -29.05 32.57
C TYR A 345 20.96 -28.54 33.56
N VAL A 346 21.32 -29.35 34.56
CA VAL A 346 22.42 -29.05 35.47
C VAL A 346 23.64 -29.88 35.05
N PRO A 347 24.81 -29.27 34.73
CA PRO A 347 25.98 -30.04 34.32
C PRO A 347 26.54 -30.82 35.51
N VAL A 348 26.72 -32.13 35.34
CA VAL A 348 27.10 -33.06 36.40
C VAL A 348 28.21 -33.99 35.93
N LYS A 349 29.19 -34.22 36.80
CA LYS A 349 30.05 -35.41 36.74
C LYS A 349 29.52 -36.47 37.69
N VAL A 350 29.47 -37.70 37.22
CA VAL A 350 29.11 -38.90 38.00
C VAL A 350 30.14 -39.98 37.72
N LYS A 351 30.43 -40.85 38.67
CA LYS A 351 31.26 -42.03 38.37
C LYS A 351 30.61 -42.81 37.24
N THR A 352 31.38 -43.21 36.23
CA THR A 352 30.85 -43.89 35.03
C THR A 352 30.12 -45.19 35.41
N ALA A 353 30.57 -45.88 36.45
CA ALA A 353 29.90 -47.07 36.99
C ALA A 353 28.48 -46.79 37.52
N ASP A 354 28.20 -45.57 37.98
CA ASP A 354 26.93 -45.16 38.57
C ASP A 354 25.98 -44.48 37.56
N LEU A 355 26.45 -44.17 36.35
CA LEU A 355 25.68 -43.49 35.31
C LEU A 355 24.36 -44.21 34.97
N SER A 356 24.38 -45.55 34.94
CA SER A 356 23.16 -46.31 34.65
C SER A 356 22.10 -46.13 35.74
N THR A 357 22.50 -46.15 37.01
CA THR A 357 21.59 -45.89 38.13
C THR A 357 21.12 -44.42 38.14
N LEU A 358 21.98 -43.47 37.75
CA LEU A 358 21.59 -42.07 37.64
C LEU A 358 20.45 -41.89 36.61
N LYS A 359 20.56 -42.53 35.43
CA LYS A 359 19.54 -42.49 34.37
C LYS A 359 18.21 -43.14 34.75
N GLU A 360 18.22 -44.09 35.67
CA GLU A 360 16.99 -44.73 36.18
C GLU A 360 16.18 -43.79 37.09
N ASN A 361 16.85 -42.84 37.76
CA ASN A 361 16.23 -41.99 38.77
C ASN A 361 16.08 -40.52 38.33
N TYR A 362 16.85 -40.09 37.32
CA TYR A 362 16.89 -38.70 36.87
C TYR A 362 16.74 -38.60 35.35
N ALA A 363 16.17 -37.48 34.89
CA ALA A 363 16.25 -37.11 33.49
C ALA A 363 17.70 -36.73 33.15
N VAL A 364 18.36 -37.52 32.30
CA VAL A 364 19.78 -37.32 31.94
C VAL A 364 19.91 -37.08 30.44
N VAL A 365 20.66 -36.04 30.08
CA VAL A 365 21.10 -35.80 28.70
C VAL A 365 22.61 -36.01 28.62
N GLU A 366 23.01 -37.05 27.90
CA GLU A 366 24.42 -37.35 27.65
C GLU A 366 25.01 -36.41 26.60
N ASN A 367 26.35 -36.30 26.57
CA ASN A 367 27.04 -35.56 25.52
C ASN A 367 26.65 -36.06 24.12
N GLY A 368 26.41 -35.12 23.21
CA GLY A 368 25.82 -35.39 21.89
C GLY A 368 24.29 -35.39 21.86
N GLY A 369 23.62 -35.41 23.02
CA GLY A 369 22.17 -35.25 23.15
C GLY A 369 21.71 -33.80 22.96
N THR A 370 20.42 -33.60 22.72
CA THR A 370 19.82 -32.28 22.49
C THR A 370 19.38 -31.63 23.80
N LEU A 371 19.75 -30.36 23.98
CA LEU A 371 19.23 -29.47 25.01
C LEU A 371 18.29 -28.49 24.35
N SER A 372 17.02 -28.50 24.75
CA SER A 372 16.00 -27.59 24.22
C SER A 372 15.32 -26.83 25.35
N GLY A 373 15.07 -25.54 25.10
CA GLY A 373 14.39 -24.68 26.04
C GLY A 373 14.12 -23.29 25.46
N GLY A 374 13.59 -22.42 26.30
CA GLY A 374 13.46 -21.00 26.03
C GLY A 374 12.14 -20.71 25.33
N TYR A 375 11.88 -19.42 25.14
CA TYR A 375 10.62 -18.95 24.60
C TYR A 375 10.89 -17.93 23.50
N ALA A 376 10.40 -18.19 22.29
CA ALA A 376 10.56 -17.28 21.16
C ALA A 376 9.44 -16.24 21.15
N GLU A 377 9.71 -15.05 21.70
CA GLU A 377 8.84 -13.88 21.62
C GLU A 377 9.66 -12.60 21.87
N ASN A 378 9.58 -11.63 20.97
CA ASN A 378 10.33 -10.38 21.01
C ASN A 378 11.84 -10.61 21.22
N ASN A 379 12.39 -10.19 22.37
CA ASN A 379 13.82 -10.29 22.67
C ASN A 379 14.22 -11.70 23.16
N LEU A 380 13.28 -12.51 23.64
CA LEU A 380 13.54 -13.87 24.11
C LEU A 380 13.61 -14.83 22.91
N LYS A 381 14.46 -15.86 23.01
CA LYS A 381 14.72 -16.84 21.96
C LYS A 381 14.63 -18.25 22.53
N SER A 382 13.94 -19.15 21.83
CA SER A 382 14.10 -20.57 22.07
C SER A 382 15.47 -21.05 21.58
N TYR A 383 16.04 -22.07 22.21
CA TYR A 383 17.26 -22.72 21.78
C TYR A 383 17.07 -24.23 21.61
N SER A 384 17.88 -24.80 20.73
CA SER A 384 18.06 -26.23 20.56
C SER A 384 19.54 -26.46 20.25
N VAL A 385 20.30 -26.89 21.24
CA VAL A 385 21.76 -27.01 21.19
C VAL A 385 22.19 -28.43 21.56
N THR A 386 23.46 -28.76 21.36
CA THR A 386 23.99 -30.12 21.65
C THR A 386 24.83 -30.10 22.92
N ALA A 387 24.58 -31.05 23.83
CA ALA A 387 25.33 -31.19 25.08
C ALA A 387 26.81 -31.58 24.85
N ASN A 388 27.72 -30.96 25.60
CA ASN A 388 29.14 -31.27 25.65
C ASN A 388 29.75 -30.89 27.01
N VAL A 389 29.29 -31.56 28.08
CA VAL A 389 29.80 -31.40 29.44
C VAL A 389 31.17 -32.06 29.57
N THR A 390 32.08 -31.39 30.26
CA THR A 390 33.46 -31.80 30.51
C THR A 390 33.83 -31.46 31.96
N GLU A 391 35.03 -31.86 32.38
CA GLU A 391 35.57 -31.45 33.68
C GLU A 391 35.74 -29.93 33.83
N ASN A 392 35.93 -29.23 32.71
CA ASN A 392 36.10 -27.78 32.64
C ASN A 392 34.78 -27.04 32.40
N THR A 393 33.62 -27.71 32.47
CA THR A 393 32.34 -27.04 32.29
C THR A 393 32.04 -26.12 33.47
N TYR A 394 31.72 -24.86 33.18
CA TYR A 394 31.37 -23.87 34.19
C TYR A 394 30.07 -24.25 34.91
N GLY A 395 30.08 -24.26 36.24
CA GLY A 395 28.93 -24.65 37.06
C GLY A 395 28.76 -26.16 37.29
N LEU A 396 29.78 -26.98 36.98
CA LEU A 396 29.75 -28.44 37.16
C LEU A 396 29.48 -28.84 38.61
N LYS A 397 28.50 -29.73 38.81
CA LYS A 397 28.25 -30.42 40.09
C LYS A 397 28.78 -31.86 40.05
N GLU A 398 29.00 -32.44 41.21
CA GLU A 398 29.35 -33.85 41.37
C GLU A 398 28.16 -34.63 41.94
N ALA A 399 27.81 -35.74 41.31
CA ALA A 399 26.78 -36.66 41.80
C ALA A 399 27.46 -37.83 42.52
N GLU A 400 27.14 -37.98 43.80
CA GLU A 400 27.57 -39.11 44.61
C GLU A 400 26.38 -40.01 44.93
N LYS A 401 26.53 -41.30 44.62
CA LYS A 401 25.50 -42.30 44.88
C LYS A 401 25.42 -42.55 46.40
N SER A 402 24.20 -42.52 46.92
CA SER A 402 23.91 -42.74 48.33
C SER A 402 24.10 -44.22 48.73
N ALA A 403 24.30 -44.47 50.03
CA ALA A 403 24.55 -45.83 50.56
C ALA A 403 23.37 -46.80 50.38
N ASP A 404 22.16 -46.30 50.15
CA ASP A 404 20.97 -47.11 49.86
C ASP A 404 20.95 -47.65 48.41
N GLY A 405 21.86 -47.16 47.57
CA GLY A 405 22.06 -47.60 46.20
C GLY A 405 21.09 -47.02 45.17
N ASN A 406 20.12 -46.18 45.57
CA ASN A 406 19.06 -45.69 44.68
C ASN A 406 18.93 -44.16 44.59
N THR A 407 19.52 -43.38 45.51
CA THR A 407 19.48 -41.90 45.45
C THR A 407 20.85 -41.28 45.22
N PHE A 408 20.89 -40.02 44.78
CA PHE A 408 22.12 -39.26 44.58
C PHE A 408 22.12 -37.97 45.40
N THR A 409 23.29 -37.62 45.93
CA THR A 409 23.55 -36.29 46.50
C THR A 409 24.40 -35.50 45.53
N PHE A 410 24.01 -34.25 45.28
CA PHE A 410 24.73 -33.37 44.35
C PHE A 410 25.53 -32.31 45.11
N SER A 411 26.79 -32.12 44.75
CA SER A 411 27.65 -31.12 45.39
C SER A 411 27.18 -29.68 45.11
N ALA A 412 27.80 -28.72 45.79
CA ALA A 412 27.84 -27.34 45.32
C ALA A 412 28.40 -27.30 43.89
N ARG A 413 27.92 -26.38 43.06
CA ARG A 413 28.49 -26.14 41.74
C ARG A 413 29.91 -25.57 41.83
N LYS A 414 30.74 -25.89 40.85
CA LYS A 414 32.10 -25.36 40.70
C LYS A 414 32.16 -24.31 39.60
N ASN A 415 32.63 -23.11 39.94
CA ASN A 415 32.67 -21.94 39.05
C ASN A 415 34.08 -21.64 38.52
N GLU A 416 34.89 -22.67 38.37
CA GLU A 416 36.31 -22.56 37.95
C GLU A 416 36.53 -23.05 36.50
N GLY A 417 35.48 -23.59 35.87
CA GLY A 417 35.54 -24.08 34.49
C GLY A 417 35.72 -22.96 33.46
N THR A 418 36.11 -23.33 32.24
CA THR A 418 36.29 -22.40 31.10
C THR A 418 35.41 -22.75 29.91
N GLU A 419 34.65 -23.86 29.98
CA GLU A 419 33.81 -24.36 28.91
C GLU A 419 32.33 -24.16 29.22
N SER A 420 31.50 -23.98 28.19
CA SER A 420 30.06 -23.73 28.31
C SER A 420 29.23 -24.97 28.68
N GLY A 421 29.79 -26.16 28.47
CA GLY A 421 29.04 -27.42 28.49
C GLY A 421 28.20 -27.68 27.23
N ILE A 422 28.30 -26.82 26.21
CA ILE A 422 27.53 -26.87 24.96
C ILE A 422 28.50 -27.03 23.79
N LYS A 423 28.21 -27.95 22.87
CA LYS A 423 29.06 -28.24 21.72
C LYS A 423 29.20 -27.02 20.82
N ASP A 424 30.42 -26.74 20.39
CA ASP A 424 30.76 -25.66 19.45
C ASP A 424 30.34 -24.25 19.94
N GLN A 425 30.16 -24.08 21.26
CA GLN A 425 29.83 -22.80 21.88
C GLN A 425 30.84 -22.45 22.97
N ALA A 426 31.50 -21.30 22.83
CA ALA A 426 32.34 -20.77 23.88
C ALA A 426 31.49 -20.37 25.10
N LEU A 427 32.09 -20.42 26.30
CA LEU A 427 31.48 -19.88 27.51
C LEU A 427 31.21 -18.38 27.32
N LYS A 428 29.96 -17.97 27.52
CA LYS A 428 29.51 -16.59 27.28
C LYS A 428 29.59 -15.75 28.55
N THR A 429 29.84 -14.45 28.40
CA THR A 429 29.65 -13.45 29.46
C THR A 429 28.48 -12.55 29.07
N ALA A 430 27.56 -12.27 29.99
CA ALA A 430 26.45 -11.36 29.74
C ALA A 430 26.93 -9.90 29.66
N THR A 431 26.66 -9.23 28.54
CA THR A 431 27.06 -7.84 28.29
C THR A 431 25.87 -6.99 27.86
N GLY A 432 25.90 -5.69 28.15
CA GLY A 432 24.82 -4.76 27.78
C GLY A 432 23.53 -4.95 28.60
N ILE A 433 23.58 -5.67 29.72
CA ILE A 433 22.49 -5.77 30.68
C ILE A 433 22.38 -4.46 31.46
N LYS A 434 21.16 -3.96 31.62
CA LYS A 434 20.83 -2.74 32.37
C LYS A 434 20.01 -3.12 33.61
N PRO A 435 20.67 -3.43 34.74
CA PRO A 435 19.98 -3.73 35.99
C PRO A 435 19.38 -2.46 36.61
N GLU A 436 18.19 -2.59 37.18
CA GLU A 436 17.49 -1.52 37.89
C GLU A 436 16.89 -2.08 39.18
N VAL A 437 17.33 -1.57 40.35
CA VAL A 437 16.69 -1.86 41.64
C VAL A 437 15.39 -1.07 41.70
N LYS A 438 14.26 -1.75 41.76
CA LYS A 438 12.95 -1.09 41.72
C LYS A 438 12.60 -0.49 43.07
N THR A 439 11.71 0.50 43.04
CA THR A 439 11.09 1.03 44.26
C THR A 439 10.13 0.00 44.84
N ALA A 440 10.01 0.05 46.17
CA ALA A 440 9.13 -0.72 47.03
C ALA A 440 7.67 -0.69 46.54
N SER A 441 7.27 -1.67 45.74
CA SER A 441 5.89 -1.84 45.27
C SER A 441 5.27 -3.16 45.75
N GLY A 442 6.03 -4.26 45.81
CA GLY A 442 5.48 -5.57 46.17
C GLY A 442 4.53 -6.12 45.11
N SER A 443 4.72 -5.68 43.88
CA SER A 443 3.84 -5.91 42.73
C SER A 443 3.72 -7.38 42.35
N TYR A 444 4.57 -8.28 42.86
CA TYR A 444 4.52 -9.73 42.65
C TYR A 444 4.72 -10.51 43.97
N GLY A 445 4.44 -9.89 45.11
CA GLY A 445 4.66 -10.49 46.45
C GLY A 445 6.11 -10.44 46.95
N GLU A 446 7.02 -9.82 46.21
CA GLU A 446 8.41 -9.61 46.57
C GLU A 446 8.61 -8.44 47.54
N PHE A 447 9.55 -8.54 48.48
CA PHE A 447 9.89 -7.39 49.33
C PHE A 447 11.03 -6.54 48.75
N LEU A 448 11.77 -7.09 47.77
CA LEU A 448 12.86 -6.43 47.05
C LEU A 448 12.90 -6.94 45.60
N ARG A 449 13.05 -6.02 44.63
CA ARG A 449 13.00 -6.32 43.19
C ARG A 449 14.14 -5.70 42.41
N VAL A 450 14.70 -6.46 41.45
CA VAL A 450 15.66 -6.00 40.46
C VAL A 450 15.21 -6.43 39.07
N ASP A 451 15.08 -5.46 38.16
CA ASP A 451 14.78 -5.74 36.74
C ASP A 451 16.05 -5.68 35.91
N LEU A 452 16.30 -6.69 35.08
CA LEU A 452 17.41 -6.76 34.14
C LEU A 452 16.91 -6.48 32.72
N ASN A 453 17.18 -5.26 32.25
CA ASN A 453 16.81 -4.76 30.93
C ASN A 453 18.02 -4.73 29.98
N GLY A 454 17.91 -4.02 28.85
CA GLY A 454 18.97 -3.91 27.85
C GLY A 454 19.04 -5.17 26.98
N ASN A 455 20.23 -5.75 26.80
CA ASN A 455 20.43 -6.95 25.99
C ASN A 455 20.13 -8.25 26.77
N TYR A 456 18.99 -8.29 27.45
CA TYR A 456 18.64 -9.39 28.36
C TYR A 456 18.20 -10.68 27.67
N GLY A 457 17.82 -10.60 26.39
CA GLY A 457 17.12 -11.68 25.67
C GLY A 457 17.80 -13.05 25.73
N ASP A 458 19.08 -13.13 25.34
CA ASP A 458 19.83 -14.39 25.32
C ASP A 458 20.14 -14.90 26.74
N LEU A 459 20.49 -14.00 27.67
CA LEU A 459 20.71 -14.35 29.08
C LEU A 459 19.42 -14.91 29.72
N GLY A 460 18.31 -14.22 29.55
CA GLY A 460 17.02 -14.62 30.10
C GLY A 460 16.51 -15.92 29.50
N SER A 461 16.75 -16.13 28.20
CA SER A 461 16.42 -17.36 27.52
C SER A 461 17.20 -18.57 28.03
N ASN A 462 18.39 -18.38 28.60
CA ASN A 462 19.23 -19.44 29.14
C ASN A 462 19.26 -19.47 30.69
N MET A 463 18.54 -18.56 31.36
CA MET A 463 18.61 -18.41 32.81
C MET A 463 18.07 -19.65 33.53
N GLN A 464 18.80 -20.07 34.58
CA GLN A 464 18.51 -21.26 35.35
C GLN A 464 18.15 -20.91 36.80
N ALA A 465 19.00 -20.17 37.49
CA ALA A 465 18.84 -19.95 38.93
C ALA A 465 19.45 -18.61 39.38
N VAL A 466 18.89 -18.03 40.44
CA VAL A 466 19.34 -16.74 40.98
C VAL A 466 19.59 -16.85 42.48
N THR A 467 20.71 -16.31 42.95
CA THR A 467 20.96 -16.08 44.38
C THR A 467 21.00 -14.61 44.72
N TRP A 468 20.48 -14.29 45.89
CA TRP A 468 20.56 -12.98 46.51
C TRP A 468 21.40 -13.10 47.78
N THR A 469 22.55 -12.43 47.82
CA THR A 469 23.42 -12.41 49.00
C THR A 469 23.31 -11.05 49.68
N TYR A 470 22.93 -11.06 50.95
CA TYR A 470 22.81 -9.88 51.80
C TYR A 470 24.07 -9.68 52.63
N TYR A 471 24.60 -8.47 52.60
CA TYR A 471 25.82 -8.06 53.32
C TYR A 471 25.52 -7.02 54.42
N GLY A 472 24.26 -6.68 54.66
CA GLY A 472 23.88 -5.66 55.65
C GLY A 472 24.55 -4.33 55.34
N ASN A 473 25.31 -3.81 56.30
CA ASN A 473 26.01 -2.52 56.14
C ASN A 473 27.43 -2.66 55.56
N ASP A 474 27.86 -3.87 55.16
CA ASP A 474 29.18 -4.09 54.57
C ASP A 474 29.22 -3.68 53.09
N SER A 475 29.67 -2.46 52.82
CA SER A 475 29.84 -1.92 51.47
C SER A 475 30.96 -2.58 50.65
N THR A 476 31.75 -3.46 51.26
CA THR A 476 32.86 -4.16 50.58
C THR A 476 32.45 -5.51 50.01
N TYR A 477 31.23 -5.98 50.31
CA TYR A 477 30.70 -7.27 49.87
C TYR A 477 31.59 -8.47 50.27
N THR A 478 32.24 -8.39 51.43
CA THR A 478 33.17 -9.43 51.89
C THR A 478 32.53 -10.39 52.88
N THR A 479 31.64 -9.91 53.76
CA THR A 479 31.03 -10.71 54.83
C THR A 479 29.54 -10.90 54.61
N ALA A 480 29.15 -12.01 53.98
CA ALA A 480 27.75 -12.34 53.77
C ALA A 480 27.04 -12.65 55.09
N ILE A 481 25.85 -12.06 55.29
CA ILE A 481 24.98 -12.26 56.46
C ILE A 481 23.87 -13.28 56.14
N GLY A 482 23.44 -13.36 54.88
CA GLY A 482 22.50 -14.36 54.41
C GLY A 482 22.58 -14.52 52.89
N THR A 483 22.33 -15.73 52.38
CA THR A 483 22.22 -15.98 50.94
C THR A 483 20.94 -16.75 50.68
N TYR A 484 20.13 -16.30 49.72
CA TYR A 484 18.82 -16.86 49.42
C TYR A 484 18.79 -17.35 47.97
N GLY A 485 18.31 -18.59 47.79
CA GLY A 485 18.00 -19.15 46.48
C GLY A 485 16.57 -18.84 46.08
N THR A 486 16.30 -18.87 44.79
CA THR A 486 15.00 -18.53 44.20
C THR A 486 14.44 -19.66 43.34
N LYS A 487 13.14 -19.62 43.04
CA LYS A 487 12.42 -20.53 42.14
C LYS A 487 11.83 -19.76 40.95
N PHE A 488 11.94 -20.32 39.75
CA PHE A 488 11.27 -19.76 38.58
C PHE A 488 9.74 -19.79 38.74
N ALA A 489 9.08 -18.77 38.18
CA ALA A 489 7.63 -18.60 38.29
C ALA A 489 7.12 -18.44 39.75
N ALA A 490 8.00 -18.16 40.70
CA ALA A 490 7.64 -17.75 42.06
C ALA A 490 8.43 -16.51 42.51
N ASP A 491 9.70 -16.41 42.07
CA ASP A 491 10.60 -15.30 42.37
C ASP A 491 11.20 -14.68 41.10
N ASN A 492 11.26 -15.45 40.01
CA ASN A 492 11.94 -15.05 38.78
C ASN A 492 10.96 -15.07 37.60
N TRP A 493 10.76 -13.90 36.99
CA TRP A 493 9.86 -13.70 35.85
C TRP A 493 10.57 -13.24 34.58
N MET A 494 10.10 -13.75 33.45
CA MET A 494 10.62 -13.43 32.12
C MET A 494 9.54 -12.70 31.33
N HIS A 495 9.77 -11.42 31.06
CA HIS A 495 8.87 -10.63 30.23
C HIS A 495 9.43 -10.42 28.83
N LYS A 496 8.53 -10.39 27.85
CA LYS A 496 8.88 -10.22 26.43
C LYS A 496 9.39 -8.82 26.07
N SER A 497 9.04 -7.81 26.88
CA SER A 497 9.36 -6.40 26.63
C SER A 497 9.90 -5.66 27.86
N MET A 498 9.70 -6.21 29.07
CA MET A 498 10.06 -5.55 30.33
C MET A 498 11.30 -6.13 30.99
N GLY A 499 12.06 -6.97 30.27
CA GLY A 499 13.27 -7.57 30.81
C GLY A 499 13.02 -8.83 31.65
N ILE A 500 14.06 -9.21 32.40
CA ILE A 500 13.99 -10.24 33.44
C ILE A 500 13.64 -9.54 34.74
N GLN A 501 12.56 -9.94 35.39
CA GLN A 501 12.10 -9.35 36.65
C GLN A 501 12.44 -10.34 37.77
N LEU A 502 13.33 -9.94 38.68
CA LEU A 502 13.80 -10.79 39.76
C LEU A 502 13.30 -10.21 41.08
N GLY A 503 12.41 -10.94 41.74
CA GLY A 503 11.87 -10.61 43.04
C GLY A 503 12.43 -11.54 44.11
N LEU A 504 12.57 -11.01 45.32
CA LEU A 504 12.84 -11.79 46.51
C LEU A 504 11.57 -11.83 47.37
N THR A 505 10.85 -12.95 47.31
CA THR A 505 9.53 -13.14 47.93
C THR A 505 9.65 -13.49 49.42
N ASP A 506 8.88 -12.79 50.27
CA ASP A 506 8.76 -13.15 51.69
C ASP A 506 8.10 -14.54 51.81
N SER A 507 8.91 -15.52 52.15
CA SER A 507 8.59 -16.95 52.03
C SER A 507 9.45 -17.77 53.00
N ILE A 508 9.13 -19.05 53.19
CA ILE A 508 9.94 -19.93 54.05
C ILE A 508 11.41 -19.96 53.59
N ARG A 509 11.66 -19.98 52.27
CA ARG A 509 13.02 -19.94 51.68
C ARG A 509 13.73 -18.59 51.79
N CYS A 510 13.04 -17.53 52.18
CA CYS A 510 13.62 -16.21 52.34
C CYS A 510 13.07 -15.50 53.57
N GLN A 511 13.76 -15.68 54.70
CA GLN A 511 13.52 -14.94 55.93
C GLN A 511 14.77 -14.14 56.27
N LEU A 512 14.61 -12.82 56.39
CA LEU A 512 15.70 -11.91 56.71
C LEU A 512 16.27 -12.17 58.12
N PRO A 513 17.56 -11.89 58.36
CA PRO A 513 18.14 -12.03 59.70
C PRO A 513 17.44 -11.14 60.71
N GLU A 514 17.30 -11.62 61.95
CA GLU A 514 16.65 -10.88 63.03
C GLU A 514 17.25 -9.47 63.20
N GLY A 515 16.38 -8.46 63.29
CA GLY A 515 16.79 -7.05 63.44
C GLY A 515 17.15 -6.34 62.13
N THR A 516 16.93 -6.97 60.97
CA THR A 516 17.12 -6.35 59.65
C THR A 516 15.79 -6.24 58.90
N ASP A 517 15.66 -5.22 58.05
CA ASP A 517 14.50 -4.99 57.18
C ASP A 517 14.84 -5.19 55.70
N GLY A 518 16.07 -5.60 55.39
CA GLY A 518 16.57 -5.80 54.04
C GLY A 518 17.22 -4.55 53.45
N THR A 519 17.22 -3.40 54.12
CA THR A 519 18.07 -2.27 53.70
C THR A 519 19.55 -2.60 53.84
N GLY A 520 20.39 -2.10 52.93
CA GLY A 520 21.83 -2.35 52.91
C GLY A 520 22.35 -2.92 51.59
N TYR A 521 23.53 -3.52 51.63
CA TYR A 521 24.27 -4.00 50.45
C TYR A 521 23.86 -5.42 50.07
N TRP A 522 23.56 -5.60 48.78
CA TRP A 522 23.11 -6.85 48.18
C TRP A 522 23.90 -7.19 46.93
N LYS A 523 24.16 -8.48 46.74
CA LYS A 523 24.72 -9.02 45.50
C LYS A 523 23.75 -10.01 44.90
N LEU A 524 23.30 -9.71 43.69
CA LEU A 524 22.55 -10.61 42.84
C LEU A 524 23.52 -11.47 42.02
N THR A 525 23.25 -12.76 41.87
CA THR A 525 24.01 -13.65 40.99
C THR A 525 23.07 -14.50 40.15
N VAL A 526 23.04 -14.23 38.85
CA VAL A 526 22.23 -14.93 37.86
C VAL A 526 23.07 -16.01 37.18
N ARG A 527 22.58 -17.24 37.21
CA ARG A 527 23.19 -18.42 36.58
C ARG A 527 22.41 -18.76 35.32
N ALA A 528 23.09 -19.01 34.22
CA ALA A 528 22.47 -19.36 32.94
C ALA A 528 23.27 -20.44 32.20
N LEU A 529 22.57 -21.27 31.43
CA LEU A 529 23.15 -22.36 30.64
C LEU A 529 24.16 -21.80 29.62
N GLY A 530 25.41 -22.25 29.70
CA GLY A 530 26.49 -21.80 28.81
C GLY A 530 27.06 -20.42 29.11
N TYR A 531 26.75 -19.83 30.28
CA TYR A 531 27.24 -18.53 30.71
C TYR A 531 28.11 -18.61 31.97
N GLU A 532 29.07 -17.69 32.07
CA GLU A 532 29.60 -17.24 33.36
C GLU A 532 28.49 -16.59 34.19
N ASP A 533 28.64 -16.64 35.52
CA ASP A 533 27.68 -15.99 36.42
C ASP A 533 27.61 -14.48 36.15
N TYR A 534 26.41 -13.96 35.93
CA TYR A 534 26.19 -12.52 35.87
C TYR A 534 25.92 -11.98 37.28
N THR A 535 26.77 -11.06 37.74
CA THR A 535 26.64 -10.48 39.08
C THR A 535 26.24 -9.01 39.01
N TYR A 536 25.37 -8.59 39.94
CA TYR A 536 25.03 -7.18 40.13
C TYR A 536 25.02 -6.83 41.61
N GLU A 537 25.88 -5.89 41.99
CA GLU A 537 26.03 -5.38 43.35
C GLU A 537 25.28 -4.04 43.47
N PHE A 538 24.45 -3.90 44.50
CA PHE A 538 23.65 -2.69 44.72
C PHE A 538 23.38 -2.46 46.21
N HIS A 539 23.02 -1.22 46.53
CA HIS A 539 22.62 -0.81 47.87
C HIS A 539 21.11 -0.51 47.90
N ALA A 540 20.35 -1.37 48.57
CA ALA A 540 18.91 -1.21 48.77
C ALA A 540 18.64 -0.21 49.91
N THR A 541 17.88 0.84 49.62
CA THR A 541 17.42 1.81 50.63
C THR A 541 16.00 1.47 51.07
N ALA A 542 15.46 2.23 52.03
CA ALA A 542 14.07 2.10 52.44
C ALA A 542 13.09 2.26 51.27
N ASP A 543 13.43 3.06 50.26
CA ASP A 543 12.60 3.24 49.05
C ASP A 543 12.56 1.99 48.17
N ASN A 544 13.47 1.03 48.35
CA ASN A 544 13.51 -0.24 47.63
C ASN A 544 12.85 -1.40 48.39
N ILE A 545 12.64 -1.25 49.70
CA ILE A 545 12.09 -2.29 50.57
C ILE A 545 10.59 -2.08 50.74
N VAL A 546 9.80 -3.06 50.32
CA VAL A 546 8.34 -3.04 50.47
C VAL A 546 7.98 -3.06 51.96
N ALA A 547 7.53 -1.91 52.46
CA ALA A 547 6.79 -1.85 53.72
C ALA A 547 5.52 -2.71 53.58
N LYS A 548 5.08 -3.38 54.66
CA LYS A 548 3.87 -4.23 54.63
C LYS A 548 2.75 -3.59 53.81
N GLU A 549 2.29 -4.32 52.80
CA GLU A 549 1.34 -3.92 51.75
C GLU A 549 0.09 -3.21 52.32
N GLN A 550 -0.29 -2.08 51.72
CA GLN A 550 -1.43 -1.23 52.12
C GLN A 550 -2.46 -1.09 50.98
N ASP A 551 -3.73 -0.90 51.35
CA ASP A 551 -4.82 -0.62 50.40
C ASP A 551 -4.59 0.73 49.70
N ALA A 552 -4.85 0.82 48.39
CA ALA A 552 -4.75 2.05 47.62
C ALA A 552 -5.70 3.13 48.15
N THR A 553 -5.21 4.35 48.23
CA THR A 553 -6.02 5.50 48.60
C THR A 553 -7.03 5.85 47.50
N GLU A 554 -8.13 6.50 47.88
CA GLU A 554 -9.11 7.00 46.89
C GLU A 554 -8.51 8.04 45.92
N GLU A 555 -7.46 8.75 46.35
CA GLU A 555 -6.73 9.72 45.52
C GLU A 555 -5.95 9.03 44.39
N GLU A 556 -5.32 7.88 44.67
CA GLU A 556 -4.59 7.08 43.68
C GLU A 556 -5.54 6.43 42.68
N LYS A 557 -6.68 5.90 43.15
CA LYS A 557 -7.74 5.39 42.27
C LYS A 557 -8.26 6.49 41.33
N ALA A 558 -8.41 7.73 41.82
CA ALA A 558 -8.82 8.85 41.00
C ALA A 558 -7.79 9.20 39.92
N GLN A 559 -6.49 9.07 40.19
CA GLN A 559 -5.43 9.28 39.19
C GLN A 559 -5.48 8.22 38.07
N LEU A 560 -5.67 6.94 38.43
CA LEU A 560 -5.86 5.88 37.44
C LEU A 560 -7.11 6.11 36.58
N GLN A 561 -8.22 6.49 37.22
CA GLN A 561 -9.46 6.83 36.51
C GLN A 561 -9.30 8.01 35.54
N ALA A 562 -8.46 9.00 35.88
CA ALA A 562 -8.14 10.10 34.97
C ALA A 562 -7.37 9.61 33.73
N LYS A 563 -6.41 8.70 33.89
CA LYS A 563 -5.68 8.09 32.77
C LYS A 563 -6.55 7.20 31.90
N VAL A 564 -7.48 6.45 32.51
CA VAL A 564 -8.52 5.70 31.77
C VAL A 564 -9.33 6.65 30.89
N THR A 565 -9.75 7.79 31.44
CA THR A 565 -10.52 8.80 30.70
C THR A 565 -9.71 9.40 29.54
N GLU A 566 -8.42 9.65 29.74
CA GLU A 566 -7.50 10.14 28.70
C GLU A 566 -7.41 9.12 27.54
N ALA A 567 -7.14 7.86 27.85
CA ALA A 567 -7.05 6.79 26.86
C ALA A 567 -8.36 6.56 26.11
N GLU A 568 -9.51 6.62 26.78
CA GLU A 568 -10.84 6.52 26.15
C GLU A 568 -11.16 7.68 25.20
N GLY A 569 -10.49 8.83 25.37
CA GLY A 569 -10.64 9.99 24.50
C GLY A 569 -9.88 9.88 23.17
N LEU A 570 -9.00 8.89 23.01
CA LEU A 570 -8.20 8.67 21.82
C LEU A 570 -8.98 7.88 20.75
N LYS A 571 -8.56 7.97 19.48
CA LYS A 571 -9.23 7.31 18.35
C LYS A 571 -8.30 6.31 17.68
N GLU A 572 -8.78 5.07 17.52
CA GLU A 572 -8.06 3.96 16.90
C GLU A 572 -7.49 4.29 15.51
N THR A 573 -8.26 5.03 14.72
CA THR A 573 -7.90 5.39 13.34
C THR A 573 -6.64 6.24 13.24
N ASP A 574 -6.29 6.96 14.30
CA ASP A 574 -5.21 7.94 14.30
C ASP A 574 -3.83 7.27 14.48
N TYR A 575 -3.83 6.00 14.88
CA TYR A 575 -2.63 5.27 15.29
C TYR A 575 -2.43 3.98 14.49
N THR A 576 -1.23 3.40 14.60
CA THR A 576 -0.91 2.08 14.05
C THR A 576 -1.66 0.99 14.84
N ALA A 577 -2.09 -0.07 14.15
CA ALA A 577 -2.81 -1.17 14.79
C ALA A 577 -2.03 -1.78 15.97
N SER A 578 -0.71 -1.90 15.83
CA SER A 578 0.20 -2.43 16.85
C SER A 578 0.24 -1.56 18.11
N SER A 579 0.45 -0.25 17.97
CA SER A 579 0.52 0.65 19.13
C SER A 579 -0.84 0.80 19.80
N TRP A 580 -1.93 0.80 19.02
CA TRP A 580 -3.29 0.84 19.54
C TRP A 580 -3.68 -0.40 20.33
N SER A 581 -3.31 -1.60 19.85
CA SER A 581 -3.58 -2.85 20.57
C SER A 581 -2.91 -2.89 21.96
N ASN A 582 -1.74 -2.28 22.10
CA ASN A 582 -1.07 -2.15 23.39
C ASN A 582 -1.87 -1.23 24.34
N LEU A 583 -2.31 -0.05 23.86
CA LEU A 583 -3.17 0.84 24.64
C LEU A 583 -4.47 0.15 25.08
N GLN A 584 -5.13 -0.58 24.19
CA GLN A 584 -6.38 -1.29 24.52
C GLN A 584 -6.21 -2.33 25.63
N THR A 585 -5.05 -2.99 25.66
CA THR A 585 -4.72 -3.97 26.70
C THR A 585 -4.60 -3.27 28.06
N GLU A 586 -3.75 -2.25 28.14
CA GLU A 586 -3.55 -1.49 29.39
C GLU A 586 -4.81 -0.78 29.86
N LEU A 587 -5.63 -0.28 28.94
CA LEU A 587 -6.90 0.37 29.25
C LEU A 587 -7.89 -0.61 29.89
N LYS A 588 -7.93 -1.85 29.41
CA LYS A 588 -8.77 -2.89 30.01
C LYS A 588 -8.28 -3.27 31.40
N GLU A 589 -6.99 -3.53 31.56
CA GLU A 589 -6.38 -3.87 32.86
C GLU A 589 -6.61 -2.75 33.89
N SER A 590 -6.50 -1.49 33.48
CA SER A 590 -6.82 -0.31 34.30
C SER A 590 -8.28 -0.27 34.76
N LYS A 591 -9.23 -0.61 33.88
CA LYS A 591 -10.66 -0.65 34.24
C LYS A 591 -10.97 -1.79 35.19
N ASP A 592 -10.40 -2.97 34.94
CA ASP A 592 -10.62 -4.15 35.77
C ASP A 592 -10.07 -3.90 37.19
N LEU A 593 -8.88 -3.28 37.32
CA LEU A 593 -8.30 -2.91 38.62
C LEU A 593 -9.17 -1.91 39.40
N LEU A 594 -9.78 -0.93 38.73
CA LEU A 594 -10.69 0.04 39.37
C LEU A 594 -11.98 -0.59 39.93
N THR A 595 -12.32 -1.81 39.53
CA THR A 595 -13.48 -2.54 40.06
C THR A 595 -13.15 -3.45 41.25
N LYS A 596 -11.88 -3.64 41.58
CA LYS A 596 -11.42 -4.43 42.74
C LYS A 596 -11.86 -3.74 44.04
N ASP A 597 -12.35 -4.50 45.03
CA ASP A 597 -12.85 -3.96 46.32
C ASP A 597 -11.74 -3.25 47.11
N LYS A 598 -10.52 -3.83 47.09
CA LYS A 598 -9.33 -3.30 47.75
C LYS A 598 -8.09 -3.52 46.87
N PRO A 599 -7.89 -2.72 45.82
CA PRO A 599 -6.64 -2.73 45.08
C PRO A 599 -5.55 -2.17 46.00
N THR A 600 -4.35 -2.71 45.91
CA THR A 600 -3.22 -2.25 46.71
C THR A 600 -2.65 -0.97 46.10
N GLU A 601 -1.98 -0.15 46.92
CA GLU A 601 -1.34 1.09 46.48
C GLU A 601 -0.42 0.86 45.27
N SER A 602 0.31 -0.26 45.27
CA SER A 602 1.26 -0.62 44.24
C SER A 602 0.60 -1.03 42.93
N GLU A 603 -0.48 -1.82 42.96
CA GLU A 603 -1.25 -2.18 41.76
C GLU A 603 -1.72 -0.92 41.03
N VAL A 604 -2.27 0.04 41.78
CA VAL A 604 -2.80 1.29 41.19
C VAL A 604 -1.68 2.13 40.58
N LYS A 605 -0.54 2.28 41.29
CA LYS A 605 0.60 3.06 40.78
C LYS A 605 1.25 2.44 39.56
N GLU A 606 1.43 1.12 39.56
CA GLU A 606 1.98 0.40 38.42
C GLU A 606 1.06 0.55 37.20
N GLN A 607 -0.24 0.40 37.39
CA GLN A 607 -1.19 0.52 36.29
C GLN A 607 -1.29 1.95 35.73
N ILE A 608 -1.17 2.98 36.57
CA ILE A 608 -1.05 4.38 36.12
C ILE A 608 0.15 4.53 35.19
N LYS A 609 1.30 3.94 35.55
CA LYS A 609 2.51 4.01 34.76
C LYS A 609 2.36 3.27 33.43
N HIS A 610 1.88 2.02 33.44
CA HIS A 610 1.71 1.23 32.22
C HIS A 610 0.74 1.90 31.24
N LEU A 611 -0.41 2.37 31.72
CA LEU A 611 -1.37 3.07 30.86
C LEU A 611 -0.78 4.39 30.33
N THR A 612 -0.02 5.13 31.14
CA THR A 612 0.68 6.35 30.71
C THR A 612 1.71 6.06 29.62
N ASP A 613 2.52 5.01 29.79
CA ASP A 613 3.53 4.62 28.81
C ASP A 613 2.88 4.14 27.51
N ALA A 614 1.77 3.39 27.59
CA ALA A 614 1.01 2.97 26.42
C ALA A 614 0.43 4.16 25.64
N ILE A 615 -0.10 5.18 26.33
CA ILE A 615 -0.55 6.44 25.71
C ILE A 615 0.63 7.15 25.01
N ASN A 616 1.77 7.27 25.69
CA ASN A 616 2.94 7.99 25.18
C ASN A 616 3.62 7.27 23.99
N ASN A 617 3.52 5.94 23.93
CA ASN A 617 4.12 5.11 22.88
C ASN A 617 3.17 4.86 21.69
N LEU A 618 2.05 5.57 21.61
CA LEU A 618 1.19 5.53 20.44
C LEU A 618 1.89 6.09 19.20
N GLU A 619 1.92 5.31 18.13
CA GLU A 619 2.53 5.69 16.86
C GLU A 619 1.45 6.14 15.89
N LYS A 620 1.60 7.33 15.32
CA LYS A 620 0.61 7.84 14.36
C LYS A 620 0.61 7.03 13.07
N ALA A 621 -0.58 6.77 12.54
CA ALA A 621 -0.73 6.20 11.21
C ALA A 621 -0.16 7.16 10.14
N THR A 622 0.57 6.60 9.18
CA THR A 622 1.09 7.36 8.03
C THR A 622 0.08 7.34 6.89
N TYR A 623 -0.27 8.52 6.39
CA TYR A 623 -1.18 8.69 5.26
C TYR A 623 -0.45 9.39 4.11
N VAL A 624 -0.75 8.96 2.88
CA VAL A 624 -0.20 9.55 1.65
C VAL A 624 -1.30 9.68 0.59
N LEU A 625 -1.20 10.62 -0.33
CA LEU A 625 -1.87 10.51 -1.64
C LEU A 625 -0.98 9.67 -2.54
N MET A 626 -1.53 8.69 -3.24
CA MET A 626 -0.78 7.77 -4.09
C MET A 626 -1.45 7.58 -5.45
N ASN A 627 -0.65 7.47 -6.49
CA ASN A 627 -1.09 7.03 -7.82
C ASN A 627 -1.30 5.51 -7.84
N ILE A 628 -2.52 5.06 -8.04
CA ILE A 628 -2.95 3.66 -8.00
C ILE A 628 -3.52 3.27 -9.36
N PRO A 629 -3.02 2.21 -10.03
CA PRO A 629 -3.59 1.70 -11.26
C PRO A 629 -5.09 1.39 -11.14
N TYR A 630 -5.84 1.53 -12.23
CA TYR A 630 -7.29 1.26 -12.19
C TYR A 630 -7.62 -0.18 -11.74
N ASP A 631 -6.86 -1.17 -12.21
CA ASP A 631 -7.11 -2.57 -11.89
C ASP A 631 -6.86 -2.84 -10.40
N GLU A 632 -5.80 -2.28 -9.81
CA GLU A 632 -5.51 -2.41 -8.39
C GLU A 632 -6.51 -1.63 -7.50
N PHE A 633 -6.98 -0.45 -7.94
CA PHE A 633 -8.00 0.28 -7.20
C PHE A 633 -9.34 -0.47 -7.20
N TYR A 634 -9.83 -0.89 -8.38
CA TYR A 634 -11.16 -1.49 -8.52
C TYR A 634 -11.23 -2.95 -8.08
N LYS A 635 -10.11 -3.65 -7.90
CA LYS A 635 -10.06 -5.05 -7.44
C LYS A 635 -10.87 -5.31 -6.17
N ALA A 636 -10.91 -4.34 -5.26
CA ALA A 636 -11.69 -4.43 -4.03
C ALA A 636 -13.07 -3.75 -4.13
N GLU A 637 -13.30 -2.86 -5.11
CA GLU A 637 -14.58 -2.12 -5.25
C GLU A 637 -15.55 -2.77 -6.26
N THR A 638 -15.12 -3.85 -6.92
CA THR A 638 -15.94 -4.62 -7.86
C THR A 638 -16.34 -5.95 -7.22
N THR A 639 -17.54 -6.42 -7.53
CA THR A 639 -18.12 -7.65 -6.98
C THR A 639 -18.81 -8.38 -8.12
N ASN A 640 -18.71 -9.71 -8.16
CA ASN A 640 -19.25 -10.56 -9.23
C ASN A 640 -18.77 -10.20 -10.65
N ASN A 641 -17.61 -9.55 -10.78
CA ASN A 641 -17.00 -9.17 -12.05
C ASN A 641 -15.47 -9.25 -11.99
N ASP A 642 -14.90 -10.35 -12.50
CA ASP A 642 -13.44 -10.59 -12.48
C ASP A 642 -12.70 -9.97 -13.68
N VAL A 643 -13.41 -9.28 -14.59
CA VAL A 643 -12.78 -8.62 -15.74
C VAL A 643 -12.04 -7.38 -15.25
N LYS A 644 -10.73 -7.29 -15.52
CA LYS A 644 -9.90 -6.18 -15.06
C LYS A 644 -10.35 -4.83 -15.61
N VAL A 645 -10.19 -3.79 -14.80
CA VAL A 645 -10.36 -2.40 -15.24
C VAL A 645 -9.01 -1.85 -15.68
N ASP A 646 -8.59 -2.16 -16.91
CA ASP A 646 -7.27 -1.74 -17.44
C ASP A 646 -7.14 -0.21 -17.66
N ALA A 647 -5.91 0.26 -17.91
CA ALA A 647 -5.62 1.64 -18.29
C ALA A 647 -6.37 2.08 -19.57
N PHE A 648 -6.78 3.35 -19.64
CA PHE A 648 -7.47 3.91 -20.81
C PHE A 648 -6.47 4.51 -21.79
N THR A 649 -6.56 4.15 -23.07
CA THR A 649 -5.73 4.73 -24.14
C THR A 649 -6.51 5.73 -24.99
N SER A 650 -5.93 6.90 -25.28
CA SER A 650 -6.59 7.97 -26.04
C SER A 650 -5.81 8.36 -27.28
N ALA A 651 -6.48 8.41 -28.44
CA ALA A 651 -5.94 9.04 -29.66
C ALA A 651 -5.91 10.58 -29.54
N THR A 652 -6.64 11.15 -28.58
CA THR A 652 -6.69 12.61 -28.34
C THR A 652 -5.86 12.97 -27.12
N LEU A 653 -4.54 13.05 -27.32
CA LEU A 653 -3.48 13.30 -26.33
C LEU A 653 -3.72 14.49 -25.39
N ASN A 654 -4.38 15.56 -25.87
CA ASN A 654 -4.61 16.76 -25.05
C ASN A 654 -5.70 16.56 -23.98
N LYS A 655 -6.66 15.65 -24.19
CA LYS A 655 -7.80 15.48 -23.27
C LYS A 655 -7.36 14.83 -21.97
N THR A 656 -6.56 13.78 -22.05
CA THR A 656 -5.98 13.05 -20.91
C THR A 656 -5.11 13.93 -20.04
N ARG A 657 -4.47 14.94 -20.64
CA ARG A 657 -3.64 15.95 -19.96
C ARG A 657 -4.42 17.16 -19.45
N THR A 658 -5.72 17.26 -19.71
CA THR A 658 -6.53 18.40 -19.24
C THR A 658 -7.12 18.09 -17.87
N THR A 659 -6.62 18.71 -16.80
CA THR A 659 -7.06 18.48 -15.40
C THR A 659 -8.54 18.71 -15.17
N GLY A 660 -9.18 19.63 -15.89
CA GLY A 660 -10.63 19.84 -15.81
C GLY A 660 -11.48 18.69 -16.37
N LEU A 661 -10.87 17.76 -17.12
CA LEU A 661 -11.55 16.62 -17.77
C LEU A 661 -11.15 15.26 -17.18
N ALA A 662 -9.93 15.15 -16.67
CA ALA A 662 -9.37 13.91 -16.13
C ALA A 662 -8.84 14.09 -14.69
N GLY A 663 -9.23 15.15 -13.99
CA GLY A 663 -8.79 15.42 -12.63
C GLY A 663 -9.26 14.33 -11.67
N GLY A 664 -8.36 13.87 -10.80
CA GLY A 664 -8.55 12.68 -9.96
C GLY A 664 -7.94 11.41 -10.55
N SER A 665 -7.60 11.42 -11.85
CA SER A 665 -6.79 10.40 -12.52
C SER A 665 -5.31 10.79 -12.61
N TYR A 666 -4.44 9.86 -13.04
CA TYR A 666 -3.05 10.18 -13.39
C TYR A 666 -2.61 9.51 -14.69
N HIS A 667 -1.56 10.07 -15.28
CA HIS A 667 -0.86 9.50 -16.41
C HIS A 667 0.66 9.60 -16.25
N ALA A 668 1.37 8.49 -16.45
CA ALA A 668 2.83 8.48 -16.38
C ALA A 668 3.48 9.05 -17.66
N ASN A 669 2.81 8.90 -18.80
CA ASN A 669 3.35 9.34 -20.09
C ASN A 669 3.21 10.85 -20.28
N GLU A 670 4.29 11.51 -20.72
CA GLU A 670 4.27 12.95 -20.93
C GLU A 670 3.36 13.40 -22.07
N ASP A 671 3.18 12.54 -23.08
CA ASP A 671 2.40 12.81 -24.28
C ASP A 671 0.88 12.71 -24.07
N GLY A 672 0.41 12.09 -22.97
CA GLY A 672 -1.02 11.90 -22.72
C GLY A 672 -1.64 10.73 -23.50
N SER A 673 -0.86 9.78 -23.99
CA SER A 673 -1.35 8.62 -24.74
C SER A 673 -2.26 7.69 -23.94
N LYS A 674 -2.15 7.70 -22.61
CA LYS A 674 -2.94 6.85 -21.70
C LYS A 674 -3.22 7.52 -20.37
N ILE A 675 -4.28 7.06 -19.69
CA ILE A 675 -4.54 7.29 -18.26
C ILE A 675 -4.33 5.95 -17.56
N ASP A 676 -3.40 5.92 -16.60
CA ASP A 676 -2.93 4.70 -15.96
C ASP A 676 -3.83 4.26 -14.80
N GLY A 677 -4.43 5.23 -14.09
CA GLY A 677 -5.24 4.95 -12.91
C GLY A 677 -5.72 6.22 -12.24
N ILE A 678 -5.82 6.16 -10.91
CA ILE A 678 -6.36 7.24 -10.08
C ILE A 678 -5.37 7.67 -9.01
N THR A 679 -5.48 8.92 -8.55
CA THR A 679 -4.76 9.37 -7.36
C THR A 679 -5.71 9.31 -6.17
N TYR A 680 -5.41 8.51 -5.15
CA TYR A 680 -6.29 8.36 -3.98
C TYR A 680 -5.51 8.32 -2.66
N ALA A 681 -6.19 8.61 -1.56
CA ALA A 681 -5.57 8.61 -0.24
C ALA A 681 -5.38 7.20 0.28
N VAL A 682 -4.22 6.95 0.89
CA VAL A 682 -3.77 5.64 1.32
C VAL A 682 -3.18 5.70 2.74
N LYS A 683 -3.64 4.81 3.62
CA LYS A 683 -3.01 4.49 4.91
C LYS A 683 -1.95 3.43 4.69
N VAL A 684 -0.71 3.75 5.04
CA VAL A 684 0.46 2.91 4.75
C VAL A 684 0.72 1.97 5.90
N ASP A 685 0.71 0.65 5.62
CA ASP A 685 1.11 -0.35 6.58
C ASP A 685 2.63 -0.36 6.81
N SER A 686 3.05 -0.79 8.00
CA SER A 686 4.47 -0.88 8.38
C SER A 686 5.31 -1.81 7.50
N SER A 687 4.69 -2.74 6.77
CA SER A 687 5.36 -3.61 5.80
C SER A 687 5.80 -2.89 4.52
N VAL A 688 5.22 -1.73 4.20
CA VAL A 688 5.44 -1.03 2.93
C VAL A 688 6.58 -0.01 3.08
N ASP A 689 7.68 -0.29 2.38
CA ASP A 689 8.81 0.64 2.27
C ASP A 689 8.57 1.67 1.17
N LEU A 690 8.06 2.85 1.56
CA LEU A 690 7.77 3.96 0.65
C LEU A 690 9.01 4.47 -0.11
N THR A 691 10.22 4.25 0.40
CA THR A 691 11.44 4.76 -0.25
C THR A 691 11.71 4.13 -1.62
N LYS A 692 11.01 3.02 -1.93
CA LYS A 692 11.02 2.35 -3.24
C LYS A 692 10.21 3.10 -4.30
N TYR A 693 9.36 4.04 -3.90
CA TYR A 693 8.46 4.77 -4.80
C TYR A 693 8.83 6.25 -4.83
N LYS A 694 8.36 6.95 -5.88
CA LYS A 694 8.67 8.35 -6.08
C LYS A 694 7.91 9.24 -5.11
N GLU A 695 8.62 9.82 -4.14
CA GLU A 695 8.10 10.89 -3.30
C GLU A 695 7.98 12.20 -4.11
N VAL A 696 6.80 12.81 -4.05
CA VAL A 696 6.46 14.14 -4.55
C VAL A 696 6.55 15.14 -3.41
N LYS A 697 7.21 16.28 -3.65
CA LYS A 697 7.45 17.33 -2.66
C LYS A 697 6.69 18.60 -3.02
N ASP A 698 6.40 19.45 -2.03
CA ASP A 698 5.76 20.76 -2.23
C ASP A 698 6.46 21.65 -3.27
N THR A 699 7.78 21.47 -3.43
CA THR A 699 8.60 22.23 -4.39
C THR A 699 8.55 21.69 -5.81
N ASP A 700 8.04 20.48 -6.02
CA ASP A 700 7.99 19.86 -7.34
C ASP A 700 6.95 20.58 -8.21
N LYS A 701 7.27 20.70 -9.51
CA LYS A 701 6.43 21.40 -10.48
C LYS A 701 6.38 20.64 -11.80
N VAL A 702 5.23 20.66 -12.46
CA VAL A 702 5.07 20.16 -13.82
C VAL A 702 4.23 21.13 -14.65
N GLU A 703 4.67 21.42 -15.87
CA GLU A 703 3.93 22.31 -16.79
C GLU A 703 3.20 21.49 -17.84
N ILE A 704 1.87 21.59 -17.83
CA ILE A 704 1.00 20.91 -18.76
C ILE A 704 0.52 21.90 -19.82
N THR A 705 1.02 21.76 -21.04
CA THR A 705 0.58 22.56 -22.19
C THR A 705 -0.34 21.74 -23.09
N VAL A 706 -1.56 22.22 -23.29
CA VAL A 706 -2.56 21.57 -24.15
C VAL A 706 -3.07 22.56 -25.20
N THR A 707 -3.35 22.05 -26.41
CA THR A 707 -3.99 22.83 -27.49
C THR A 707 -5.38 22.28 -27.77
N ASN A 708 -6.40 22.99 -27.30
CA ASN A 708 -7.79 22.59 -27.46
C ASN A 708 -8.50 23.58 -28.40
N ARG A 709 -9.08 23.07 -29.50
CA ARG A 709 -9.81 23.87 -30.50
C ARG A 709 -9.00 25.06 -31.08
N GLY A 710 -7.68 24.87 -31.26
CA GLY A 710 -6.78 25.90 -31.78
C GLY A 710 -6.32 26.94 -30.77
N GLN A 711 -6.72 26.82 -29.50
CA GLN A 711 -6.23 27.64 -28.39
C GLN A 711 -5.25 26.83 -27.55
N THR A 712 -4.06 27.38 -27.31
CA THR A 712 -3.03 26.76 -26.46
C THR A 712 -3.07 27.38 -25.07
N SER A 713 -3.11 26.54 -24.04
CA SER A 713 -3.04 26.93 -22.64
C SER A 713 -1.99 26.10 -21.91
N THR A 714 -1.26 26.74 -20.99
CA THR A 714 -0.29 26.08 -20.11
C THR A 714 -0.75 26.21 -18.66
N THR A 715 -0.78 25.09 -17.95
CA THR A 715 -1.11 25.01 -16.52
C THR A 715 0.09 24.47 -15.76
N THR A 716 0.53 25.18 -14.73
CA THR A 716 1.57 24.71 -13.81
C THR A 716 0.91 24.01 -12.64
N LEU A 717 1.24 22.74 -12.43
CA LEU A 717 0.85 21.97 -11.24
C LEU A 717 2.03 21.97 -10.26
N GLU A 718 1.74 22.07 -8.96
CA GLU A 718 2.74 22.17 -7.90
C GLU A 718 2.42 21.20 -6.76
N GLY A 719 3.45 20.72 -6.07
CA GLY A 719 3.28 19.85 -4.91
C GLY A 719 2.50 18.58 -5.24
N LYS A 720 1.51 18.25 -4.41
CA LYS A 720 0.64 17.08 -4.58
C LYS A 720 -0.05 17.01 -5.95
N ASP A 721 -0.34 18.15 -6.58
CA ASP A 721 -1.06 18.18 -7.86
C ASP A 721 -0.18 17.67 -9.02
N THR A 722 1.14 17.63 -8.83
CA THR A 722 2.06 17.02 -9.81
C THR A 722 1.87 15.51 -9.94
N LEU A 723 1.18 14.84 -9.00
CA LEU A 723 0.80 13.43 -9.11
C LEU A 723 -0.02 13.14 -10.38
N PHE A 724 -0.75 14.14 -10.90
CA PHE A 724 -1.51 14.05 -12.15
C PHE A 724 -0.66 13.58 -13.35
N GLN A 725 0.60 14.05 -13.44
CA GLN A 725 1.58 13.57 -14.43
C GLN A 725 2.80 13.02 -13.70
N ASN A 726 2.69 11.79 -13.21
CA ASN A 726 3.75 11.10 -12.48
C ASN A 726 3.65 9.59 -12.64
N GLU A 727 4.69 8.86 -12.21
CA GLU A 727 4.73 7.41 -12.32
C GLU A 727 3.72 6.71 -11.40
N THR A 728 3.50 5.42 -11.68
CA THR A 728 2.63 4.57 -10.85
C THR A 728 3.23 4.42 -9.46
N TYR A 729 2.39 4.51 -8.42
CA TYR A 729 2.76 4.53 -7.00
C TYR A 729 3.58 5.73 -6.53
N ALA A 730 3.80 6.75 -7.38
CA ALA A 730 4.26 8.04 -6.90
C ALA A 730 3.32 8.54 -5.80
N TYR A 731 3.89 9.15 -4.76
CA TYR A 731 3.12 9.51 -3.56
C TYR A 731 3.50 10.87 -2.99
N TYR A 732 2.54 11.49 -2.31
CA TYR A 732 2.71 12.74 -1.58
C TYR A 732 2.31 12.53 -0.11
N PRO A 733 3.19 12.80 0.88
CA PRO A 733 2.86 12.65 2.31
C PRO A 733 1.73 13.57 2.77
N LEU A 734 0.75 13.03 3.49
CA LEU A 734 -0.33 13.81 4.09
C LEU A 734 -0.03 14.13 5.56
N THR A 735 -0.29 15.37 5.97
CA THR A 735 -0.15 15.83 7.36
C THR A 735 -1.41 15.62 8.19
N GLU A 736 -2.55 15.41 7.53
CA GLU A 736 -3.87 15.21 8.15
C GLU A 736 -4.47 13.86 7.72
N THR A 737 -5.31 13.30 8.58
CA THR A 737 -6.04 12.07 8.26
C THR A 737 -7.10 12.36 7.20
N PRO A 738 -7.03 11.71 6.03
CA PRO A 738 -8.04 11.87 4.99
C PRO A 738 -9.40 11.31 5.43
N ALA A 739 -10.49 11.91 4.95
CA ALA A 739 -11.85 11.47 5.29
C ALA A 739 -12.11 10.01 4.86
N ASN A 740 -11.61 9.64 3.68
CA ASN A 740 -11.69 8.30 3.13
C ASN A 740 -10.32 7.90 2.57
N TYR A 741 -9.94 6.64 2.73
CA TYR A 741 -8.65 6.12 2.30
C TYR A 741 -8.70 4.62 2.04
N LYS A 742 -7.76 4.11 1.26
CA LYS A 742 -7.46 2.66 1.20
C LYS A 742 -6.32 2.31 2.14
N GLU A 743 -6.28 1.09 2.64
CA GLU A 743 -5.08 0.56 3.31
C GLU A 743 -4.23 -0.17 2.28
N VAL A 744 -2.91 0.02 2.35
CA VAL A 744 -1.95 -0.68 1.49
C VAL A 744 -1.01 -1.56 2.31
N SER A 745 -0.79 -2.78 1.82
CA SER A 745 0.13 -3.78 2.39
C SER A 745 0.88 -4.53 1.28
N LEU A 746 1.84 -5.39 1.64
CA LEU A 746 2.52 -6.27 0.68
C LEU A 746 1.91 -7.68 0.68
N ASP A 747 1.69 -8.25 -0.51
CA ASP A 747 1.41 -9.69 -0.66
C ASP A 747 2.66 -10.56 -0.44
N GLU A 748 2.47 -11.89 -0.49
CA GLU A 748 3.55 -12.88 -0.36
C GLU A 748 4.68 -12.72 -1.40
N ASN A 749 4.39 -12.03 -2.52
CA ASN A 749 5.33 -11.78 -3.60
C ASN A 749 5.96 -10.37 -3.53
N GLY A 750 5.59 -9.57 -2.53
CA GLY A 750 6.06 -8.19 -2.37
C GLY A 750 5.38 -7.16 -3.28
N ASN A 751 4.19 -7.45 -3.82
CA ASN A 751 3.38 -6.47 -4.55
C ASN A 751 2.47 -5.70 -3.61
N LEU A 752 2.18 -4.44 -3.92
CA LEU A 752 1.20 -3.65 -3.18
C LEU A 752 -0.21 -4.23 -3.38
N VAL A 753 -0.93 -4.40 -2.27
CA VAL A 753 -2.35 -4.80 -2.26
C VAL A 753 -3.14 -3.73 -1.52
N PHE A 754 -4.24 -3.30 -2.12
CA PHE A 754 -5.11 -2.25 -1.61
C PHE A 754 -6.42 -2.84 -1.10
N SER A 755 -6.87 -2.36 0.06
CA SER A 755 -8.18 -2.72 0.63
C SER A 755 -9.35 -2.08 -0.12
N GLU A 756 -10.58 -2.40 0.29
CA GLU A 756 -11.75 -1.54 0.06
C GLU A 756 -11.53 -0.15 0.68
N VAL A 757 -12.23 0.87 0.19
CA VAL A 757 -12.19 2.20 0.79
C VAL A 757 -12.78 2.18 2.21
N LYS A 758 -12.02 2.74 3.15
CA LYS A 758 -12.37 2.91 4.56
C LYS A 758 -12.48 4.40 4.91
N GLY A 759 -12.88 4.70 6.14
CA GLY A 759 -12.97 6.07 6.68
C GLY A 759 -14.40 6.46 7.03
N GLN A 760 -14.80 7.67 6.66
CA GLN A 760 -16.15 8.17 6.87
C GLN A 760 -17.18 7.37 6.05
N GLU A 761 -18.36 7.13 6.62
CA GLU A 761 -19.46 6.51 5.88
C GLU A 761 -19.80 7.34 4.64
N ALA A 762 -20.12 6.66 3.54
CA ALA A 762 -20.48 7.31 2.29
C ALA A 762 -21.72 8.19 2.50
N LYS A 763 -21.64 9.43 2.01
CA LYS A 763 -22.75 10.37 2.08
C LYS A 763 -23.80 9.99 1.05
N ALA A 764 -24.97 9.55 1.52
CA ALA A 764 -26.11 9.31 0.65
C ALA A 764 -26.62 10.62 0.03
N LEU A 765 -26.74 10.65 -1.30
CA LEU A 765 -27.32 11.77 -2.04
C LEU A 765 -28.76 11.46 -2.42
N THR A 766 -29.68 12.34 -2.02
CA THR A 766 -31.13 12.19 -2.30
C THR A 766 -31.57 13.17 -3.38
N GLY A 767 -32.54 12.78 -4.21
CA GLY A 767 -33.12 13.65 -5.24
C GLY A 767 -32.32 13.71 -6.53
N VAL A 768 -31.33 12.83 -6.69
CA VAL A 768 -30.65 12.59 -7.97
C VAL A 768 -31.56 11.72 -8.83
N THR A 769 -31.72 12.07 -10.10
CA THR A 769 -32.47 11.27 -11.07
C THR A 769 -31.53 10.71 -12.13
N ALA A 770 -31.83 9.51 -12.62
CA ALA A 770 -31.01 8.82 -13.60
C ALA A 770 -31.84 8.47 -14.84
N GLU A 771 -31.30 8.76 -16.03
CA GLU A 771 -31.91 8.44 -17.31
C GLU A 771 -30.95 7.60 -18.15
N LEU A 772 -31.37 6.39 -18.54
CA LEU A 772 -30.59 5.51 -19.41
C LEU A 772 -30.95 5.71 -20.88
N LEU A 773 -29.95 6.06 -21.67
CA LEU A 773 -30.00 6.13 -23.12
C LEU A 773 -29.38 4.88 -23.72
N THR A 774 -30.11 4.22 -24.62
CA THR A 774 -29.64 3.06 -25.41
C THR A 774 -28.96 3.48 -26.72
N GLN A 775 -28.93 4.77 -27.02
CA GLN A 775 -28.21 5.37 -28.14
C GLN A 775 -27.38 6.55 -27.63
N SER A 776 -26.06 6.47 -27.80
CA SER A 776 -25.12 7.50 -27.34
C SER A 776 -23.96 7.68 -28.32
N SER A 777 -23.37 8.87 -28.33
CA SER A 777 -22.09 9.12 -29.01
C SER A 777 -20.87 8.67 -28.20
N TYR A 778 -21.06 8.23 -26.95
CA TYR A 778 -20.01 7.92 -25.98
C TYR A 778 -19.89 6.43 -25.65
N GLY A 779 -20.77 5.59 -26.20
CA GLY A 779 -20.76 4.15 -25.99
C GLY A 779 -22.07 3.49 -26.41
N ASP A 780 -22.25 2.22 -26.04
CA ASP A 780 -23.49 1.49 -26.28
C ASP A 780 -24.62 2.00 -25.39
N TYR A 781 -24.31 2.39 -24.16
CA TYR A 781 -25.28 2.96 -23.23
C TYR A 781 -24.71 4.22 -22.59
N GLN A 782 -25.60 5.11 -22.16
CA GLN A 782 -25.25 6.30 -21.38
C GLN A 782 -26.30 6.52 -20.30
N LEU A 783 -25.86 6.62 -19.06
CA LEU A 783 -26.64 6.97 -17.89
C LEU A 783 -26.39 8.44 -17.54
N ASN A 784 -27.42 9.28 -17.69
CA ASN A 784 -27.37 10.69 -17.35
C ASN A 784 -27.87 10.89 -15.92
N LEU A 785 -27.08 11.56 -15.09
CA LEU A 785 -27.44 11.92 -13.73
C LEU A 785 -27.75 13.42 -13.65
N ASP A 786 -28.95 13.75 -13.15
CA ASP A 786 -29.35 15.11 -12.83
C ASP A 786 -29.57 15.29 -11.32
N GLY A 787 -29.24 16.47 -10.80
CA GLY A 787 -29.35 16.79 -9.37
C GLY A 787 -28.09 16.52 -8.53
N LEU A 788 -26.94 16.20 -9.14
CA LEU A 788 -25.68 16.06 -8.40
C LEU A 788 -25.21 17.41 -7.78
N PRO A 789 -24.73 17.41 -6.53
CA PRO A 789 -24.21 18.60 -5.85
C PRO A 789 -22.92 19.09 -6.54
N LYS A 790 -23.00 20.23 -7.23
CA LYS A 790 -21.90 20.78 -8.07
C LYS A 790 -20.67 21.23 -7.28
N ASP A 791 -20.79 21.41 -5.98
CA ASP A 791 -19.70 21.73 -5.06
C ASP A 791 -19.01 20.49 -4.50
N GLU A 792 -19.66 19.34 -4.53
CA GLU A 792 -19.13 18.08 -3.98
C GLU A 792 -18.66 17.11 -5.08
N ILE A 793 -19.35 17.08 -6.23
CA ILE A 793 -19.05 16.21 -7.37
C ILE A 793 -18.89 17.06 -8.65
N THR A 794 -17.67 17.04 -9.19
CA THR A 794 -17.28 17.76 -10.42
C THR A 794 -16.35 16.88 -11.27
N SER A 795 -16.24 17.16 -12.57
CA SER A 795 -15.35 16.39 -13.45
C SER A 795 -13.86 16.43 -13.08
N SER A 796 -13.45 17.34 -12.19
CA SER A 796 -12.06 17.50 -11.77
C SER A 796 -11.74 16.89 -10.40
N ASN A 797 -12.74 16.48 -9.62
CA ASN A 797 -12.53 15.93 -8.28
C ASN A 797 -13.00 14.48 -8.13
N VAL A 798 -13.63 13.90 -9.17
CA VAL A 798 -14.00 12.49 -9.20
C VAL A 798 -12.74 11.66 -9.41
N ASN A 799 -12.47 10.73 -8.52
CA ASN A 799 -11.37 9.78 -8.65
C ASN A 799 -11.83 8.47 -9.27
N ALA A 800 -13.00 7.97 -8.86
CA ALA A 800 -13.56 6.71 -9.36
C ALA A 800 -15.09 6.73 -9.27
N VAL A 801 -15.74 5.92 -10.10
CA VAL A 801 -17.19 5.68 -10.06
C VAL A 801 -17.45 4.18 -10.20
N VAL A 802 -18.37 3.66 -9.40
CA VAL A 802 -18.84 2.28 -9.45
C VAL A 802 -20.35 2.28 -9.69
N VAL A 803 -20.80 1.56 -10.70
CA VAL A 803 -22.23 1.32 -10.96
C VAL A 803 -22.60 -0.06 -10.47
N LYS A 804 -23.64 -0.18 -9.66
CA LYS A 804 -24.09 -1.43 -9.04
C LYS A 804 -25.45 -1.86 -9.57
N THR A 805 -25.61 -3.18 -9.66
CA THR A 805 -26.86 -3.81 -10.08
C THR A 805 -27.50 -4.58 -8.93
N THR A 806 -28.82 -4.76 -9.01
CA THR A 806 -29.66 -5.46 -8.01
C THR A 806 -29.23 -6.89 -7.68
N ASP A 807 -28.46 -7.54 -8.56
CA ASP A 807 -27.86 -8.86 -8.33
C ASP A 807 -26.53 -8.80 -7.55
N GLY A 808 -26.14 -7.61 -7.08
CA GLY A 808 -24.91 -7.33 -6.33
C GLY A 808 -23.67 -7.18 -7.20
N THR A 809 -23.78 -7.15 -8.53
CA THR A 809 -22.62 -6.94 -9.41
C THR A 809 -22.23 -5.46 -9.44
N ALA A 810 -20.92 -5.19 -9.41
CA ALA A 810 -20.37 -3.83 -9.39
C ALA A 810 -19.37 -3.63 -10.54
N TYR A 811 -19.49 -2.49 -11.23
CA TYR A 811 -18.75 -2.16 -12.45
C TYR A 811 -17.97 -0.85 -12.28
N GLY A 812 -16.65 -0.92 -12.37
CA GLY A 812 -15.77 0.25 -12.24
C GLY A 812 -15.71 1.08 -13.53
N MET A 813 -15.63 2.40 -13.41
CA MET A 813 -15.67 3.33 -14.55
C MET A 813 -14.35 4.07 -14.75
N ARG A 814 -13.92 4.26 -16.00
CA ARG A 814 -12.68 4.97 -16.35
C ARG A 814 -12.94 6.41 -16.78
N HIS A 815 -12.02 7.31 -16.46
CA HIS A 815 -12.02 8.67 -17.00
C HIS A 815 -11.89 8.69 -18.52
N LEU A 816 -12.63 9.58 -19.17
CA LEU A 816 -12.62 9.82 -20.62
C LEU A 816 -13.00 8.63 -21.52
N GLU A 817 -13.26 7.46 -20.93
CA GLU A 817 -13.97 6.36 -21.58
C GLU A 817 -15.41 6.32 -21.09
N ASN A 818 -15.59 6.31 -19.77
CA ASN A 818 -16.89 6.12 -19.14
C ASN A 818 -17.40 7.35 -18.42
N ILE A 819 -16.54 8.04 -17.67
CA ILE A 819 -16.93 9.20 -16.87
C ILE A 819 -16.81 10.46 -17.73
N TRP A 820 -17.95 11.00 -18.14
CA TRP A 820 -18.06 12.22 -18.93
C TRP A 820 -18.69 13.33 -18.08
N ARG A 821 -18.02 14.49 -18.02
CA ARG A 821 -18.49 15.70 -17.30
C ARG A 821 -18.83 15.51 -15.82
N GLY A 822 -18.51 14.36 -15.24
CA GLY A 822 -18.84 13.97 -13.86
C GLY A 822 -20.27 13.44 -13.68
N ASN A 823 -21.20 13.68 -14.60
CA ASN A 823 -22.61 13.29 -14.46
C ASN A 823 -23.18 12.49 -15.66
N GLU A 824 -22.39 12.27 -16.70
CA GLU A 824 -22.74 11.43 -17.85
C GLU A 824 -21.86 10.17 -17.80
N LEU A 825 -22.44 9.01 -17.48
CA LEU A 825 -21.71 7.74 -17.39
C LEU A 825 -22.02 6.90 -18.63
N ALA A 826 -21.03 6.62 -19.48
CA ALA A 826 -21.22 5.83 -20.70
C ALA A 826 -20.40 4.54 -20.68
N TRP A 827 -20.85 3.49 -21.34
CA TRP A 827 -20.07 2.27 -21.49
C TRP A 827 -20.41 1.53 -22.77
N SER A 828 -19.45 0.74 -23.23
CA SER A 828 -19.60 -0.14 -24.39
C SER A 828 -19.61 -1.58 -23.93
N THR A 829 -20.40 -2.40 -24.60
CA THR A 829 -20.67 -3.82 -24.28
C THR A 829 -20.28 -4.75 -25.43
N GLY A 830 -19.76 -4.19 -26.52
CA GLY A 830 -19.21 -4.91 -27.68
C GLY A 830 -19.86 -4.55 -29.01
N TYR A 831 -20.79 -3.58 -29.03
CA TYR A 831 -21.40 -3.10 -30.28
C TYR A 831 -20.72 -1.83 -30.82
N THR A 832 -20.17 -1.02 -29.92
CA THR A 832 -19.30 0.11 -30.23
C THR A 832 -17.85 -0.31 -29.98
N ASP A 833 -17.03 -0.38 -31.03
CA ASP A 833 -15.61 -0.75 -30.92
C ASP A 833 -14.69 0.45 -30.62
N ALA A 834 -15.15 1.66 -30.96
CA ALA A 834 -14.40 2.89 -30.74
C ALA A 834 -15.29 4.12 -30.56
N VAL A 835 -14.88 5.02 -29.67
CA VAL A 835 -15.53 6.31 -29.38
C VAL A 835 -14.52 7.43 -29.63
N HIS A 836 -14.87 8.39 -30.49
CA HIS A 836 -13.98 9.49 -30.88
C HIS A 836 -12.58 9.06 -31.37
N GLY A 837 -12.48 7.89 -31.99
CA GLY A 837 -11.23 7.32 -32.48
C GLY A 837 -10.39 6.60 -31.42
N CYS A 838 -10.91 6.42 -30.20
CA CYS A 838 -10.29 5.64 -29.13
C CYS A 838 -10.99 4.27 -29.01
N PRO A 839 -10.27 3.15 -28.89
CA PRO A 839 -10.87 1.84 -28.66
C PRO A 839 -11.61 1.79 -27.31
N THR A 840 -12.63 0.95 -27.22
CA THR A 840 -13.42 0.76 -25.98
C THR A 840 -13.09 -0.55 -25.27
N SER A 841 -13.08 -0.54 -23.95
CA SER A 841 -12.83 -1.66 -23.04
C SER A 841 -14.13 -2.41 -22.72
N SER A 842 -14.76 -3.00 -23.74
CA SER A 842 -16.16 -3.44 -23.66
C SER A 842 -16.42 -4.70 -22.81
N GLU A 843 -15.41 -5.57 -22.64
CA GLU A 843 -15.59 -6.86 -21.96
C GLU A 843 -16.00 -6.68 -20.49
N HIS A 844 -15.53 -5.62 -19.81
CA HIS A 844 -15.87 -5.35 -18.40
C HIS A 844 -17.35 -5.08 -18.18
N TYR A 845 -18.05 -4.50 -19.17
CA TYR A 845 -19.46 -4.08 -19.05
C TYR A 845 -20.43 -5.01 -19.78
N LYS A 846 -19.93 -6.00 -20.53
CA LYS A 846 -20.73 -6.88 -21.39
C LYS A 846 -21.84 -7.61 -20.62
N SER A 847 -21.55 -8.05 -19.40
CA SER A 847 -22.52 -8.74 -18.55
C SER A 847 -23.60 -7.82 -17.97
N MET A 848 -23.46 -6.49 -18.08
CA MET A 848 -24.45 -5.54 -17.57
C MET A 848 -25.75 -5.56 -18.38
N MET A 849 -25.71 -5.97 -19.66
CA MET A 849 -26.92 -6.14 -20.46
C MET A 849 -27.85 -7.19 -19.85
N GLY A 850 -29.13 -6.84 -19.70
CA GLY A 850 -30.14 -7.69 -19.06
C GLY A 850 -30.14 -7.63 -17.53
N LYS A 851 -29.33 -6.76 -16.92
CA LYS A 851 -29.34 -6.48 -15.47
C LYS A 851 -30.06 -5.18 -15.17
N THR A 852 -30.35 -4.95 -13.89
CA THR A 852 -31.01 -3.74 -13.39
C THR A 852 -30.07 -2.99 -12.46
N ILE A 853 -29.79 -1.73 -12.77
CA ILE A 853 -28.99 -0.79 -11.96
C ILE A 853 -29.86 -0.24 -10.85
N ASP A 854 -29.35 -0.21 -9.62
CA ASP A 854 -30.05 0.33 -8.44
C ASP A 854 -29.28 1.41 -7.69
N SER A 855 -27.95 1.45 -7.84
CA SER A 855 -27.12 2.38 -7.09
C SER A 855 -25.80 2.70 -7.78
N ILE A 856 -25.25 3.87 -7.43
CA ILE A 856 -23.99 4.39 -7.96
C ILE A 856 -23.15 4.92 -6.81
N GLU A 857 -21.86 4.61 -6.80
CA GLU A 857 -20.89 5.14 -5.84
C GLU A 857 -19.86 6.03 -6.53
N TYR A 858 -19.70 7.23 -5.97
CA TYR A 858 -18.71 8.20 -6.39
C TYR A 858 -17.62 8.32 -5.33
N TYR A 859 -16.37 8.11 -5.74
CA TYR A 859 -15.20 8.35 -4.92
C TYR A 859 -14.57 9.65 -5.39
N THR A 860 -14.50 10.65 -4.52
CA THR A 860 -13.94 11.96 -4.86
C THR A 860 -12.86 12.36 -3.86
N THR A 861 -12.13 13.43 -4.17
CA THR A 861 -11.13 14.00 -3.26
C THR A 861 -11.76 14.51 -1.95
N ASN A 862 -13.07 14.75 -1.95
CA ASN A 862 -13.81 15.33 -0.84
C ASN A 862 -14.58 14.29 -0.01
N GLY A 863 -14.63 13.03 -0.46
CA GLY A 863 -15.33 11.95 0.23
C GLY A 863 -15.95 10.93 -0.73
N VAL A 864 -16.69 9.99 -0.15
CA VAL A 864 -17.44 8.97 -0.90
C VAL A 864 -18.93 9.29 -0.84
N TYR A 865 -19.62 9.12 -1.95
CA TYR A 865 -21.05 9.41 -2.10
C TYR A 865 -21.76 8.20 -2.69
N THR A 866 -22.89 7.84 -2.11
CA THR A 866 -23.77 6.79 -2.64
C THR A 866 -25.04 7.44 -3.16
N ILE A 867 -25.49 7.01 -4.33
CA ILE A 867 -26.68 7.50 -5.00
C ILE A 867 -27.58 6.29 -5.23
N ASP A 868 -28.62 6.15 -4.41
CA ASP A 868 -29.69 5.19 -4.67
C ASP A 868 -30.59 5.78 -5.77
N ILE A 869 -30.82 5.02 -6.82
CA ILE A 869 -31.67 5.41 -7.95
C ILE A 869 -32.86 4.46 -8.05
N GLU A 870 -33.89 4.86 -8.79
CA GLU A 870 -34.94 3.91 -9.17
C GLU A 870 -34.33 2.82 -10.05
N ASP A 871 -34.80 1.58 -9.88
CA ASP A 871 -34.36 0.41 -10.64
C ASP A 871 -34.43 0.65 -12.15
N ILE A 872 -33.27 0.71 -12.80
CA ILE A 872 -33.15 0.93 -14.25
C ILE A 872 -32.66 -0.35 -14.91
N TYR A 873 -33.54 -1.00 -15.65
CA TYR A 873 -33.18 -2.15 -16.48
C TYR A 873 -32.31 -1.71 -17.66
N VAL A 874 -31.19 -2.41 -17.87
CA VAL A 874 -30.29 -2.22 -19.02
C VAL A 874 -30.73 -3.16 -20.14
N PRO A 875 -31.39 -2.66 -21.21
CA PRO A 875 -31.97 -3.52 -22.23
C PRO A 875 -30.91 -4.32 -22.98
N VAL A 876 -31.25 -5.52 -23.43
CA VAL A 876 -30.34 -6.34 -24.23
C VAL A 876 -30.26 -5.77 -25.64
N LYS A 877 -29.05 -5.52 -26.14
CA LYS A 877 -28.82 -5.20 -27.56
C LYS A 877 -28.67 -6.47 -28.38
N PHE A 878 -29.08 -6.43 -29.64
CA PHE A 878 -28.95 -7.52 -30.59
C PHE A 878 -28.57 -6.99 -31.96
N ALA A 879 -27.56 -7.63 -32.57
CA ALA A 879 -27.00 -7.31 -33.89
C ALA A 879 -26.66 -5.82 -34.11
N LYS A 880 -26.09 -5.46 -35.25
CA LYS A 880 -26.11 -4.05 -35.68
C LYS A 880 -27.51 -3.75 -36.18
N ALA A 881 -28.01 -2.52 -36.02
CA ALA A 881 -29.36 -2.16 -36.46
C ALA A 881 -29.64 -2.54 -37.92
N GLU A 882 -28.61 -2.39 -38.76
CA GLU A 882 -28.61 -2.80 -40.17
C GLU A 882 -28.75 -4.31 -40.39
N ASP A 883 -28.35 -5.17 -39.45
CA ASP A 883 -28.48 -6.63 -39.56
C ASP A 883 -29.82 -7.15 -39.00
N ALA A 884 -30.45 -6.39 -38.11
CA ALA A 884 -31.71 -6.72 -37.47
C ALA A 884 -32.93 -6.26 -38.27
N VAL A 885 -32.90 -5.02 -38.79
CA VAL A 885 -34.01 -4.42 -39.53
C VAL A 885 -33.49 -3.62 -40.72
N LYS A 886 -33.93 -4.01 -41.93
CA LYS A 886 -33.68 -3.25 -43.16
C LYS A 886 -35.00 -2.85 -43.78
N VAL A 887 -35.10 -1.60 -44.19
CA VAL A 887 -36.25 -1.10 -44.96
C VAL A 887 -35.72 -0.62 -46.31
N ALA A 888 -36.32 -1.09 -47.41
CA ALA A 888 -35.92 -0.64 -48.74
C ALA A 888 -36.43 0.78 -49.02
N ASP A 889 -35.64 1.56 -49.76
CA ASP A 889 -36.12 2.83 -50.32
C ASP A 889 -37.29 2.57 -51.27
N ALA A 890 -38.24 3.50 -51.32
CA ALA A 890 -39.42 3.35 -52.16
C ALA A 890 -39.87 4.69 -52.75
N ASP A 891 -40.44 4.62 -53.95
CA ASP A 891 -41.10 5.78 -54.54
C ASP A 891 -42.39 6.09 -53.75
N ILE A 892 -42.64 7.37 -53.47
CA ILE A 892 -43.82 7.84 -52.73
C ILE A 892 -45.16 7.39 -53.37
N SER A 893 -45.17 7.05 -54.67
CA SER A 893 -46.33 6.54 -55.39
C SER A 893 -46.57 5.03 -55.20
N ALA A 894 -45.65 4.29 -54.58
CA ALA A 894 -45.82 2.87 -54.32
C ALA A 894 -46.84 2.59 -53.20
N GLY A 895 -46.92 3.47 -52.19
CA GLY A 895 -47.75 3.29 -50.99
C GLY A 895 -47.32 2.14 -50.08
N LYS A 896 -46.19 1.51 -50.37
CA LYS A 896 -45.60 0.41 -49.60
C LYS A 896 -44.14 0.22 -49.95
N THR A 897 -43.38 -0.38 -49.03
CA THR A 897 -42.01 -0.84 -49.23
C THR A 897 -41.79 -2.21 -48.54
N THR A 898 -40.66 -2.84 -48.83
CA THR A 898 -40.25 -4.11 -48.20
C THR A 898 -39.44 -3.86 -46.94
N ILE A 899 -39.73 -4.64 -45.91
CA ILE A 899 -38.96 -4.69 -44.66
C ILE A 899 -38.38 -6.10 -44.47
N ASP A 900 -37.11 -6.18 -44.11
CA ASP A 900 -36.43 -7.41 -43.71
C ASP A 900 -36.25 -7.38 -42.18
N LEU A 901 -36.74 -8.42 -41.52
CA LEU A 901 -36.82 -8.54 -40.07
C LEU A 901 -36.07 -9.80 -39.63
N ASN A 902 -34.97 -9.61 -38.91
CA ASN A 902 -34.17 -10.66 -38.30
C ASN A 902 -34.14 -10.44 -36.78
N LEU A 903 -35.29 -10.63 -36.15
CA LEU A 903 -35.51 -10.42 -34.71
C LEU A 903 -35.46 -11.76 -33.96
N GLN A 904 -35.18 -11.74 -32.65
CA GLN A 904 -35.23 -12.93 -31.80
C GLN A 904 -36.66 -13.44 -31.62
N ASP A 905 -36.84 -14.74 -31.38
CA ASP A 905 -38.16 -15.39 -31.26
C ASP A 905 -39.03 -14.79 -30.14
N ASP A 906 -38.42 -14.22 -29.10
CA ASP A 906 -39.08 -13.62 -27.94
C ASP A 906 -39.17 -12.08 -27.98
N PHE A 907 -38.77 -11.45 -29.09
CA PHE A 907 -38.94 -10.02 -29.33
C PHE A 907 -40.39 -9.74 -29.80
N ASP A 908 -41.16 -8.92 -29.08
CA ASP A 908 -42.53 -8.53 -29.49
C ASP A 908 -42.51 -7.13 -30.14
N PRO A 909 -42.49 -7.02 -31.48
CA PRO A 909 -42.24 -5.75 -32.15
C PRO A 909 -43.44 -4.80 -32.11
N GLU A 910 -43.13 -3.53 -31.88
CA GLU A 910 -43.96 -2.36 -32.15
C GLU A 910 -43.21 -1.45 -33.13
N TYR A 911 -43.87 -1.06 -34.22
CA TYR A 911 -43.27 -0.30 -35.32
C TYR A 911 -43.72 1.15 -35.26
N ILE A 912 -42.77 2.08 -35.19
CA ILE A 912 -43.03 3.52 -35.11
C ILE A 912 -42.18 4.22 -36.18
N VAL A 913 -42.78 5.06 -37.00
CA VAL A 913 -42.04 5.93 -37.93
C VAL A 913 -42.39 7.37 -37.65
N ASP A 914 -41.40 8.15 -37.20
CA ASP A 914 -41.63 9.55 -36.86
C ASP A 914 -42.09 10.34 -38.10
N GLY A 915 -43.22 11.04 -37.96
CA GLY A 915 -43.81 11.85 -39.05
C GLY A 915 -44.48 11.06 -40.17
N LEU A 916 -44.65 9.73 -40.02
CA LEU A 916 -45.31 8.89 -41.03
C LEU A 916 -46.19 7.81 -40.40
N ASP A 917 -47.49 7.86 -40.70
CA ASP A 917 -48.41 6.78 -40.34
C ASP A 917 -48.12 5.53 -41.19
N VAL A 918 -47.76 4.43 -40.53
CA VAL A 918 -47.41 3.16 -41.18
C VAL A 918 -48.15 1.97 -40.57
N THR A 919 -48.30 0.93 -41.37
CA THR A 919 -48.74 -0.41 -40.92
C THR A 919 -47.75 -1.45 -41.43
N VAL A 920 -47.38 -2.41 -40.58
CA VAL A 920 -46.44 -3.48 -40.94
C VAL A 920 -47.16 -4.82 -40.83
N GLU A 921 -47.23 -5.56 -41.94
CA GLU A 921 -47.80 -6.90 -42.00
C GLU A 921 -46.82 -7.84 -42.73
N GLY A 922 -46.26 -8.82 -42.00
CA GLY A 922 -45.17 -9.65 -42.52
C GLY A 922 -43.95 -8.80 -42.90
N ASN A 923 -43.45 -8.99 -44.13
CA ASN A 923 -42.27 -8.28 -44.66
C ASN A 923 -42.63 -7.02 -45.48
N VAL A 924 -43.80 -6.41 -45.22
CA VAL A 924 -44.29 -5.25 -45.96
C VAL A 924 -44.65 -4.11 -45.00
N LEU A 925 -44.08 -2.93 -45.24
CA LEU A 925 -44.43 -1.68 -44.58
C LEU A 925 -45.30 -0.86 -45.54
N THR A 926 -46.53 -0.55 -45.13
CA THR A 926 -47.51 0.21 -45.93
C THR A 926 -47.66 1.62 -45.37
N TYR A 927 -47.67 2.61 -46.27
CA TYR A 927 -47.86 4.03 -45.95
C TYR A 927 -48.86 4.67 -46.92
N LYS A 928 -49.38 5.85 -46.57
CA LYS A 928 -50.32 6.55 -47.44
C LYS A 928 -49.63 6.96 -48.76
N LYS A 929 -50.08 6.41 -49.89
CA LYS A 929 -49.56 6.75 -51.23
C LYS A 929 -49.71 8.24 -51.56
N ALA A 930 -48.74 8.79 -52.30
CA ALA A 930 -48.82 10.14 -52.85
C ALA A 930 -49.96 10.34 -53.86
N THR A 931 -50.68 11.46 -53.76
CA THR A 931 -51.70 11.86 -54.74
C THR A 931 -51.11 12.73 -55.86
N THR A 932 -51.69 12.69 -57.06
CA THR A 932 -51.34 13.59 -58.17
C THR A 932 -51.39 15.06 -57.75
N GLY A 933 -50.34 15.82 -58.06
CA GLY A 933 -50.21 17.24 -57.68
C GLY A 933 -49.95 17.50 -56.19
N ARG A 934 -49.77 16.44 -55.38
CA ARG A 934 -49.36 16.51 -53.97
C ARG A 934 -50.33 17.32 -53.08
N LYS A 935 -51.64 17.07 -53.26
CA LYS A 935 -52.73 17.66 -52.44
C LYS A 935 -52.51 17.44 -50.94
N ALA A 936 -53.06 18.34 -50.11
CA ALA A 936 -52.99 18.30 -48.66
C ALA A 936 -53.25 16.89 -48.09
N ALA A 937 -52.37 16.46 -47.17
CA ALA A 937 -52.31 15.12 -46.55
C ALA A 937 -51.73 13.98 -47.43
N SER A 938 -50.90 14.28 -48.43
CA SER A 938 -50.07 13.33 -49.17
C SER A 938 -48.73 13.06 -48.45
N VAL A 939 -48.14 11.86 -48.55
CA VAL A 939 -46.84 11.53 -47.91
C VAL A 939 -45.69 12.35 -48.49
N ASP A 940 -44.79 12.92 -47.68
CA ASP A 940 -43.66 13.72 -48.17
C ASP A 940 -42.45 12.88 -48.61
N PRO A 941 -41.68 13.29 -49.62
CA PRO A 941 -40.44 12.62 -49.97
C PRO A 941 -39.40 13.04 -48.93
N GLY A 942 -38.43 12.18 -48.65
CA GLY A 942 -37.40 12.46 -47.66
C GLY A 942 -36.97 11.22 -46.90
N LYS A 943 -36.15 11.44 -45.88
CA LYS A 943 -35.60 10.39 -45.03
C LYS A 943 -36.52 10.16 -43.84
N TYR A 944 -36.95 8.92 -43.67
CA TYR A 944 -37.75 8.46 -42.53
C TYR A 944 -36.95 7.46 -41.68
N THR A 945 -37.24 7.41 -40.38
CA THR A 945 -36.62 6.46 -39.45
C THR A 945 -37.69 5.55 -38.89
N LEU A 946 -37.54 4.24 -39.14
CA LEU A 946 -38.31 3.21 -38.49
C LEU A 946 -37.63 2.85 -37.16
N THR A 947 -38.37 3.01 -36.07
CA THR A 947 -38.04 2.52 -34.75
C THR A 947 -38.86 1.26 -34.47
N VAL A 948 -38.17 0.16 -34.18
CA VAL A 948 -38.78 -1.11 -33.79
C VAL A 948 -38.51 -1.32 -32.31
N LYS A 949 -39.58 -1.23 -31.50
CA LYS A 949 -39.53 -1.40 -30.04
C LYS A 949 -39.95 -2.81 -29.66
N ASP A 950 -39.39 -3.32 -28.57
CA ASP A 950 -39.91 -4.52 -27.92
C ASP A 950 -40.95 -4.12 -26.87
N LYS A 951 -42.20 -4.56 -27.04
CA LYS A 951 -43.29 -4.22 -26.09
C LYS A 951 -43.01 -4.75 -24.67
N ASN A 952 -42.19 -5.78 -24.55
CA ASN A 952 -41.78 -6.33 -23.26
C ASN A 952 -40.67 -5.51 -22.59
N GLY A 953 -40.05 -4.56 -23.31
CA GLY A 953 -38.95 -3.74 -22.81
C GLY A 953 -37.66 -4.50 -22.53
N LYS A 954 -37.54 -5.77 -22.98
CA LYS A 954 -36.37 -6.62 -22.73
C LYS A 954 -35.19 -6.21 -23.61
N TYR A 955 -35.48 -5.84 -24.86
CA TYR A 955 -34.48 -5.46 -25.86
C TYR A 955 -34.46 -3.95 -26.12
N ALA A 956 -33.29 -3.42 -26.46
CA ALA A 956 -33.14 -2.02 -26.85
C ALA A 956 -33.85 -1.74 -28.18
N ASP A 957 -34.44 -0.54 -28.30
CA ASP A 957 -35.05 -0.05 -29.54
C ASP A 957 -34.06 -0.10 -30.71
N ILE A 958 -34.50 -0.67 -31.84
CA ILE A 958 -33.74 -0.66 -33.10
C ILE A 958 -34.23 0.51 -33.93
N ALA A 959 -33.31 1.34 -34.43
CA ALA A 959 -33.65 2.40 -35.38
C ALA A 959 -32.93 2.17 -36.71
N THR A 960 -33.66 2.19 -37.82
CA THR A 960 -33.11 2.15 -39.18
C THR A 960 -33.76 3.22 -40.04
N SER A 961 -33.03 3.78 -41.01
CA SER A 961 -33.59 4.82 -41.89
C SER A 961 -33.78 4.30 -43.31
N PHE A 962 -34.81 4.81 -43.98
CA PHE A 962 -35.09 4.57 -45.40
C PHE A 962 -35.51 5.88 -46.08
N LEU A 963 -35.37 5.92 -47.40
CA LEU A 963 -35.69 7.08 -48.22
C LEU A 963 -37.00 6.84 -48.98
N LEU A 964 -37.94 7.77 -48.83
CA LEU A 964 -39.07 7.88 -49.75
C LEU A 964 -38.73 8.88 -50.84
N THR A 965 -38.77 8.43 -52.09
CA THR A 965 -38.26 9.19 -53.23
C THR A 965 -39.35 9.62 -54.21
N THR A 966 -39.06 10.65 -55.00
CA THR A 966 -39.88 11.06 -56.15
C THR A 966 -39.02 11.65 -57.27
N ALA A 967 -39.46 11.47 -58.51
CA ALA A 967 -38.95 12.18 -59.67
C ALA A 967 -39.71 13.50 -59.93
N ASP A 968 -40.87 13.70 -59.29
CA ASP A 968 -41.67 14.92 -59.45
C ASP A 968 -40.93 16.14 -58.87
N MET A 969 -40.91 17.24 -59.63
CA MET A 969 -40.27 18.50 -59.23
C MET A 969 -41.33 19.56 -58.89
N PRO A 970 -41.60 19.84 -57.61
CA PRO A 970 -42.64 20.79 -57.19
C PRO A 970 -42.17 22.26 -57.21
N ALA A 971 -40.91 22.51 -57.55
CA ALA A 971 -40.29 23.83 -57.52
C ALA A 971 -39.86 24.28 -58.92
N ALA A 972 -40.14 25.54 -59.25
CA ALA A 972 -39.62 26.24 -60.41
C ALA A 972 -38.85 27.49 -59.95
N TYR A 973 -37.85 27.91 -60.71
CA TYR A 973 -37.11 29.14 -60.39
C TYR A 973 -37.76 30.35 -61.09
N ASP A 974 -38.29 31.26 -60.28
CA ASP A 974 -38.74 32.56 -60.72
C ASP A 974 -37.52 33.49 -60.87
N THR A 975 -37.19 33.79 -62.12
CA THR A 975 -36.03 34.63 -62.46
C THR A 975 -36.23 36.09 -62.06
N GLU A 976 -37.47 36.58 -62.03
CA GLU A 976 -37.80 37.97 -61.71
C GLU A 976 -37.70 38.21 -60.20
N ASN A 977 -38.31 37.33 -59.41
CA ASN A 977 -38.31 37.43 -57.94
C ASN A 977 -37.10 36.77 -57.27
N LYS A 978 -36.25 36.08 -58.05
CA LYS A 978 -35.05 35.35 -57.59
C LYS A 978 -35.41 34.33 -56.51
N LYS A 979 -36.46 33.56 -56.75
CA LYS A 979 -37.11 32.73 -55.74
C LYS A 979 -37.58 31.40 -56.34
N LEU A 980 -37.51 30.34 -55.55
CA LEU A 980 -38.21 29.09 -55.85
C LEU A 980 -39.71 29.28 -55.57
N VAL A 981 -40.51 29.06 -56.60
CA VAL A 981 -41.97 29.16 -56.59
C VAL A 981 -42.59 27.81 -56.95
N GLU A 982 -43.90 27.67 -56.78
CA GLU A 982 -44.59 26.43 -57.08
C GLU A 982 -44.50 26.11 -58.58
N ALA A 983 -44.12 24.88 -58.92
CA ALA A 983 -44.21 24.38 -60.28
C ALA A 983 -45.68 24.13 -60.68
N GLU A 984 -45.99 24.27 -61.98
CA GLU A 984 -47.35 24.07 -62.48
C GLU A 984 -47.90 22.68 -62.12
N GLY A 985 -49.09 22.65 -61.50
CA GLY A 985 -49.76 21.41 -61.09
C GLY A 985 -49.39 20.89 -59.69
N PHE A 986 -48.60 21.63 -58.90
CA PHE A 986 -48.25 21.30 -57.52
C PHE A 986 -48.83 22.30 -56.51
N GLU A 987 -49.12 21.83 -55.30
CA GLU A 987 -49.57 22.68 -54.18
C GLU A 987 -48.38 23.27 -53.39
N ALA A 988 -48.61 24.37 -52.66
CA ALA A 988 -47.59 25.09 -51.88
C ALA A 988 -46.90 24.22 -50.80
N ASP A 989 -47.60 23.23 -50.24
CA ASP A 989 -47.04 22.28 -49.27
C ASP A 989 -45.92 21.43 -49.89
N ALA A 990 -46.04 21.08 -51.18
CA ALA A 990 -45.03 20.28 -51.89
C ALA A 990 -43.76 21.07 -52.18
N LEU A 991 -43.89 22.37 -52.48
CA LEU A 991 -42.76 23.29 -52.57
C LEU A 991 -42.07 23.45 -51.21
N SER A 992 -42.85 23.60 -50.15
CA SER A 992 -42.34 23.76 -48.78
C SER A 992 -41.56 22.51 -48.34
N ALA A 993 -42.09 21.31 -48.61
CA ALA A 993 -41.39 20.05 -48.37
C ALA A 993 -40.10 19.93 -49.19
N TYR A 994 -40.10 20.38 -50.46
CA TYR A 994 -38.89 20.40 -51.28
C TYR A 994 -37.82 21.34 -50.72
N ILE A 995 -38.18 22.58 -50.39
CA ILE A 995 -37.27 23.57 -49.80
C ILE A 995 -36.71 23.06 -48.46
N GLY A 996 -37.57 22.47 -47.62
CA GLY A 996 -37.16 21.89 -46.33
C GLY A 996 -36.18 20.72 -46.47
N ASN A 997 -36.24 19.98 -47.57
CA ASN A 997 -35.38 18.83 -47.85
C ASN A 997 -34.09 19.16 -48.61
N ILE A 998 -33.84 20.42 -48.99
CA ILE A 998 -32.59 20.80 -49.69
C ILE A 998 -31.39 20.38 -48.84
N SER A 999 -30.56 19.49 -49.39
CA SER A 999 -29.36 18.95 -48.74
C SER A 999 -28.11 19.72 -49.16
N SER A 1000 -28.04 20.11 -50.42
CA SER A 1000 -26.92 20.87 -50.97
C SER A 1000 -27.34 21.73 -52.15
N VAL A 1001 -26.61 22.83 -52.35
CA VAL A 1001 -26.71 23.69 -53.52
C VAL A 1001 -25.33 23.79 -54.14
N ASN A 1002 -25.20 23.30 -55.37
CA ASN A 1002 -24.01 23.49 -56.17
C ASN A 1002 -24.11 24.83 -56.90
N VAL A 1003 -23.06 25.66 -56.80
CA VAL A 1003 -22.93 26.93 -57.51
C VAL A 1003 -21.66 26.88 -58.35
N ASP A 1004 -21.80 26.90 -59.67
CA ASP A 1004 -20.69 26.81 -60.64
C ASP A 1004 -19.68 25.68 -60.36
N GLY A 1005 -20.18 24.50 -60.00
CA GLY A 1005 -19.34 23.32 -59.70
C GLY A 1005 -18.84 23.24 -58.26
N THR A 1006 -19.12 24.23 -57.40
CA THR A 1006 -18.78 24.18 -55.98
C THR A 1006 -19.99 23.81 -55.12
N ASP A 1007 -19.88 22.74 -54.33
CA ASP A 1007 -20.96 22.29 -53.44
C ASP A 1007 -21.01 23.06 -52.13
N TYR A 1008 -22.19 23.58 -51.79
CA TYR A 1008 -22.50 24.20 -50.51
C TYR A 1008 -23.54 23.36 -49.77
N LYS A 1009 -23.23 22.95 -48.53
CA LYS A 1009 -24.20 22.25 -47.67
C LYS A 1009 -25.29 23.24 -47.24
N ALA A 1010 -26.54 22.85 -47.37
CA ALA A 1010 -27.68 23.69 -47.00
C ALA A 1010 -27.97 23.68 -45.48
N SER A 1011 -27.53 22.65 -44.75
CA SER A 1011 -27.72 22.49 -43.31
C SER A 1011 -26.52 21.81 -42.62
N GLY A 1012 -26.43 21.95 -41.29
CA GLY A 1012 -25.34 21.39 -40.47
C GLY A 1012 -24.14 22.32 -40.23
N ARG A 1013 -23.11 21.82 -39.53
CA ARG A 1013 -21.91 22.61 -39.18
C ARG A 1013 -21.13 22.98 -40.44
N GLY A 1014 -20.92 24.29 -40.65
CA GLY A 1014 -20.25 24.82 -41.85
C GLY A 1014 -21.15 24.98 -43.08
N ALA A 1015 -22.47 24.88 -42.92
CA ALA A 1015 -23.42 25.14 -43.98
C ALA A 1015 -23.39 26.60 -44.46
N VAL A 1016 -23.59 26.80 -45.76
CA VAL A 1016 -23.76 28.12 -46.38
C VAL A 1016 -25.13 28.11 -47.02
N GLN A 1017 -26.09 28.79 -46.40
CA GLN A 1017 -27.45 28.83 -46.90
C GLN A 1017 -27.52 29.69 -48.17
N ILE A 1018 -27.68 29.03 -49.32
CA ILE A 1018 -27.81 29.67 -50.64
C ILE A 1018 -29.27 29.99 -50.98
N ILE A 1019 -30.19 29.16 -50.48
CA ILE A 1019 -31.63 29.30 -50.64
C ILE A 1019 -32.24 29.44 -49.24
N ASP A 1020 -32.99 30.51 -49.03
CA ASP A 1020 -33.67 30.78 -47.76
C ASP A 1020 -34.86 29.83 -47.54
N LYS A 1021 -35.36 29.76 -46.30
CA LYS A 1021 -36.47 28.86 -45.94
C LYS A 1021 -37.77 29.19 -46.68
N ASP A 1022 -37.90 30.40 -47.20
CA ASP A 1022 -39.02 30.84 -48.02
C ASP A 1022 -38.81 30.56 -49.52
N GLY A 1023 -37.64 30.04 -49.92
CA GLY A 1023 -37.27 29.73 -51.30
C GLY A 1023 -36.45 30.82 -52.01
N LYS A 1024 -36.17 31.96 -51.38
CA LYS A 1024 -35.43 33.06 -52.03
C LYS A 1024 -33.94 32.78 -52.17
N ILE A 1025 -33.31 33.23 -53.25
CA ILE A 1025 -31.85 33.20 -53.38
C ILE A 1025 -31.24 34.23 -52.42
N LYS A 1026 -30.39 33.74 -51.52
CA LYS A 1026 -29.68 34.56 -50.55
C LYS A 1026 -28.50 35.26 -51.22
N THR A 1027 -28.73 36.48 -51.71
CA THR A 1027 -27.79 37.20 -52.59
C THR A 1027 -26.50 37.67 -51.92
N ASP A 1028 -26.46 37.73 -50.59
CA ASP A 1028 -25.27 38.03 -49.79
C ASP A 1028 -24.49 36.76 -49.38
N ALA A 1029 -24.91 35.59 -49.83
CA ALA A 1029 -24.20 34.34 -49.56
C ALA A 1029 -22.79 34.35 -50.18
N ALA A 1030 -21.89 33.57 -49.59
CA ALA A 1030 -20.47 33.52 -49.97
C ALA A 1030 -20.16 33.39 -51.47
N PRO A 1031 -20.88 32.59 -52.29
CA PRO A 1031 -20.60 32.54 -53.74
C PRO A 1031 -21.00 33.81 -54.51
N PHE A 1032 -21.89 34.63 -53.96
CA PHE A 1032 -22.46 35.80 -54.65
C PHE A 1032 -21.99 37.16 -54.10
N LYS A 1033 -21.54 37.22 -52.84
CA LYS A 1033 -21.25 38.46 -52.10
C LYS A 1033 -20.27 39.42 -52.82
N ASP A 1034 -19.35 38.88 -53.61
CA ASP A 1034 -18.32 39.64 -54.34
C ASP A 1034 -18.48 39.52 -55.88
N ALA A 1035 -19.63 39.03 -56.35
CA ALA A 1035 -19.86 38.77 -57.76
C ALA A 1035 -20.18 40.07 -58.53
N GLU A 1036 -19.54 40.25 -59.68
CA GLU A 1036 -19.79 41.42 -60.53
C GLU A 1036 -21.23 41.44 -61.08
N ALA A 1037 -21.75 42.66 -61.22
CA ALA A 1037 -23.08 42.93 -61.74
C ALA A 1037 -23.24 42.32 -63.15
N GLY A 1038 -24.30 41.54 -63.38
CA GLY A 1038 -24.54 40.82 -64.63
C GLY A 1038 -23.93 39.43 -64.73
N LYS A 1039 -23.11 38.99 -63.76
CA LYS A 1039 -22.54 37.64 -63.73
C LYS A 1039 -23.64 36.58 -63.56
N GLU A 1040 -23.54 35.50 -64.33
CA GLU A 1040 -24.45 34.36 -64.27
C GLU A 1040 -23.79 33.20 -63.51
N PHE A 1041 -24.59 32.53 -62.68
CA PHE A 1041 -24.22 31.36 -61.89
C PHE A 1041 -25.14 30.21 -62.25
N GLN A 1042 -24.58 29.05 -62.56
CA GLN A 1042 -25.34 27.81 -62.69
C GLN A 1042 -25.59 27.25 -61.29
N ILE A 1043 -26.87 27.19 -60.90
CA ILE A 1043 -27.32 26.68 -59.61
C ILE A 1043 -27.93 25.29 -59.83
N THR A 1044 -27.45 24.30 -59.08
CA THR A 1044 -28.07 22.98 -59.01
C THR A 1044 -28.45 22.65 -57.57
N VAL A 1045 -29.74 22.52 -57.32
CA VAL A 1045 -30.33 22.27 -56.01
C VAL A 1045 -30.58 20.78 -55.87
N THR A 1046 -29.98 20.16 -54.86
CA THR A 1046 -30.21 18.75 -54.50
C THR A 1046 -31.01 18.71 -53.21
N ALA A 1047 -32.11 17.96 -53.22
CA ALA A 1047 -32.98 17.78 -52.06
C ALA A 1047 -33.14 16.28 -51.73
N THR A 1048 -33.10 15.97 -50.44
CA THR A 1048 -33.26 14.60 -49.91
C THR A 1048 -34.65 14.07 -50.29
N GLY A 1049 -34.71 12.89 -50.91
CA GLY A 1049 -35.96 12.31 -51.40
C GLY A 1049 -36.38 12.75 -52.81
N TYR A 1050 -35.62 13.63 -53.48
CA TYR A 1050 -35.88 14.04 -54.86
C TYR A 1050 -34.78 13.52 -55.77
N THR A 1051 -35.12 12.64 -56.71
CA THR A 1051 -34.13 11.95 -57.55
C THR A 1051 -33.60 12.80 -58.70
N THR A 1052 -34.28 13.90 -59.01
CA THR A 1052 -33.92 14.83 -60.08
C THR A 1052 -33.58 16.19 -59.47
N PRO A 1053 -32.32 16.66 -59.55
CA PRO A 1053 -31.95 17.99 -59.10
C PRO A 1053 -32.64 19.10 -59.91
N LEU A 1054 -32.95 20.22 -59.27
CA LEU A 1054 -33.42 21.41 -59.96
C LEU A 1054 -32.20 22.24 -60.41
N THR A 1055 -32.05 22.46 -61.71
CA THR A 1055 -30.98 23.31 -62.26
C THR A 1055 -31.58 24.56 -62.90
N PHE A 1056 -31.02 25.73 -62.57
CA PHE A 1056 -31.38 27.02 -63.16
C PHE A 1056 -30.19 27.97 -63.16
N THR A 1057 -30.32 29.08 -63.89
CA THR A 1057 -29.30 30.13 -63.93
C THR A 1057 -29.74 31.30 -63.07
N TYR A 1058 -28.91 31.67 -62.09
CA TYR A 1058 -29.06 32.91 -61.33
C TYR A 1058 -28.16 33.99 -61.91
N LYS A 1059 -28.74 35.14 -62.28
CA LYS A 1059 -27.99 36.31 -62.77
C LYS A 1059 -27.93 37.38 -61.70
N VAL A 1060 -26.72 37.78 -61.30
CA VAL A 1060 -26.49 38.94 -60.44
C VAL A 1060 -26.96 40.18 -61.19
N ALA A 1061 -27.76 41.02 -60.54
CA ALA A 1061 -28.31 42.21 -61.19
C ALA A 1061 -27.17 43.11 -61.71
N GLY A 1062 -27.18 43.43 -63.00
CA GLY A 1062 -26.33 44.43 -63.65
C GLY A 1062 -26.91 45.83 -63.51
N GLU A 1063 -26.08 46.87 -63.31
CA GLU A 1063 -26.57 48.25 -63.48
C GLU A 1063 -27.05 48.45 -64.92
N THR A 1064 -28.33 48.80 -65.10
CA THR A 1064 -28.89 49.30 -66.36
C THR A 1064 -30.02 50.29 -66.05
N PRO A 1065 -30.36 51.16 -67.01
CA PRO A 1065 -30.37 52.61 -66.92
C PRO A 1065 -31.50 53.21 -66.06
N ALA A 1066 -31.35 54.49 -65.73
CA ALA A 1066 -32.25 55.26 -64.87
C ALA A 1066 -33.76 55.03 -65.16
N PRO A 1067 -34.55 54.64 -64.14
CA PRO A 1067 -36.00 54.55 -64.27
C PRO A 1067 -36.61 55.95 -64.37
N SER A 1068 -37.69 56.07 -65.14
CA SER A 1068 -38.58 57.23 -65.10
C SER A 1068 -39.06 57.46 -63.67
N VAL A 1069 -38.86 58.68 -63.16
CA VAL A 1069 -39.25 59.09 -61.81
C VAL A 1069 -40.74 58.83 -61.57
N VAL A 1070 -41.04 57.93 -60.64
CA VAL A 1070 -42.39 57.69 -60.09
C VAL A 1070 -42.65 58.76 -59.03
N ASP A 1071 -43.66 59.61 -59.24
CA ASP A 1071 -44.03 60.69 -58.33
C ASP A 1071 -44.99 60.15 -57.25
N THR A 1072 -44.47 60.04 -56.04
CA THR A 1072 -45.17 59.55 -54.85
C THR A 1072 -45.74 60.67 -54.00
N SER A 1073 -45.47 61.94 -54.34
CA SER A 1073 -45.79 63.11 -53.50
C SER A 1073 -47.28 63.17 -53.15
N ALA A 1074 -48.15 62.81 -54.09
CA ALA A 1074 -49.60 62.80 -53.88
C ALA A 1074 -50.09 61.63 -52.99
N LEU A 1075 -49.42 60.47 -53.05
CA LEU A 1075 -49.69 59.32 -52.19
C LEU A 1075 -49.16 59.57 -50.77
N GLU A 1076 -47.94 60.11 -50.64
CA GLU A 1076 -47.34 60.51 -49.36
C GLU A 1076 -48.18 61.60 -48.67
N ALA A 1077 -48.73 62.56 -49.42
CA ALA A 1077 -49.66 63.54 -48.87
C ALA A 1077 -50.96 62.89 -48.36
N SER A 1078 -51.51 61.90 -49.09
CA SER A 1078 -52.68 61.16 -48.61
C SER A 1078 -52.34 60.27 -47.41
N ILE A 1079 -51.15 59.66 -47.34
CA ILE A 1079 -50.68 58.93 -46.15
C ILE A 1079 -50.54 59.87 -44.94
N ALA A 1080 -49.98 61.07 -45.13
CA ALA A 1080 -49.85 62.04 -44.04
C ALA A 1080 -51.21 62.52 -43.50
N GLU A 1081 -52.19 62.75 -44.39
CA GLU A 1081 -53.58 63.01 -43.97
C GLU A 1081 -54.21 61.80 -43.27
N ALA A 1082 -53.87 60.59 -43.70
CA ALA A 1082 -54.36 59.36 -43.11
C ALA A 1082 -53.82 59.15 -41.68
N ASP A 1083 -52.54 59.45 -41.48
CA ASP A 1083 -51.86 59.35 -40.18
C ASP A 1083 -52.43 60.32 -39.12
N GLY A 1084 -53.14 61.36 -39.56
CA GLY A 1084 -53.80 62.32 -38.69
C GLY A 1084 -55.14 61.86 -38.11
N LEU A 1085 -55.71 60.74 -38.58
CA LEU A 1085 -56.96 60.19 -38.06
C LEU A 1085 -56.70 59.28 -36.86
N LYS A 1086 -57.64 59.21 -35.90
CA LYS A 1086 -57.49 58.41 -34.67
C LYS A 1086 -58.48 57.24 -34.66
N GLU A 1087 -57.99 56.07 -34.30
CA GLU A 1087 -58.76 54.83 -34.23
C GLU A 1087 -60.04 54.95 -33.41
N ALA A 1088 -59.96 55.66 -32.29
CA ALA A 1088 -61.06 55.85 -31.36
C ALA A 1088 -62.25 56.66 -31.91
N ASP A 1089 -62.06 57.42 -32.99
CA ASP A 1089 -63.12 58.28 -33.57
C ASP A 1089 -64.07 57.51 -34.50
N TYR A 1090 -63.74 56.26 -34.82
CA TYR A 1090 -64.42 55.46 -35.84
C TYR A 1090 -64.72 54.04 -35.33
N THR A 1091 -65.72 53.40 -35.92
CA THR A 1091 -66.08 52.02 -35.58
C THR A 1091 -64.95 51.07 -35.97
N ALA A 1092 -64.71 50.05 -35.15
CA ALA A 1092 -63.59 49.11 -35.31
C ALA A 1092 -63.53 48.47 -36.70
N ASP A 1093 -64.69 48.12 -37.29
CA ASP A 1093 -64.74 47.50 -38.62
C ASP A 1093 -64.32 48.47 -39.73
N SER A 1094 -64.83 49.72 -39.69
CA SER A 1094 -64.43 50.75 -40.67
C SER A 1094 -62.97 51.16 -40.51
N TRP A 1095 -62.46 51.17 -39.27
CA TRP A 1095 -61.08 51.50 -38.97
C TRP A 1095 -60.09 50.41 -39.40
N LYS A 1096 -60.45 49.13 -39.23
CA LYS A 1096 -59.61 48.00 -39.66
C LYS A 1096 -59.42 47.96 -41.18
N ALA A 1097 -60.48 48.22 -41.94
CA ALA A 1097 -60.40 48.33 -43.40
C ALA A 1097 -59.52 49.53 -43.84
N TYR A 1098 -59.63 50.64 -43.12
CA TYR A 1098 -58.82 51.83 -43.32
C TYR A 1098 -57.32 51.62 -42.99
N GLN A 1099 -56.99 50.98 -41.87
CA GLN A 1099 -55.60 50.63 -41.51
C GLN A 1099 -54.95 49.71 -42.55
N ALA A 1100 -55.68 48.74 -43.09
CA ALA A 1100 -55.17 47.86 -44.14
C ALA A 1100 -54.85 48.64 -45.44
N ALA A 1101 -55.70 49.59 -45.83
CA ALA A 1101 -55.46 50.45 -46.99
C ALA A 1101 -54.27 51.41 -46.77
N LEU A 1102 -54.11 51.95 -45.56
CA LEU A 1102 -52.98 52.80 -45.18
C LEU A 1102 -51.65 52.04 -45.17
N ALA A 1103 -51.64 50.81 -44.66
CA ALA A 1103 -50.47 49.95 -44.70
C ALA A 1103 -50.05 49.61 -46.13
N ASN A 1104 -51.01 49.28 -47.01
CA ASN A 1104 -50.75 49.06 -48.44
C ASN A 1104 -50.21 50.33 -49.12
N ALA A 1105 -50.84 51.49 -48.88
CA ALA A 1105 -50.39 52.77 -49.41
C ALA A 1105 -48.94 53.12 -49.02
N ARG A 1106 -48.57 52.90 -47.74
CA ARG A 1106 -47.19 53.09 -47.26
C ARG A 1106 -46.21 52.14 -47.94
N SER A 1107 -46.58 50.86 -48.05
CA SER A 1107 -45.75 49.87 -48.75
C SER A 1107 -45.51 50.25 -50.21
N VAL A 1108 -46.54 50.73 -50.92
CA VAL A 1108 -46.42 51.15 -52.33
C VAL A 1108 -45.63 52.46 -52.48
N ALA A 1109 -45.79 53.43 -51.56
CA ALA A 1109 -45.01 54.66 -51.54
C ALA A 1109 -43.51 54.42 -51.30
N GLU A 1110 -43.18 53.40 -50.49
CA GLU A 1110 -41.81 52.99 -50.22
C GLU A 1110 -41.21 52.17 -51.37
N ALA A 1111 -42.01 51.27 -51.97
CA ALA A 1111 -41.56 50.38 -53.05
C ALA A 1111 -41.34 51.10 -54.40
N LYS A 1112 -42.09 52.18 -54.70
CA LYS A 1112 -41.93 53.04 -55.91
C LYS A 1112 -41.89 52.25 -57.23
N GLU A 1113 -42.63 51.16 -57.32
CA GLU A 1113 -42.54 50.18 -58.42
C GLU A 1113 -43.09 50.71 -59.76
N SER A 1114 -44.20 51.46 -59.76
CA SER A 1114 -44.76 52.14 -60.95
C SER A 1114 -45.73 53.27 -60.59
N GLN A 1115 -45.95 54.25 -61.48
CA GLN A 1115 -46.92 55.33 -61.24
C GLN A 1115 -48.36 54.80 -61.13
N GLU A 1116 -48.70 53.77 -61.89
CA GLU A 1116 -50.04 53.19 -61.88
C GLU A 1116 -50.34 52.49 -60.54
N ALA A 1117 -49.33 51.83 -59.94
CA ALA A 1117 -49.44 51.28 -58.59
C ALA A 1117 -49.59 52.38 -57.54
N VAL A 1118 -48.84 53.48 -57.65
CA VAL A 1118 -48.94 54.65 -56.75
C VAL A 1118 -50.31 55.32 -56.84
N ASP A 1119 -50.83 55.52 -58.04
CA ASP A 1119 -52.15 56.13 -58.26
C ASP A 1119 -53.28 55.22 -57.75
N GLN A 1120 -53.17 53.91 -57.94
CA GLN A 1120 -54.15 52.94 -57.46
C GLN A 1120 -54.13 52.79 -55.93
N ALA A 1121 -52.93 52.81 -55.31
CA ALA A 1121 -52.78 52.80 -53.87
C ALA A 1121 -53.36 54.08 -53.23
N LYS A 1122 -53.16 55.23 -53.87
CA LYS A 1122 -53.76 56.50 -53.45
C LYS A 1122 -55.28 56.45 -53.52
N ALA A 1123 -55.83 56.00 -54.65
CA ALA A 1123 -57.28 55.88 -54.83
C ALA A 1123 -57.91 54.92 -53.80
N THR A 1124 -57.21 53.83 -53.47
CA THR A 1124 -57.66 52.85 -52.48
C THR A 1124 -57.64 53.44 -51.07
N LEU A 1125 -56.59 54.18 -50.71
CA LEU A 1125 -56.50 54.87 -49.42
C LEU A 1125 -57.58 55.96 -49.28
N ASP A 1126 -57.79 56.76 -50.33
CA ASP A 1126 -58.82 57.81 -50.34
C ASP A 1126 -60.23 57.23 -50.22
N ALA A 1127 -60.51 56.10 -50.89
CA ALA A 1127 -61.78 55.40 -50.77
C ALA A 1127 -61.99 54.83 -49.35
N ALA A 1128 -60.94 54.28 -48.74
CA ALA A 1128 -61.01 53.75 -47.38
C ALA A 1128 -61.19 54.86 -46.32
N LYS A 1129 -60.57 56.04 -46.51
CA LYS A 1129 -60.85 57.24 -45.69
C LYS A 1129 -62.32 57.67 -45.78
N ALA A 1130 -62.89 57.68 -46.99
CA ALA A 1130 -64.28 58.07 -47.20
C ALA A 1130 -65.29 57.06 -46.60
N ALA A 1131 -64.88 55.80 -46.42
CA ALA A 1131 -65.69 54.73 -45.85
C ALA A 1131 -65.64 54.64 -44.32
N LEU A 1132 -64.88 55.52 -43.65
CA LEU A 1132 -64.81 55.58 -42.19
C LEU A 1132 -66.15 55.98 -41.57
N VAL A 1133 -66.64 55.18 -40.61
CA VAL A 1133 -67.91 55.38 -39.90
C VAL A 1133 -67.62 55.81 -38.48
N LYS A 1134 -68.11 56.98 -38.05
CA LYS A 1134 -67.87 57.50 -36.68
C LYS A 1134 -68.45 56.58 -35.61
N ALA A 1135 -67.68 56.33 -34.54
CA ALA A 1135 -68.16 55.63 -33.35
C ALA A 1135 -68.94 56.61 -32.43
N GLU A 1136 -70.02 56.14 -31.78
CA GLU A 1136 -70.68 56.92 -30.72
C GLU A 1136 -69.78 56.97 -29.47
N GLN A 1137 -69.48 58.19 -28.99
CA GLN A 1137 -68.52 58.43 -27.90
C GLN A 1137 -69.08 58.17 -26.49
N PRO A 1138 -68.32 57.50 -25.61
CA PRO A 1138 -68.38 57.70 -24.16
C PRO A 1138 -67.60 58.96 -23.75
N ALA A 1139 -68.05 59.66 -22.71
CA ALA A 1139 -67.44 60.90 -22.21
C ALA A 1139 -66.02 60.72 -21.65
N GLU A 1140 -65.16 61.73 -21.87
CA GLU A 1140 -63.75 61.80 -21.46
C GLU A 1140 -63.60 61.88 -19.92
N ILE A 1141 -62.62 61.14 -19.37
CA ILE A 1141 -62.33 61.06 -17.93
C ILE A 1141 -61.30 62.13 -17.52
N ASP A 1142 -61.72 63.12 -16.73
CA ASP A 1142 -60.90 64.18 -16.15
C ASP A 1142 -60.03 63.65 -15.00
N THR A 1143 -58.71 63.62 -15.23
CA THR A 1143 -57.71 63.16 -14.26
C THR A 1143 -56.97 64.30 -13.55
N SER A 1144 -57.33 65.55 -13.81
CA SER A 1144 -56.59 66.72 -13.33
C SER A 1144 -56.52 66.79 -11.79
N SER A 1145 -57.62 66.45 -11.12
CA SER A 1145 -57.71 66.44 -9.65
C SER A 1145 -56.85 65.35 -9.00
N LEU A 1146 -56.79 64.17 -9.61
CA LEU A 1146 -55.97 63.04 -9.15
C LEU A 1146 -54.48 63.34 -9.35
N ALA A 1147 -54.08 63.83 -10.53
CA ALA A 1147 -52.71 64.22 -10.81
C ALA A 1147 -52.21 65.31 -9.85
N LYS A 1148 -53.07 66.28 -9.52
CA LYS A 1148 -52.73 67.30 -8.52
C LYS A 1148 -52.56 66.72 -7.11
N ALA A 1149 -53.47 65.85 -6.66
CA ALA A 1149 -53.37 65.21 -5.34
C ALA A 1149 -52.10 64.36 -5.18
N ILE A 1150 -51.69 63.66 -6.25
CA ILE A 1150 -50.43 62.91 -6.32
C ILE A 1150 -49.24 63.84 -6.15
N SER A 1151 -49.20 64.94 -6.91
CA SER A 1151 -48.12 65.92 -6.80
C SER A 1151 -48.05 66.57 -5.40
N ASP A 1152 -49.20 66.90 -4.81
CA ASP A 1152 -49.28 67.45 -3.46
C ASP A 1152 -48.77 66.45 -2.39
N ALA A 1153 -49.09 65.16 -2.54
CA ALA A 1153 -48.60 64.10 -1.63
C ALA A 1153 -47.09 63.85 -1.77
N GLU A 1154 -46.56 63.85 -2.99
CA GLU A 1154 -45.13 63.64 -3.27
C GLU A 1154 -44.23 64.76 -2.75
N ALA A 1155 -44.79 65.97 -2.59
CA ALA A 1155 -44.06 67.11 -2.04
C ALA A 1155 -43.86 67.05 -0.51
N LEU A 1156 -44.53 66.13 0.18
CA LEU A 1156 -44.44 65.98 1.63
C LEU A 1156 -43.22 65.13 2.02
N LYS A 1157 -42.69 65.31 3.24
CA LYS A 1157 -41.48 64.63 3.72
C LYS A 1157 -41.79 63.74 4.91
N GLU A 1158 -41.36 62.48 4.82
CA GLU A 1158 -41.60 61.44 5.83
C GLU A 1158 -41.21 61.86 7.24
N ALA A 1159 -40.07 62.54 7.38
CA ALA A 1159 -39.52 62.92 8.68
C ALA A 1159 -40.44 63.85 9.51
N ASP A 1160 -41.36 64.58 8.88
CA ASP A 1160 -42.21 65.57 9.53
C ASP A 1160 -43.48 64.96 10.17
N TYR A 1161 -43.75 63.67 9.92
CA TYR A 1161 -45.00 63.01 10.29
C TYR A 1161 -44.76 61.71 11.08
N THR A 1162 -45.80 61.20 11.74
CA THR A 1162 -45.73 59.92 12.46
C THR A 1162 -45.73 58.75 11.48
N ALA A 1163 -45.00 57.68 11.82
CA ALA A 1163 -44.79 56.52 10.93
C ALA A 1163 -46.12 55.89 10.46
N ASP A 1164 -47.10 55.74 11.35
CA ASP A 1164 -48.40 55.14 11.00
C ASP A 1164 -49.19 56.01 10.03
N SER A 1165 -49.25 57.33 10.27
CA SER A 1165 -49.95 58.26 9.37
C SER A 1165 -49.24 58.38 8.01
N TRP A 1166 -47.90 58.29 7.99
CA TRP A 1166 -47.11 58.35 6.78
C TRP A 1166 -47.25 57.07 5.93
N LYS A 1167 -47.30 55.90 6.56
CA LYS A 1167 -47.54 54.62 5.87
C LYS A 1167 -48.93 54.57 5.23
N ALA A 1168 -49.94 55.16 5.88
CA ALA A 1168 -51.27 55.31 5.30
C ALA A 1168 -51.27 56.22 4.06
N LEU A 1169 -50.53 57.34 4.10
CA LEU A 1169 -50.32 58.21 2.92
C LEU A 1169 -49.65 57.46 1.77
N GLN A 1170 -48.55 56.75 2.02
CA GLN A 1170 -47.83 56.02 0.97
C GLN A 1170 -48.71 54.98 0.27
N SER A 1171 -49.52 54.26 1.04
CA SER A 1171 -50.46 53.28 0.48
C SER A 1171 -51.51 53.94 -0.42
N ALA A 1172 -52.06 55.08 0.01
CA ALA A 1172 -53.02 55.84 -0.78
C ALA A 1172 -52.38 56.45 -2.03
N LEU A 1173 -51.12 56.88 -1.97
CA LEU A 1173 -50.39 57.47 -3.10
C LEU A 1173 -50.11 56.45 -4.20
N THR A 1174 -49.69 55.24 -3.82
CA THR A 1174 -49.48 54.14 -4.77
C THR A 1174 -50.78 53.78 -5.49
N ASN A 1175 -51.88 53.63 -4.74
CA ASN A 1175 -53.19 53.33 -5.33
C ASN A 1175 -53.68 54.46 -6.24
N ALA A 1176 -53.44 55.72 -5.87
CA ALA A 1176 -53.77 56.89 -6.68
C ALA A 1176 -52.98 56.94 -7.99
N LYS A 1177 -51.68 56.64 -7.98
CA LYS A 1177 -50.85 56.57 -9.20
C LYS A 1177 -51.31 55.46 -10.14
N ASN A 1178 -51.60 54.28 -9.60
CA ASN A 1178 -52.12 53.17 -10.39
C ASN A 1178 -53.49 53.53 -11.01
N ALA A 1179 -54.37 54.19 -10.26
CA ALA A 1179 -55.66 54.67 -10.80
C ALA A 1179 -55.50 55.77 -11.86
N LEU A 1180 -54.49 56.63 -11.74
CA LEU A 1180 -54.17 57.66 -12.74
C LEU A 1180 -53.60 57.07 -14.03
N GLU A 1181 -52.85 55.98 -13.94
CA GLU A 1181 -52.33 55.25 -15.09
C GLU A 1181 -53.43 54.42 -15.77
N ALA A 1182 -54.27 53.74 -14.99
CA ALA A 1182 -55.32 52.87 -15.50
C ALA A 1182 -56.54 53.62 -16.07
N LYS A 1183 -56.90 54.79 -15.52
CA LYS A 1183 -58.01 55.68 -15.95
C LYS A 1183 -59.33 54.94 -16.23
N GLU A 1184 -59.63 53.94 -15.41
CA GLU A 1184 -60.71 52.97 -15.69
C GLU A 1184 -62.12 53.61 -15.74
N SER A 1185 -62.39 54.63 -14.92
CA SER A 1185 -63.65 55.43 -14.96
C SER A 1185 -63.49 56.74 -14.18
N GLN A 1186 -64.31 57.75 -14.48
CA GLN A 1186 -64.30 59.04 -13.73
C GLN A 1186 -64.50 58.83 -12.24
N THR A 1187 -65.45 57.97 -11.84
CA THR A 1187 -65.70 57.68 -10.42
C THR A 1187 -64.48 57.06 -9.74
N LYS A 1188 -63.75 56.17 -10.42
CA LYS A 1188 -62.52 55.56 -9.86
C LYS A 1188 -61.37 56.56 -9.74
N VAL A 1189 -61.25 57.46 -10.71
CA VAL A 1189 -60.25 58.54 -10.70
C VAL A 1189 -60.57 59.56 -9.60
N ASP A 1190 -61.83 59.94 -9.43
CA ASP A 1190 -62.29 60.86 -8.38
C ASP A 1190 -62.18 60.23 -6.98
N ASP A 1191 -62.55 58.97 -6.82
CA ASP A 1191 -62.43 58.23 -5.56
C ASP A 1191 -60.96 58.08 -5.15
N ALA A 1192 -60.07 57.81 -6.10
CA ALA A 1192 -58.63 57.76 -5.87
C ALA A 1192 -58.09 59.14 -5.44
N ALA A 1193 -58.55 60.22 -6.08
CA ALA A 1193 -58.13 61.58 -5.74
C ALA A 1193 -58.60 61.97 -4.34
N ASN A 1194 -59.84 61.62 -3.99
CA ASN A 1194 -60.41 61.88 -2.67
C ASN A 1194 -59.75 61.03 -1.58
N THR A 1195 -59.46 59.75 -1.85
CA THR A 1195 -58.77 58.85 -0.92
C THR A 1195 -57.37 59.37 -0.62
N LEU A 1196 -56.62 59.78 -1.64
CA LEU A 1196 -55.29 60.35 -1.45
C LEU A 1196 -55.34 61.68 -0.70
N ASN A 1197 -56.25 62.59 -1.06
CA ASN A 1197 -56.41 63.85 -0.35
C ASN A 1197 -56.82 63.66 1.13
N ASN A 1198 -57.61 62.64 1.44
CA ASN A 1198 -57.95 62.30 2.82
C ASN A 1198 -56.75 61.72 3.57
N ALA A 1199 -55.91 60.91 2.91
CA ALA A 1199 -54.67 60.42 3.51
C ALA A 1199 -53.66 61.55 3.77
N ILE A 1200 -53.57 62.55 2.87
CA ILE A 1200 -52.79 63.79 3.08
C ILE A 1200 -53.32 64.56 4.30
N LYS A 1201 -54.64 64.72 4.44
CA LYS A 1201 -55.26 65.38 5.60
C LYS A 1201 -55.13 64.58 6.90
N GLY A 1202 -55.05 63.26 6.80
CA GLY A 1202 -54.90 62.33 7.92
C GLY A 1202 -53.46 62.23 8.45
N LEU A 1203 -52.51 62.93 7.84
CA LEU A 1203 -51.13 63.00 8.31
C LEU A 1203 -51.04 63.70 9.68
N VAL A 1204 -50.42 63.01 10.63
CA VAL A 1204 -50.19 63.53 11.98
C VAL A 1204 -48.75 63.97 12.08
N LYS A 1205 -48.51 65.27 12.27
CA LYS A 1205 -47.16 65.83 12.42
C LYS A 1205 -46.49 65.28 13.67
N LYS A 1206 -45.20 64.96 13.56
CA LYS A 1206 -44.36 64.56 14.68
C LYS A 1206 -44.11 65.80 15.54
N SER A 1207 -44.84 65.97 16.64
CA SER A 1207 -44.80 67.19 17.43
C SER A 1207 -43.42 67.40 18.08
N ALA A 1208 -42.75 68.50 17.74
CA ALA A 1208 -41.65 69.05 18.52
C ALA A 1208 -42.21 70.14 19.46
N GLN A 1209 -42.33 69.81 20.75
CA GLN A 1209 -42.32 70.81 21.81
C GLN A 1209 -41.43 70.34 22.97
N THR A 1210 -40.27 70.99 23.02
CA THR A 1210 -39.66 71.60 24.21
C THR A 1210 -40.34 71.32 25.56
N THR A 1211 -39.50 70.78 26.45
CA THR A 1211 -39.53 70.84 27.91
C THR A 1211 -40.17 72.11 28.50
N GLN A 1212 -41.10 71.89 29.45
CA GLN A 1212 -41.29 72.59 30.75
C GLN A 1212 -42.60 72.06 31.38
N THR A 1213 -42.79 71.78 32.67
CA THR A 1213 -41.97 71.54 33.87
C THR A 1213 -42.96 71.22 35.00
N THR A 1214 -42.50 70.54 36.06
CA THR A 1214 -43.02 70.57 37.45
C THR A 1214 -44.36 69.84 37.73
N ASN A 1215 -44.57 69.09 38.83
CA ASN A 1215 -43.90 69.09 40.14
C ASN A 1215 -44.26 67.83 40.96
N LYS A 1216 -43.28 67.35 41.74
CA LYS A 1216 -43.39 66.72 43.08
C LYS A 1216 -44.09 65.34 43.19
N THR A 1217 -43.62 64.34 43.93
CA THR A 1217 -42.53 64.23 44.92
C THR A 1217 -42.34 62.76 45.29
N ASN A 1218 -41.11 62.45 45.66
CA ASN A 1218 -40.68 61.61 46.79
C ASN A 1218 -40.73 60.07 46.71
N ASN A 1219 -39.50 59.56 46.84
CA ASN A 1219 -39.02 58.58 47.80
C ASN A 1219 -38.99 57.09 47.43
N THR A 1220 -37.74 56.70 47.09
CA THR A 1220 -36.90 55.68 47.73
C THR A 1220 -37.46 54.26 47.98
N THR A 1221 -36.78 53.31 47.33
CA THR A 1221 -36.32 51.98 47.79
C THR A 1221 -37.31 51.06 48.50
N ASN A 1222 -37.63 49.90 47.91
CA ASN A 1222 -36.87 48.63 48.07
C ASN A 1222 -37.71 47.41 47.62
N LYS A 1223 -37.00 46.42 47.05
CA LYS A 1223 -37.20 44.95 47.13
C LYS A 1223 -38.47 44.24 46.57
N THR A 1224 -38.15 43.34 45.61
CA THR A 1224 -38.56 41.92 45.47
C THR A 1224 -40.04 41.50 45.50
N GLY A 1225 -40.42 40.72 44.49
CA GLY A 1225 -40.85 39.33 44.74
C GLY A 1225 -42.21 38.89 44.18
N THR A 1226 -42.12 38.03 43.16
CA THR A 1226 -42.69 36.65 43.19
C THR A 1226 -44.15 36.40 42.79
N THR A 1227 -44.25 35.47 41.82
CA THR A 1227 -45.24 34.38 41.60
C THR A 1227 -46.63 34.60 40.99
N GLY A 1228 -46.87 33.78 39.95
CA GLY A 1228 -48.04 32.89 39.81
C GLY A 1228 -49.30 33.50 39.20
N THR A 1229 -50.17 32.80 38.49
CA THR A 1229 -50.22 31.43 37.96
C THR A 1229 -51.53 31.35 37.14
N THR A 1230 -51.58 30.47 36.12
CA THR A 1230 -52.78 29.73 35.62
C THR A 1230 -53.95 30.56 35.00
N THR A 1231 -54.72 30.14 33.99
CA THR A 1231 -55.39 28.86 33.64
C THR A 1231 -55.82 28.94 32.14
N LYS A 1232 -55.69 27.88 31.32
CA LYS A 1232 -56.75 26.95 30.83
C LYS A 1232 -58.04 27.64 30.33
N ALA A 1233 -58.73 27.26 29.25
CA ALA A 1233 -58.69 26.14 28.30
C ALA A 1233 -59.81 26.34 27.24
N SER A 1234 -59.84 25.47 26.23
CA SER A 1234 -60.97 25.11 25.34
C SER A 1234 -61.20 26.02 24.12
N GLY A 1235 -61.32 25.54 22.87
CA GLY A 1235 -61.34 24.17 22.34
C GLY A 1235 -61.77 24.16 20.86
N THR A 1236 -61.24 23.19 20.10
CA THR A 1236 -61.75 22.56 18.85
C THR A 1236 -61.93 23.42 17.59
N LYS A 1237 -61.06 23.30 16.56
CA LYS A 1237 -60.84 22.24 15.53
C LYS A 1237 -61.77 22.38 14.30
N THR A 1238 -61.22 22.72 13.13
CA THR A 1238 -60.94 21.85 11.96
C THR A 1238 -60.76 22.68 10.68
N GLY A 1239 -59.79 22.33 9.84
CA GLY A 1239 -59.86 22.54 8.38
C GLY A 1239 -58.81 23.47 7.77
N ASP A 1240 -57.67 22.89 7.42
CA ASP A 1240 -56.64 23.31 6.44
C ASP A 1240 -57.22 23.93 5.13
N VAL A 1241 -56.52 24.71 4.29
CA VAL A 1241 -55.11 24.72 3.86
C VAL A 1241 -54.73 26.10 3.26
N THR A 1242 -53.49 26.52 3.54
CA THR A 1242 -52.52 27.28 2.72
C THR A 1242 -52.98 28.28 1.63
N SER A 1243 -52.57 29.54 1.79
CA SER A 1243 -52.28 30.47 0.68
C SER A 1243 -50.78 30.79 0.66
N VAL A 1244 -50.17 30.42 -0.45
CA VAL A 1244 -48.88 30.87 -0.98
C VAL A 1244 -48.77 32.40 -0.91
N LEU A 1245 -47.69 32.89 -0.30
CA LEU A 1245 -47.23 34.27 -0.37
C LEU A 1245 -46.01 34.25 -1.30
N GLY A 1246 -46.18 34.81 -2.49
CA GLY A 1246 -45.14 34.89 -3.50
C GLY A 1246 -44.83 36.32 -3.89
N TRP A 1247 -43.53 36.56 -4.02
CA TRP A 1247 -42.82 37.64 -4.71
C TRP A 1247 -42.47 38.87 -3.86
N LEU A 1248 -41.20 38.95 -3.42
CA LEU A 1248 -40.00 39.41 -4.16
C LEU A 1248 -40.03 40.91 -4.48
N GLY A 1249 -39.11 41.63 -3.83
CA GLY A 1249 -38.61 42.94 -4.22
C GLY A 1249 -37.23 43.16 -3.59
N LEU A 1250 -36.22 43.13 -4.45
CA LEU A 1250 -34.76 43.33 -4.28
C LEU A 1250 -34.38 44.55 -3.37
N ALA A 1251 -33.19 44.66 -2.75
CA ALA A 1251 -31.86 44.56 -3.37
C ALA A 1251 -30.67 44.52 -2.37
N VAL A 1252 -29.67 43.72 -2.74
CA VAL A 1252 -28.19 43.80 -2.56
C VAL A 1252 -27.59 43.96 -1.14
N SER A 1253 -26.69 43.02 -0.86
CA SER A 1253 -26.32 42.43 0.43
C SER A 1253 -24.95 42.84 0.96
N SER A 1254 -24.87 43.12 2.27
CA SER A 1254 -23.63 43.22 3.05
C SER A 1254 -23.78 42.65 4.48
N LEU A 1255 -22.86 41.74 4.81
CA LEU A 1255 -22.10 41.58 6.07
C LEU A 1255 -22.83 41.28 7.41
N GLY A 1256 -22.81 39.98 7.77
CA GLY A 1256 -22.03 39.42 8.88
C GLY A 1256 -22.25 39.92 10.32
N ALA A 1257 -22.71 39.01 11.21
CA ALA A 1257 -21.95 38.52 12.38
C ALA A 1257 -22.89 37.87 13.44
N GLY A 1258 -22.50 36.68 13.90
CA GLY A 1258 -22.43 36.44 15.34
C GLY A 1258 -23.48 35.56 16.03
N VAL A 1259 -23.04 34.34 16.32
CA VAL A 1259 -23.17 33.62 17.61
C VAL A 1259 -24.49 32.89 17.93
N GLY A 1260 -24.45 31.57 17.77
CA GLY A 1260 -24.43 30.66 18.92
C GLY A 1260 -25.68 29.84 19.27
N GLY A 1261 -25.49 28.52 19.35
CA GLY A 1261 -26.01 27.70 20.47
C GLY A 1261 -27.43 27.14 20.34
N VAL A 1262 -27.64 25.85 20.03
CA VAL A 1262 -27.51 24.66 20.93
C VAL A 1262 -28.86 24.21 21.53
N THR A 1263 -29.35 23.07 21.02
CA THR A 1263 -30.10 21.97 21.70
C THR A 1263 -31.53 22.26 22.22
N TRP A 1264 -32.49 21.33 22.34
CA TRP A 1264 -32.48 19.86 22.43
C TRP A 1264 -33.91 19.31 22.24
N LYS A 1265 -33.97 18.12 21.61
CA LYS A 1265 -34.83 16.94 21.88
C LYS A 1265 -36.36 16.92 21.73
N ARG A 1266 -36.74 15.99 20.82
CA ARG A 1266 -37.61 14.80 20.96
C ARG A 1266 -39.12 14.98 21.24
N ARG A 1267 -39.93 14.48 20.30
CA ARG A 1267 -40.74 13.23 20.39
C ARG A 1267 -41.49 13.01 19.06
N LYS A 1268 -41.18 11.96 18.29
CA LYS A 1268 -41.78 10.59 18.29
C LYS A 1268 -43.25 10.52 17.84
N ARG A 1269 -43.44 9.75 16.75
CA ARG A 1269 -44.66 9.10 16.20
C ARG A 1269 -45.64 10.06 15.50
N LYS A 1270 -46.07 9.84 14.25
CA LYS A 1270 -46.18 8.62 13.42
C LYS A 1270 -45.75 8.93 11.99
#